data_AF-A0A4P5QQ22-F1
#
_entry.id   AF-A0A4P5QQ22-F1
#
_cell.length_a   1.000
_cell.length_b   1.000
_cell.length_c   1.000
_cell.angle_alpha   90.00
_cell.angle_beta   90.00
_cell.angle_gamma   90.00
#
_symmetry.space_group_name_H-M   'P 1'
#
loop_
_entity.id
_entity.type
_entity.pdbx_description
1 polymer ?
#
loop_
_entity_poly.entity_id
_entity_poly.type
_entity_poly.pdbx_seq_one_letter_code
_entity_poly.pdbx_strand_id
1 'polypeptide(L)'
;MAAGNLFGQVDKTPNLKELPEIAPDFEARLFAKEPLVRNACSLAFDSRGRMFVGQGPQYRTPTPSTLGDSVVILEDTDGDGVADKVRTFATGFNCIQGLAWHGKDLWVANAPDLTIVRDTDGDDVADEYIRVFTDLGNIEHALHGLNWAPDGRLYMSKGNSKGVVIKNWKKDEPDRIAPKPFRELWGVPGPPDAPDFPPPRSFTRATYKSTYQDPNDDWGRMGGILRCEDMGRGLEIVARGYRNAFGLGVDASFDWLGVDQDQSDGDRLFMPFYGANFGWAHAWSAHWTGENHLPTVPISAPVIHGSLTGVLYADAPNWPDKFRGVWIINDWLLKKTYLHRPDWKGALMQPQGGRWEDFIIGSKALYRPVDLAFGPDGALYIIGWGSGYGVEWDKEGNMTNEGRIFRIMPKGASPLPPPGSTKPPGMSVTELIAEFGSVLPVRRIDAQDELVRRGNAAAGDIRKALAQPGLSTARETWSLWTLARIGGAGAEGFMKGIAADPSAQFNRRLQAVRALGFLKSAALPELLPALLASSEPRLRFAAIQAAHQANSTACVAILTNHAATESERICYFATWRALRDLVGAAALEPLLADTRGPVRCAALLGLRDLGPVKPELLAVLARDMDESVRTVAQLAMGRPAKRPEIQSPAKAPAPGKSGPESGRISPITSNLRAESALSYTQGTLKNGERAYTDRSYVFTKVPESLDGAEMIRTANNDDDTRGNSFLTFDLAMESTVFIAHDRRIAGRPEWMKPFADTDLALATDHNQFHLWSQDFPAGKVSLGGSLVSASAGTKSNYFVIIKPKPLVPPPALTTAEQSLAALAKADARRGEALFFNVAVCSTCHRVGNRGTNFGPDLTNLGARMEAKYIVQSLLDPNAVITEGFAGHSVEAGGKSYFGILLSAGPTLRLGLVTGQVVEIPENTIKRHEILPVSPMPPQSALLKPQDVADITAWLMTAKQEASATTQPTALPKPAPAKPSSAAPPSTAPSSAAPSATAKPADSSPLTAVEKPDRLVIMQSGGMIGEFVFSDPKIRRPFFANLRAPGGIPVTRTWPPVPGVDAVDHADMHPGVWLAFGNLAGHDFWRNNGTMKHESFAAPPAWKGDRLEFSTISSLLTSKDTKLAAMRSDFSIAPKGGELHLTWAAAFTPEGDGFYFGDQEEMGLGVRMATPLIEKSGGRITASTGKTTANATWGQPAEWCDYSGTINGIQVGVKIIPDPANFRPSWWHNRDYGVFVANPFGRGAMKQGKPDRTEVKKGETFRMKFTIILHAGKP
;
A
#
# COMPACT_ATOMS: atom_id res chain seq x y z
N MET A 1 -48.52 2.53 5.13
CA MET A 1 -48.92 3.16 6.41
C MET A 1 -48.46 4.61 6.39
N ALA A 2 -49.31 5.52 6.85
CA ALA A 2 -49.16 6.97 6.71
C ALA A 2 -47.98 7.55 7.50
N ALA A 3 -47.41 8.64 6.96
CA ALA A 3 -46.37 9.46 7.56
C ALA A 3 -46.88 10.20 8.81
N GLY A 4 -46.04 10.26 9.86
CA GLY A 4 -46.29 11.09 11.04
C GLY A 4 -45.16 10.97 12.06
N ASN A 5 -44.36 12.03 12.18
CA ASN A 5 -43.44 12.37 13.29
C ASN A 5 -42.51 11.27 13.84
N LEU A 6 -41.27 11.23 13.34
CA LEU A 6 -40.16 10.43 13.92
C LEU A 6 -38.83 11.21 14.04
N PHE A 7 -38.85 12.54 14.19
CA PHE A 7 -37.63 13.31 14.39
C PHE A 7 -37.71 14.07 15.72
N GLY A 8 -37.06 13.52 16.75
CA GLY A 8 -36.88 14.19 18.04
C GLY A 8 -35.89 15.35 17.96
N GLN A 9 -35.97 16.30 18.90
CA GLN A 9 -35.06 17.45 19.02
C GLN A 9 -33.58 17.02 19.03
N VAL A 10 -32.76 17.70 18.23
CA VAL A 10 -31.31 17.47 18.13
C VAL A 10 -30.62 18.10 19.35
N ASP A 11 -29.89 17.31 20.13
CA ASP A 11 -29.01 17.83 21.19
C ASP A 11 -27.89 18.67 20.55
N LYS A 12 -27.93 19.98 20.83
CA LYS A 12 -27.07 21.03 20.26
C LYS A 12 -25.70 21.15 20.95
N THR A 13 -25.39 20.32 21.95
CA THR A 13 -24.14 20.43 22.73
C THR A 13 -23.04 19.55 22.12
N PRO A 14 -21.98 20.09 21.48
CA PRO A 14 -20.90 19.26 20.96
C PRO A 14 -20.03 18.76 22.10
N ASN A 15 -20.02 17.44 22.29
CA ASN A 15 -18.95 16.78 23.03
C ASN A 15 -17.66 16.93 22.22
N LEU A 16 -16.72 17.77 22.66
CA LEU A 16 -15.46 18.04 21.95
C LEU A 16 -14.64 16.77 21.64
N LYS A 17 -14.91 15.64 22.31
CA LYS A 17 -14.31 14.33 21.99
C LYS A 17 -14.85 13.71 20.69
N GLU A 18 -15.88 14.30 20.07
CA GLU A 18 -16.54 13.83 18.85
C GLU A 18 -16.15 14.61 17.59
N LEU A 19 -15.33 15.66 17.71
CA LEU A 19 -14.86 16.47 16.58
C LEU A 19 -13.46 16.04 16.12
N PRO A 20 -13.16 16.11 14.82
CA PRO A 20 -11.83 15.81 14.32
C PRO A 20 -10.82 16.89 14.72
N GLU A 21 -9.55 16.52 14.79
CA GLU A 21 -8.43 17.46 14.92
C GLU A 21 -8.24 18.20 13.59
N ILE A 22 -8.06 19.52 13.64
CA ILE A 22 -7.94 20.36 12.45
C ILE A 22 -6.83 21.40 12.62
N ALA A 23 -6.31 21.89 11.49
CA ALA A 23 -5.37 23.01 11.44
C ALA A 23 -5.81 24.17 12.37
N PRO A 24 -4.89 24.78 13.15
CA PRO A 24 -5.21 25.76 14.19
C PRO A 24 -6.01 26.99 13.72
N ASP A 25 -5.91 27.34 12.44
CA ASP A 25 -6.62 28.46 11.81
C ASP A 25 -8.13 28.21 11.61
N PHE A 26 -8.59 26.96 11.77
CA PHE A 26 -9.97 26.56 11.53
C PHE A 26 -10.65 26.05 12.79
N GLU A 27 -11.99 26.10 12.76
CA GLU A 27 -12.87 25.43 13.71
C GLU A 27 -13.74 24.40 12.98
N ALA A 28 -13.94 23.25 13.62
CA ALA A 28 -14.88 22.24 13.20
C ALA A 28 -16.13 22.31 14.09
N ARG A 29 -17.31 22.23 13.47
CA ARG A 29 -18.60 22.10 14.15
C ARG A 29 -19.38 20.93 13.57
N LEU A 30 -20.27 20.36 14.36
CA LEU A 30 -21.22 19.36 13.87
C LEU A 30 -22.41 20.10 13.23
N PHE A 31 -22.67 19.85 11.95
CA PHE A 31 -23.82 20.41 11.23
C PHE A 31 -25.05 19.49 11.31
N ALA A 32 -24.87 18.18 11.12
CA ALA A 32 -25.96 17.21 11.17
C ALA A 32 -25.50 15.86 11.74
N LYS A 33 -26.40 15.19 12.46
CA LYS A 33 -26.26 13.82 13.01
C LYS A 33 -27.60 13.09 12.98
N GLU A 34 -27.66 11.87 13.50
CA GLU A 34 -28.94 11.16 13.68
C GLU A 34 -29.90 11.99 14.54
N PRO A 35 -31.22 11.92 14.25
CA PRO A 35 -31.86 11.12 13.21
C PRO A 35 -31.90 11.78 11.81
N LEU A 36 -31.34 12.99 11.62
CA LEU A 36 -31.43 13.73 10.36
C LEU A 36 -30.66 13.07 9.22
N VAL A 37 -29.50 12.51 9.53
CA VAL A 37 -28.64 11.79 8.58
C VAL A 37 -28.21 10.45 9.13
N ARG A 38 -28.18 9.42 8.26
CA ARG A 38 -27.66 8.07 8.54
C ARG A 38 -27.11 7.47 7.25
N ASN A 39 -25.86 7.01 7.27
CA ASN A 39 -25.20 6.46 6.08
C ASN A 39 -25.27 7.43 4.88
N ALA A 40 -24.90 8.69 5.12
CA ALA A 40 -24.76 9.68 4.06
C ALA A 40 -23.53 9.36 3.21
N CYS A 41 -23.67 9.46 1.89
CA CYS A 41 -22.59 9.14 0.95
C CYS A 41 -22.15 10.35 0.11
N SER A 42 -23.09 11.23 -0.26
CA SER A 42 -22.81 12.39 -1.12
C SER A 42 -23.62 13.62 -0.72
N LEU A 43 -23.10 14.81 -1.04
CA LEU A 43 -23.80 16.08 -0.82
C LEU A 43 -23.64 17.05 -1.99
N ALA A 44 -24.63 17.92 -2.17
CA ALA A 44 -24.55 19.05 -3.09
C ALA A 44 -25.41 20.22 -2.60
N PHE A 45 -25.12 21.42 -3.08
CA PHE A 45 -25.92 22.61 -2.78
C PHE A 45 -26.66 23.10 -4.03
N ASP A 46 -27.94 23.45 -3.87
CA ASP A 46 -28.72 24.07 -4.95
C ASP A 46 -28.39 25.57 -5.12
N SER A 47 -29.00 26.23 -6.10
CA SER A 47 -28.73 27.65 -6.39
C SER A 47 -29.22 28.61 -5.29
N ARG A 48 -30.07 28.12 -4.38
CA ARG A 48 -30.52 28.81 -3.16
C ARG A 48 -29.56 28.60 -1.97
N GLY A 49 -28.56 27.73 -2.10
CA GLY A 49 -27.62 27.39 -1.03
C GLY A 49 -28.14 26.36 -0.04
N ARG A 50 -29.17 25.57 -0.40
CA ARG A 50 -29.70 24.52 0.48
C ARG A 50 -28.94 23.21 0.27
N MET A 51 -28.67 22.49 1.35
CA MET A 51 -27.92 21.24 1.30
C MET A 51 -28.82 20.06 0.95
N PHE A 52 -28.44 19.32 -0.08
CA PHE A 52 -29.02 18.05 -0.48
C PHE A 52 -28.04 16.93 -0.13
N VAL A 53 -28.54 15.86 0.51
CA VAL A 53 -27.72 14.72 0.96
C VAL A 53 -28.29 13.44 0.39
N GLY A 54 -27.46 12.69 -0.32
CA GLY A 54 -27.73 11.33 -0.76
C GLY A 54 -27.39 10.34 0.35
N GLN A 55 -28.38 9.58 0.79
CA GLN A 55 -28.23 8.61 1.88
C GLN A 55 -29.14 7.40 1.70
N GLY A 56 -28.73 6.28 2.26
CA GLY A 56 -29.62 5.13 2.37
C GLY A 56 -28.92 3.80 2.60
N PRO A 57 -29.70 2.71 2.62
CA PRO A 57 -29.22 1.45 3.12
C PRO A 57 -28.69 0.48 2.07
N GLN A 58 -28.57 0.92 0.81
CA GLN A 58 -28.25 0.02 -0.29
C GLN A 58 -26.80 -0.44 -0.30
N TYR A 59 -25.89 0.27 0.39
CA TYR A 59 -24.50 -0.15 0.55
C TYR A 59 -24.26 -0.94 1.85
N ARG A 60 -23.54 -2.07 1.88
CA ARG A 60 -22.92 -2.82 0.76
C ARG A 60 -23.65 -4.12 0.41
N THR A 61 -24.55 -4.61 1.26
CA THR A 61 -25.15 -5.94 1.09
C THR A 61 -26.68 -5.84 1.08
N PRO A 62 -27.27 -5.21 0.04
CA PRO A 62 -28.70 -5.11 -0.08
C PRO A 62 -29.32 -6.49 -0.33
N THR A 63 -30.55 -6.67 0.12
CA THR A 63 -31.43 -7.78 -0.26
C THR A 63 -32.53 -7.24 -1.18
N PRO A 64 -33.31 -8.10 -1.85
CA PRO A 64 -34.45 -7.65 -2.66
C PRO A 64 -35.49 -6.82 -1.89
N SER A 65 -35.51 -6.91 -0.55
CA SER A 65 -36.42 -6.15 0.32
C SER A 65 -35.76 -4.90 0.92
N THR A 66 -34.48 -4.64 0.67
CA THR A 66 -33.81 -3.43 1.17
C THR A 66 -34.45 -2.19 0.55
N LEU A 67 -34.81 -1.23 1.40
CA LEU A 67 -35.39 0.04 0.95
C LEU A 67 -34.40 0.79 0.04
N GLY A 68 -34.90 1.44 -1.00
CA GLY A 68 -34.06 2.27 -1.87
C GLY A 68 -33.45 3.46 -1.12
N ASP A 69 -32.33 3.95 -1.63
CA ASP A 69 -31.74 5.20 -1.15
C ASP A 69 -32.63 6.40 -1.47
N SER A 70 -32.33 7.52 -0.82
CA SER A 70 -33.08 8.78 -0.90
C SER A 70 -32.15 9.98 -0.93
N VAL A 71 -32.66 11.08 -1.52
CA VAL A 71 -32.07 12.40 -1.38
C VAL A 71 -32.94 13.21 -0.42
N VAL A 72 -32.32 13.80 0.58
CA VAL A 72 -32.97 14.68 1.57
C VAL A 72 -32.43 16.10 1.53
N ILE A 73 -33.24 17.06 1.93
CA ILE A 73 -32.87 18.46 2.15
C ILE A 73 -32.66 18.65 3.65
N LEU A 74 -31.52 19.22 4.04
CA LEU A 74 -31.25 19.64 5.41
C LEU A 74 -31.43 21.14 5.54
N GLU A 75 -32.20 21.56 6.55
CA GLU A 75 -32.50 22.95 6.84
C GLU A 75 -32.02 23.30 8.26
N ASP A 76 -31.37 24.45 8.37
CA ASP A 76 -31.10 25.15 9.63
C ASP A 76 -32.12 26.28 9.71
N THR A 77 -33.18 26.08 10.50
CA THR A 77 -34.33 27.01 10.51
C THR A 77 -34.17 28.17 11.49
N ASP A 78 -33.21 28.09 12.41
CA ASP A 78 -32.92 29.14 13.39
C ASP A 78 -31.59 29.88 13.15
N GLY A 79 -30.79 29.44 12.19
CA GLY A 79 -29.57 30.09 11.73
C GLY A 79 -28.38 29.92 12.67
N ASP A 80 -28.40 28.90 13.53
CA ASP A 80 -27.33 28.66 14.51
C ASP A 80 -26.12 27.89 13.94
N GLY A 81 -26.21 27.47 12.67
CA GLY A 81 -25.18 26.70 11.98
C GLY A 81 -25.30 25.19 12.17
N VAL A 82 -26.44 24.69 12.67
CA VAL A 82 -26.77 23.28 12.86
C VAL A 82 -28.11 22.99 12.18
N ALA A 83 -28.19 21.90 11.39
CA ALA A 83 -29.45 21.48 10.81
C ALA A 83 -30.41 20.98 11.90
N ASP A 84 -31.66 21.44 11.86
CA ASP A 84 -32.72 21.08 12.79
C ASP A 84 -33.92 20.40 12.10
N LYS A 85 -33.96 20.43 10.77
CA LYS A 85 -35.06 19.89 9.97
C LYS A 85 -34.57 19.15 8.74
N VAL A 86 -35.28 18.06 8.41
CA VAL A 86 -35.02 17.22 7.23
C VAL A 86 -36.30 17.04 6.41
N ARG A 87 -36.19 17.13 5.09
CA ARG A 87 -37.29 16.86 4.14
C ARG A 87 -36.82 15.89 3.07
N THR A 88 -37.63 14.88 2.75
CA THR A 88 -37.29 13.97 1.65
C THR A 88 -37.63 14.60 0.30
N PHE A 89 -36.62 14.81 -0.53
CA PHE A 89 -36.78 15.37 -1.88
C PHE A 89 -37.08 14.29 -2.91
N ALA A 90 -36.28 13.21 -2.94
CA ALA A 90 -36.40 12.15 -3.93
C ALA A 90 -36.12 10.77 -3.31
N THR A 91 -36.76 9.73 -3.85
CA THR A 91 -36.68 8.34 -3.32
C THR A 91 -36.68 7.31 -4.44
N GLY A 92 -36.32 6.07 -4.11
CA GLY A 92 -36.41 4.94 -5.05
C GLY A 92 -35.11 4.70 -5.80
N PHE A 93 -34.00 5.23 -5.30
CA PHE A 93 -32.67 5.00 -5.86
C PHE A 93 -32.12 3.66 -5.39
N ASN A 94 -31.16 3.14 -6.15
CA ASN A 94 -30.37 1.99 -5.74
C ASN A 94 -29.26 2.47 -4.80
N CYS A 95 -27.99 2.54 -5.19
CA CYS A 95 -26.93 3.03 -4.30
C CYS A 95 -26.41 4.42 -4.72
N ILE A 96 -26.77 5.49 -4.00
CA ILE A 96 -26.36 6.87 -4.34
C ILE A 96 -24.89 7.11 -4.02
N GLN A 97 -24.14 7.63 -4.98
CA GLN A 97 -22.67 7.77 -4.91
C GLN A 97 -22.14 9.12 -5.40
N GLY A 98 -23.00 10.01 -5.90
CA GLY A 98 -22.64 11.36 -6.31
C GLY A 98 -23.85 12.20 -6.68
N LEU A 99 -23.76 13.51 -6.42
CA LEU A 99 -24.80 14.51 -6.69
C LEU A 99 -24.20 15.72 -7.42
N ALA A 100 -24.91 16.26 -8.41
CA ALA A 100 -24.54 17.52 -9.05
C ALA A 100 -25.77 18.28 -9.55
N TRP A 101 -25.84 19.59 -9.28
CA TRP A 101 -26.90 20.46 -9.79
C TRP A 101 -26.54 21.10 -11.12
N HIS A 102 -27.52 21.22 -12.00
CA HIS A 102 -27.47 22.00 -13.25
C HIS A 102 -28.83 22.65 -13.51
N GLY A 103 -28.95 23.97 -13.31
CA GLY A 103 -30.25 24.63 -13.31
C GLY A 103 -31.18 24.04 -12.26
N LYS A 104 -32.35 23.60 -12.70
CA LYS A 104 -33.39 22.98 -11.86
C LYS A 104 -33.23 21.45 -11.72
N ASP A 105 -32.19 20.88 -12.30
CA ASP A 105 -32.00 19.44 -12.42
C ASP A 105 -30.95 18.96 -11.42
N LEU A 106 -31.34 18.00 -10.58
CA LEU A 106 -30.38 17.28 -9.73
C LEU A 106 -29.98 15.98 -10.44
N TRP A 107 -28.71 15.88 -10.79
CA TRP A 107 -28.10 14.66 -11.31
C TRP A 107 -27.66 13.78 -10.15
N VAL A 108 -28.06 12.52 -10.18
CA VAL A 108 -27.85 11.51 -9.15
C VAL A 108 -27.17 10.30 -9.77
N ALA A 109 -25.88 10.11 -9.47
CA ALA A 109 -25.20 8.86 -9.73
C ALA A 109 -25.68 7.85 -8.69
N ASN A 110 -26.46 6.85 -9.11
CA ASN A 110 -26.95 5.80 -8.23
C ASN A 110 -26.80 4.43 -8.89
N ALA A 111 -25.82 3.62 -8.50
CA ALA A 111 -25.48 2.39 -9.21
C ALA A 111 -26.70 1.46 -9.38
N PRO A 112 -27.03 0.97 -10.59
CA PRO A 112 -26.30 1.07 -11.86
C PRO A 112 -26.72 2.24 -12.77
N ASP A 113 -27.49 3.21 -12.28
CA ASP A 113 -28.09 4.29 -13.05
C ASP A 113 -27.39 5.65 -12.87
N LEU A 114 -27.48 6.48 -13.91
CA LEU A 114 -27.34 7.93 -13.79
C LEU A 114 -28.71 8.55 -14.05
N THR A 115 -29.25 9.28 -13.08
CA THR A 115 -30.64 9.78 -13.13
C THR A 115 -30.69 11.28 -12.86
N ILE A 116 -31.50 12.00 -13.62
CA ILE A 116 -31.89 13.39 -13.33
C ILE A 116 -33.21 13.35 -12.55
N VAL A 117 -33.34 14.16 -11.52
CA VAL A 117 -34.61 14.38 -10.81
C VAL A 117 -34.97 15.86 -10.75
N ARG A 118 -36.27 16.16 -10.86
CA ARG A 118 -36.80 17.52 -10.92
C ARG A 118 -38.04 17.67 -10.06
N ASP A 119 -38.08 18.77 -9.33
CA ASP A 119 -39.30 19.36 -8.78
C ASP A 119 -39.90 20.30 -9.83
N THR A 120 -41.14 20.05 -10.21
CA THR A 120 -41.83 20.77 -11.29
C THR A 120 -42.89 21.75 -10.81
N ASP A 121 -43.29 21.68 -9.54
CA ASP A 121 -44.33 22.53 -8.95
C ASP A 121 -43.85 23.41 -7.78
N GLY A 122 -42.62 23.21 -7.32
CA GLY A 122 -41.94 24.00 -6.30
C GLY A 122 -42.26 23.57 -4.87
N ASP A 123 -42.82 22.36 -4.66
CA ASP A 123 -43.13 21.84 -3.33
C ASP A 123 -41.91 21.24 -2.59
N ASP A 124 -40.72 21.26 -3.21
CA ASP A 124 -39.49 20.60 -2.78
C ASP A 124 -39.59 19.07 -2.72
N VAL A 125 -40.34 18.48 -3.64
CA VAL A 125 -40.41 17.05 -3.91
C VAL A 125 -40.21 16.80 -5.40
N ALA A 126 -39.42 15.79 -5.73
CA ALA A 126 -39.19 15.43 -7.12
C ALA A 126 -40.42 14.74 -7.75
N ASP A 127 -40.90 15.29 -8.87
CA ASP A 127 -42.03 14.79 -9.67
C ASP A 127 -41.56 13.91 -10.84
N GLU A 128 -40.49 14.36 -11.51
CA GLU A 128 -39.96 13.77 -12.73
C GLU A 128 -38.59 13.15 -12.48
N TYR A 129 -38.40 11.93 -12.96
CA TYR A 129 -37.16 11.16 -12.88
C TYR A 129 -36.77 10.74 -14.30
N ILE A 130 -35.59 11.13 -14.76
CA ILE A 130 -35.08 10.77 -16.09
C ILE A 130 -33.83 9.92 -15.90
N ARG A 131 -33.94 8.62 -16.13
CA ARG A 131 -32.80 7.72 -16.18
C ARG A 131 -32.04 7.98 -17.48
N VAL A 132 -30.90 8.64 -17.37
CA VAL A 132 -30.04 9.05 -18.50
C VAL A 132 -29.25 7.85 -19.00
N PHE A 133 -28.57 7.15 -18.09
CA PHE A 133 -27.82 5.93 -18.36
C PHE A 133 -28.19 4.85 -17.35
N THR A 134 -28.00 3.59 -17.75
CA THR A 134 -28.26 2.42 -16.91
C THR A 134 -27.21 1.35 -17.17
N ASP A 135 -27.29 0.28 -16.39
CA ASP A 135 -26.38 -0.87 -16.47
C ASP A 135 -24.90 -0.47 -16.32
N LEU A 136 -24.63 0.52 -15.46
CA LEU A 136 -23.29 1.03 -15.20
C LEU A 136 -22.47 0.15 -14.24
N GLY A 137 -22.88 -1.11 -14.04
CA GLY A 137 -22.22 -2.06 -13.14
C GLY A 137 -22.65 -1.97 -11.68
N ASN A 138 -22.02 -2.80 -10.85
CA ASN A 138 -22.40 -3.03 -9.46
C ASN A 138 -22.20 -1.80 -8.54
N ILE A 139 -22.63 -1.91 -7.29
CA ILE A 139 -22.52 -0.87 -6.25
C ILE A 139 -21.07 -0.59 -5.80
N GLU A 140 -20.10 -1.41 -6.21
CA GLU A 140 -18.68 -1.21 -6.01
C GLU A 140 -18.03 -0.64 -7.29
N HIS A 141 -17.02 0.20 -7.12
CA HIS A 141 -16.30 0.81 -8.26
C HIS A 141 -17.26 1.44 -9.29
N ALA A 142 -18.34 2.04 -8.80
CA ALA A 142 -19.45 2.49 -9.63
C ALA A 142 -19.17 3.90 -10.17
N LEU A 143 -20.22 4.59 -10.60
CA LEU A 143 -20.17 5.95 -11.10
C LEU A 143 -20.16 6.93 -9.91
N HIS A 144 -19.21 7.86 -9.91
CA HIS A 144 -19.02 8.88 -8.87
C HIS A 144 -18.76 10.26 -9.50
N GLY A 145 -18.10 11.17 -8.77
CA GLY A 145 -17.32 12.31 -9.30
C GLY A 145 -18.03 13.22 -10.31
N LEU A 146 -19.34 13.43 -10.18
CA LEU A 146 -20.13 14.27 -11.08
C LEU A 146 -19.71 15.75 -10.99
N ASN A 147 -19.18 16.31 -12.07
CA ASN A 147 -18.75 17.71 -12.13
C ASN A 147 -19.12 18.36 -13.46
N TRP A 148 -19.90 19.43 -13.42
CA TRP A 148 -20.11 20.30 -14.57
C TRP A 148 -18.97 21.29 -14.71
N ALA A 149 -18.45 21.42 -15.92
CA ALA A 149 -17.23 22.17 -16.19
C ALA A 149 -17.47 23.39 -17.11
N PRO A 150 -16.49 24.31 -17.25
CA PRO A 150 -16.64 25.51 -18.07
C PRO A 150 -17.00 25.25 -19.54
N ASP A 151 -16.68 24.08 -20.10
CA ASP A 151 -17.07 23.69 -21.46
C ASP A 151 -18.55 23.32 -21.60
N GLY A 152 -19.33 23.37 -20.51
CA GLY A 152 -20.75 23.04 -20.48
C GLY A 152 -21.02 21.54 -20.53
N ARG A 153 -20.05 20.70 -20.11
CA ARG A 153 -20.18 19.25 -20.08
C ARG A 153 -20.13 18.72 -18.65
N LEU A 154 -20.85 17.62 -18.43
CA LEU A 154 -20.81 16.84 -17.19
C LEU A 154 -19.69 15.80 -17.31
N TYR A 155 -18.70 15.90 -16.44
CA TYR A 155 -17.65 14.92 -16.25
C TYR A 155 -18.02 13.96 -15.12
N MET A 156 -17.62 12.70 -15.27
CA MET A 156 -17.92 11.64 -14.32
C MET A 156 -16.76 10.65 -14.23
N SER A 157 -16.48 10.19 -13.00
CA SER A 157 -15.53 9.11 -12.73
C SER A 157 -16.26 7.78 -12.69
N LYS A 158 -15.70 6.76 -13.35
CA LYS A 158 -16.24 5.41 -13.34
C LYS A 158 -15.16 4.39 -13.07
N GLY A 159 -15.36 3.54 -12.06
CA GLY A 159 -14.50 2.39 -11.81
C GLY A 159 -14.74 1.21 -12.76
N ASN A 160 -14.04 0.09 -12.53
CA ASN A 160 -14.00 -1.05 -13.43
C ASN A 160 -15.11 -2.10 -13.22
N SER A 161 -16.11 -1.86 -12.36
CA SER A 161 -17.31 -2.71 -12.36
C SER A 161 -18.05 -2.55 -13.70
N LYS A 162 -18.55 -3.65 -14.27
CA LYS A 162 -19.27 -3.62 -15.56
C LYS A 162 -20.74 -3.95 -15.36
N GLY A 163 -21.56 -3.48 -16.28
CA GLY A 163 -22.95 -3.93 -16.43
C GLY A 163 -23.08 -5.37 -16.93
N VAL A 164 -24.30 -5.90 -16.88
CA VAL A 164 -24.62 -7.27 -17.24
C VAL A 164 -24.66 -7.41 -18.76
N VAL A 165 -23.73 -8.17 -19.36
CA VAL A 165 -23.93 -8.65 -20.75
C VAL A 165 -23.50 -10.11 -20.92
N ILE A 166 -24.46 -10.88 -21.47
CA ILE A 166 -24.42 -12.21 -22.11
C ILE A 166 -24.93 -13.43 -21.31
N LYS A 167 -24.53 -13.69 -20.05
CA LYS A 167 -25.03 -14.92 -19.37
C LYS A 167 -26.44 -14.80 -18.79
N ASN A 168 -26.85 -13.58 -18.40
CA ASN A 168 -28.14 -13.29 -17.77
C ASN A 168 -28.90 -12.19 -18.52
N TRP A 169 -28.78 -12.08 -19.86
CA TRP A 169 -29.69 -11.25 -20.63
C TRP A 169 -31.11 -11.76 -20.38
N LYS A 170 -31.81 -11.14 -19.42
CA LYS A 170 -33.20 -11.44 -19.17
C LYS A 170 -33.93 -10.90 -20.37
N LYS A 171 -34.54 -11.82 -21.13
CA LYS A 171 -35.38 -11.51 -22.29
C LYS A 171 -36.50 -10.51 -21.95
N ASP A 172 -36.77 -10.33 -20.65
CA ASP A 172 -37.83 -9.51 -20.07
C ASP A 172 -37.37 -8.06 -19.73
N GLU A 173 -36.08 -7.72 -19.83
CA GLU A 173 -35.54 -6.35 -19.62
C GLU A 173 -34.66 -5.88 -20.81
N PRO A 174 -35.20 -5.83 -22.05
CA PRO A 174 -34.42 -5.57 -23.27
C PRO A 174 -33.74 -4.19 -23.35
N ASP A 175 -34.06 -3.32 -22.39
CA ASP A 175 -33.70 -1.91 -22.41
C ASP A 175 -32.57 -1.55 -21.43
N ARG A 176 -32.09 -2.52 -20.66
CA ARG A 176 -31.00 -2.36 -19.70
C ARG A 176 -29.66 -2.55 -20.41
N ILE A 177 -29.24 -1.53 -21.15
CA ILE A 177 -28.01 -1.55 -21.95
C ILE A 177 -27.17 -0.33 -21.60
N ALA A 178 -25.89 -0.54 -21.26
CA ALA A 178 -24.95 0.56 -21.08
C ALA A 178 -24.56 1.21 -22.42
N PRO A 179 -24.37 2.55 -22.47
CA PRO A 179 -23.82 3.22 -23.63
C PRO A 179 -22.47 2.65 -24.07
N LYS A 180 -22.17 2.68 -25.37
CA LYS A 180 -20.94 2.14 -25.95
C LYS A 180 -19.66 2.64 -25.28
N PRO A 181 -19.48 3.93 -24.95
CA PRO A 181 -18.28 4.39 -24.25
C PRO A 181 -18.00 3.63 -22.94
N PHE A 182 -19.02 3.32 -22.15
CA PHE A 182 -18.87 2.51 -20.94
C PHE A 182 -18.47 1.07 -21.27
N ARG A 183 -19.16 0.44 -22.23
CA ARG A 183 -18.86 -0.92 -22.70
C ARG A 183 -17.43 -1.06 -23.24
N GLU A 184 -16.94 -0.04 -23.94
CA GLU A 184 -15.57 0.02 -24.44
C GLU A 184 -14.52 0.02 -23.32
N LEU A 185 -14.75 0.76 -22.23
CA LEU A 185 -13.86 0.75 -21.06
C LEU A 185 -13.79 -0.65 -20.44
N TRP A 186 -14.94 -1.32 -20.34
CA TRP A 186 -15.02 -2.65 -19.75
C TRP A 186 -14.57 -3.77 -20.68
N GLY A 187 -14.35 -3.49 -21.97
CA GLY A 187 -14.01 -4.50 -22.98
C GLY A 187 -15.15 -5.48 -23.24
N VAL A 188 -16.40 -5.00 -23.15
CA VAL A 188 -17.61 -5.82 -23.28
C VAL A 188 -18.29 -5.50 -24.62
N PRO A 189 -18.52 -6.49 -25.51
CA PRO A 189 -19.30 -6.26 -26.72
C PRO A 189 -20.78 -6.05 -26.37
N GLY A 190 -21.47 -5.20 -27.13
CA GLY A 190 -22.92 -5.11 -27.06
C GLY A 190 -23.60 -6.24 -27.84
N PRO A 191 -24.89 -6.52 -27.58
CA PRO A 191 -25.74 -7.27 -28.53
C PRO A 191 -25.64 -6.69 -29.95
N PRO A 192 -25.81 -7.51 -31.01
CA PRO A 192 -25.65 -7.07 -32.41
C PRO A 192 -26.45 -5.81 -32.79
N ASP A 193 -27.62 -5.60 -32.20
CA ASP A 193 -28.52 -4.47 -32.47
C ASP A 193 -28.58 -3.43 -31.34
N ALA A 194 -27.66 -3.51 -30.37
CA ALA A 194 -27.67 -2.59 -29.24
C ALA A 194 -27.30 -1.17 -29.69
N PRO A 195 -28.09 -0.14 -29.33
CA PRO A 195 -27.76 1.23 -29.68
C PRO A 195 -26.44 1.65 -29.01
N ASP A 196 -25.61 2.40 -29.75
CA ASP A 196 -24.39 2.98 -29.21
C ASP A 196 -24.70 3.96 -28.06
N PHE A 197 -25.82 4.67 -28.18
CA PHE A 197 -26.34 5.62 -27.19
C PHE A 197 -27.82 5.34 -26.94
N PRO A 198 -28.16 4.46 -25.97
CA PRO A 198 -29.54 4.24 -25.55
C PRO A 198 -30.20 5.57 -25.14
N PRO A 199 -31.45 5.85 -25.56
CA PRO A 199 -32.11 7.10 -25.19
C PRO A 199 -32.50 7.13 -23.70
N PRO A 200 -32.49 8.32 -23.06
CA PRO A 200 -32.99 8.48 -21.70
C PRO A 200 -34.45 8.07 -21.54
N ARG A 201 -34.85 7.69 -20.32
CA ARG A 201 -36.21 7.26 -19.99
C ARG A 201 -36.80 8.05 -18.83
N SER A 202 -38.01 8.55 -19.02
CA SER A 202 -38.73 9.30 -18.00
C SER A 202 -39.65 8.40 -17.16
N PHE A 203 -39.74 8.75 -15.88
CA PHE A 203 -40.57 8.11 -14.87
C PHE A 203 -41.17 9.21 -13.98
N THR A 204 -42.30 8.89 -13.36
CA THR A 204 -42.85 9.67 -12.25
C THR A 204 -42.29 9.16 -10.92
N ARG A 205 -42.45 9.94 -9.85
CA ARG A 205 -42.20 9.49 -8.47
C ARG A 205 -42.88 8.15 -8.13
N ALA A 206 -44.09 7.92 -8.65
CA ALA A 206 -44.83 6.69 -8.39
C ALA A 206 -44.20 5.47 -9.08
N THR A 207 -43.62 5.66 -10.27
CA THR A 207 -43.13 4.58 -11.13
C THR A 207 -41.63 4.36 -11.05
N TYR A 208 -40.85 5.33 -10.57
CA TYR A 208 -39.42 5.14 -10.32
C TYR A 208 -39.23 4.38 -9.01
N LYS A 209 -38.61 3.19 -9.10
CA LYS A 209 -38.40 2.27 -7.98
C LYS A 209 -37.01 1.67 -8.06
N SER A 210 -36.43 1.43 -6.89
CA SER A 210 -35.18 0.70 -6.79
C SER A 210 -35.38 -0.72 -7.31
N THR A 211 -34.36 -1.24 -7.94
CA THR A 211 -34.32 -2.59 -8.49
C THR A 211 -33.21 -3.34 -7.80
N TYR A 212 -33.47 -4.57 -7.37
CA TYR A 212 -32.43 -5.37 -6.74
C TYR A 212 -31.22 -5.51 -7.66
N GLN A 213 -30.06 -5.13 -7.14
CA GLN A 213 -28.77 -5.30 -7.77
C GLN A 213 -27.96 -6.29 -6.96
N ASP A 214 -27.53 -7.38 -7.60
CA ASP A 214 -26.62 -8.34 -6.97
C ASP A 214 -25.23 -7.69 -6.82
N PRO A 215 -24.71 -7.49 -5.60
CA PRO A 215 -23.39 -6.91 -5.40
C PRO A 215 -22.25 -7.75 -5.97
N ASN A 216 -22.49 -9.05 -6.22
CA ASN A 216 -21.49 -9.95 -6.81
C ASN A 216 -21.44 -9.87 -8.33
N ASP A 217 -22.18 -8.94 -8.95
CA ASP A 217 -22.22 -8.75 -10.39
C ASP A 217 -20.84 -8.33 -10.95
N ASP A 218 -20.62 -8.69 -12.20
CA ASP A 218 -19.31 -8.94 -12.79
C ASP A 218 -18.35 -7.73 -12.91
N TRP A 219 -17.07 -8.03 -13.13
CA TRP A 219 -15.99 -7.06 -13.31
C TRP A 219 -15.56 -6.85 -14.77
N GLY A 220 -15.35 -5.59 -15.15
CA GLY A 220 -14.90 -5.16 -16.47
C GLY A 220 -13.40 -4.89 -16.54
N ARG A 221 -12.88 -4.65 -17.74
CA ARG A 221 -11.44 -4.43 -17.96
C ARG A 221 -10.86 -3.25 -17.19
N MET A 222 -11.40 -2.05 -17.37
CA MET A 222 -10.94 -0.83 -16.70
C MET A 222 -12.07 0.18 -16.53
N GLY A 223 -11.87 1.12 -15.62
CA GLY A 223 -12.65 2.35 -15.49
C GLY A 223 -12.11 3.49 -16.36
N GLY A 224 -12.75 4.66 -16.24
CA GLY A 224 -12.48 5.84 -17.05
C GLY A 224 -13.01 7.13 -16.44
N ILE A 225 -12.53 8.25 -16.97
CA ILE A 225 -13.20 9.54 -16.87
C ILE A 225 -13.97 9.74 -18.16
N LEU A 226 -15.28 9.97 -18.05
CA LEU A 226 -16.15 10.23 -19.20
C LEU A 226 -16.72 11.64 -19.09
N ARG A 227 -17.16 12.18 -20.22
CA ARG A 227 -17.96 13.41 -20.23
C ARG A 227 -19.10 13.34 -21.23
N CYS A 228 -20.20 14.02 -20.94
CA CYS A 228 -21.33 14.19 -21.84
C CYS A 228 -21.88 15.62 -21.76
N GLU A 229 -22.66 15.98 -22.76
CA GLU A 229 -23.54 17.15 -22.72
C GLU A 229 -24.78 16.84 -21.87
N ASP A 230 -25.60 17.87 -21.67
CA ASP A 230 -26.92 17.73 -21.06
C ASP A 230 -27.75 16.61 -21.70
N MET A 231 -28.53 15.93 -20.86
CA MET A 231 -29.29 14.72 -21.20
C MET A 231 -28.45 13.53 -21.70
N GLY A 232 -27.13 13.52 -21.43
CA GLY A 232 -26.26 12.39 -21.76
C GLY A 232 -25.78 12.34 -23.21
N ARG A 233 -26.04 13.38 -24.01
CA ARG A 233 -25.63 13.42 -25.42
C ARG A 233 -24.12 13.55 -25.55
N GLY A 234 -23.57 13.07 -26.67
CA GLY A 234 -22.14 13.21 -26.96
C GLY A 234 -21.22 12.56 -25.93
N LEU A 235 -21.69 11.49 -25.25
CA LEU A 235 -20.89 10.79 -24.26
C LEU A 235 -19.58 10.28 -24.89
N GLU A 236 -18.46 10.67 -24.30
CA GLU A 236 -17.13 10.28 -24.76
C GLU A 236 -16.19 9.98 -23.59
N ILE A 237 -15.13 9.21 -23.88
CA ILE A 237 -14.10 8.84 -22.91
C ILE A 237 -12.99 9.89 -22.96
N VAL A 238 -12.74 10.53 -21.82
CA VAL A 238 -11.64 11.48 -21.65
C VAL A 238 -10.36 10.72 -21.33
N ALA A 239 -10.39 9.86 -20.30
CA ALA A 239 -9.22 9.14 -19.82
C ALA A 239 -9.58 7.68 -19.49
N ARG A 240 -8.57 6.80 -19.55
CA ARG A 240 -8.70 5.35 -19.39
C ARG A 240 -7.75 4.81 -18.32
N GLY A 241 -7.93 3.54 -17.96
CA GLY A 241 -6.97 2.78 -17.17
C GLY A 241 -7.11 2.99 -15.67
N TYR A 242 -8.35 3.04 -15.18
CA TYR A 242 -8.69 3.19 -13.75
C TYR A 242 -9.21 1.90 -13.11
N ARG A 243 -9.07 1.77 -11.79
CA ARG A 243 -9.64 0.67 -11.00
C ARG A 243 -10.94 1.11 -10.34
N ASN A 244 -10.86 2.04 -9.41
CA ASN A 244 -11.94 2.63 -8.64
C ASN A 244 -11.72 4.15 -8.54
N ALA A 245 -11.89 4.86 -9.65
CA ALA A 245 -11.85 6.32 -9.66
C ALA A 245 -13.06 6.86 -8.88
N PHE A 246 -12.81 7.35 -7.65
CA PHE A 246 -13.86 7.78 -6.73
C PHE A 246 -14.13 9.27 -6.90
N GLY A 247 -13.31 10.14 -6.30
CA GLY A 247 -13.44 11.59 -6.41
C GLY A 247 -12.79 12.17 -7.66
N LEU A 248 -13.40 13.23 -8.19
CA LEU A 248 -12.91 14.05 -9.29
C LEU A 248 -13.26 15.51 -8.98
N GLY A 249 -12.36 16.44 -9.24
CA GLY A 249 -12.60 17.87 -9.08
C GLY A 249 -11.87 18.70 -10.13
N VAL A 250 -12.32 19.94 -10.30
CA VAL A 250 -11.80 20.91 -11.26
C VAL A 250 -11.42 22.21 -10.53
N ASP A 251 -10.29 22.81 -10.89
CA ASP A 251 -9.86 24.10 -10.34
C ASP A 251 -10.37 25.32 -11.13
N ALA A 252 -10.00 26.51 -10.67
CA ALA A 252 -10.34 27.79 -11.32
C ALA A 252 -9.74 27.96 -12.73
N SER A 253 -8.70 27.19 -13.08
CA SER A 253 -8.03 27.21 -14.39
C SER A 253 -8.52 26.09 -15.32
N PHE A 254 -9.60 25.38 -14.94
CA PHE A 254 -10.09 24.21 -15.66
C PHE A 254 -9.04 23.09 -15.80
N ASP A 255 -8.21 22.92 -14.76
CA ASP A 255 -7.33 21.76 -14.58
C ASP A 255 -7.99 20.76 -13.63
N TRP A 256 -7.76 19.47 -13.86
CA TRP A 256 -8.46 18.38 -13.15
C TRP A 256 -7.53 17.62 -12.21
N LEU A 257 -8.05 17.23 -11.05
CA LEU A 257 -7.47 16.18 -10.20
C LEU A 257 -8.54 15.18 -9.79
N GLY A 258 -8.15 13.91 -9.69
CA GLY A 258 -9.01 12.86 -9.16
C GLY A 258 -8.21 11.80 -8.43
N VAL A 259 -8.92 10.93 -7.72
CA VAL A 259 -8.31 9.84 -6.95
C VAL A 259 -8.83 8.49 -7.38
N ASP A 260 -7.94 7.51 -7.41
CA ASP A 260 -8.23 6.14 -7.81
C ASP A 260 -7.67 5.18 -6.77
N GLN A 261 -8.55 4.35 -6.21
CA GLN A 261 -8.22 3.48 -5.07
C GLN A 261 -7.64 2.13 -5.51
N ASP A 262 -6.55 1.70 -4.86
CA ASP A 262 -5.94 0.38 -5.03
C ASP A 262 -5.65 -0.33 -3.71
N GLN A 263 -5.81 -1.65 -3.73
CA GLN A 263 -5.72 -2.48 -2.51
C GLN A 263 -4.32 -3.06 -2.28
N SER A 264 -3.37 -2.86 -3.20
CA SER A 264 -2.05 -3.53 -3.20
C SER A 264 -0.87 -2.55 -3.22
N ASP A 265 -0.83 -1.67 -4.21
CA ASP A 265 0.29 -0.77 -4.52
C ASP A 265 0.01 0.68 -4.04
N GLY A 266 -1.15 0.91 -3.43
CA GLY A 266 -1.58 2.18 -2.85
C GLY A 266 -2.41 3.05 -3.80
N ASP A 267 -3.24 3.90 -3.21
CA ASP A 267 -4.10 4.84 -3.90
C ASP A 267 -3.28 5.92 -4.61
N ARG A 268 -3.84 6.43 -5.71
CA ARG A 268 -3.17 7.43 -6.54
C ARG A 268 -4.01 8.68 -6.74
N LEU A 269 -3.31 9.81 -6.76
CA LEU A 269 -3.80 11.07 -7.30
C LEU A 269 -3.45 11.14 -8.79
N PHE A 270 -4.39 11.54 -9.65
CA PHE A 270 -4.18 11.63 -11.09
C PHE A 270 -4.70 12.94 -11.66
N MET A 271 -4.06 13.42 -12.72
CA MET A 271 -4.50 14.59 -13.51
C MET A 271 -5.03 14.11 -14.87
N PRO A 272 -6.34 13.88 -15.03
CA PRO A 272 -6.89 13.32 -16.25
C PRO A 272 -6.85 14.34 -17.40
N PHE A 273 -6.65 13.85 -18.62
CA PHE A 273 -6.73 14.63 -19.85
C PHE A 273 -7.15 13.75 -21.02
N TYR A 274 -7.50 14.36 -22.15
CA TYR A 274 -8.05 13.66 -23.31
C TYR A 274 -7.00 12.70 -23.91
N GLY A 275 -7.35 11.41 -23.97
CA GLY A 275 -6.46 10.35 -24.45
C GLY A 275 -5.51 9.77 -23.40
N ALA A 276 -5.57 10.22 -22.14
CA ALA A 276 -4.77 9.67 -21.05
C ALA A 276 -5.08 8.19 -20.77
N ASN A 277 -4.04 7.43 -20.38
CA ASN A 277 -4.20 6.07 -19.88
C ASN A 277 -3.33 5.84 -18.65
N PHE A 278 -3.95 5.60 -17.49
CA PHE A 278 -3.27 5.45 -16.21
C PHE A 278 -2.88 3.99 -15.89
N GLY A 279 -3.03 3.06 -16.83
CA GLY A 279 -2.31 1.79 -16.76
C GLY A 279 -3.03 0.61 -16.10
N TRP A 280 -4.17 0.81 -15.40
CA TRP A 280 -4.96 -0.34 -14.93
C TRP A 280 -5.47 -1.16 -16.11
N ALA A 281 -5.14 -2.45 -16.13
CA ALA A 281 -5.46 -3.39 -17.21
C ALA A 281 -5.11 -2.88 -18.63
N HIS A 282 -4.01 -2.13 -18.74
CA HIS A 282 -3.46 -1.68 -20.02
C HIS A 282 -3.28 -2.88 -20.98
N ALA A 283 -3.55 -2.69 -22.28
CA ALA A 283 -3.68 -3.81 -23.23
C ALA A 283 -2.44 -4.68 -23.37
N TRP A 284 -1.28 -4.05 -23.23
CA TRP A 284 0.00 -4.69 -23.52
C TRP A 284 1.08 -4.36 -22.49
N SER A 285 0.86 -3.38 -21.61
CA SER A 285 1.89 -2.94 -20.66
C SER A 285 1.30 -2.11 -19.51
N ALA A 286 0.77 -2.80 -18.51
CA ALA A 286 0.18 -2.18 -17.32
C ALA A 286 1.28 -1.66 -16.38
N HIS A 287 1.11 -0.46 -15.85
CA HIS A 287 2.00 0.15 -14.87
C HIS A 287 1.25 1.16 -14.01
N TRP A 288 1.15 0.90 -12.71
CA TRP A 288 0.23 1.59 -11.81
C TRP A 288 0.55 3.08 -11.58
N THR A 289 1.84 3.41 -11.43
CA THR A 289 2.30 4.80 -11.17
C THR A 289 2.64 5.58 -12.43
N GLY A 290 2.79 4.90 -13.58
CA GLY A 290 3.36 5.46 -14.82
C GLY A 290 4.79 6.04 -14.74
N GLU A 291 5.48 5.90 -13.62
CA GLU A 291 6.85 6.41 -13.45
C GLU A 291 7.83 5.68 -14.37
N ASN A 292 8.62 6.44 -15.14
CA ASN A 292 9.55 5.92 -16.15
C ASN A 292 8.94 4.94 -17.16
N HIS A 293 7.61 5.01 -17.37
CA HIS A 293 6.88 4.05 -18.20
C HIS A 293 6.12 4.72 -19.34
N LEU A 294 6.75 4.86 -20.51
CA LEU A 294 6.19 5.59 -21.67
C LEU A 294 4.74 5.22 -22.09
N PRO A 295 4.27 3.96 -21.96
CA PRO A 295 2.91 3.57 -22.35
C PRO A 295 1.78 4.14 -21.50
N THR A 296 2.03 4.57 -20.25
CA THR A 296 0.99 5.08 -19.34
C THR A 296 1.31 6.50 -18.85
N VAL A 297 0.37 7.19 -18.20
CA VAL A 297 0.59 8.54 -17.66
C VAL A 297 1.12 8.46 -16.23
N PRO A 298 2.15 9.24 -15.85
CA PRO A 298 2.61 9.31 -14.47
C PRO A 298 1.57 9.93 -13.54
N ILE A 299 1.51 9.44 -12.30
CA ILE A 299 0.60 9.94 -11.26
C ILE A 299 1.01 11.31 -10.70
N SER A 300 0.04 12.03 -10.13
CA SER A 300 0.18 13.41 -9.66
C SER A 300 0.61 13.54 -8.19
N ALA A 301 0.81 12.43 -7.46
CA ALA A 301 1.39 12.43 -6.12
C ALA A 301 1.99 11.05 -5.82
N PRO A 302 2.89 10.92 -4.83
CA PRO A 302 3.29 9.61 -4.32
C PRO A 302 2.07 8.79 -3.88
N VAL A 303 2.09 7.49 -4.14
CA VAL A 303 1.03 6.58 -3.71
C VAL A 303 0.87 6.60 -2.19
N ILE A 304 -0.34 6.35 -1.71
CA ILE A 304 -0.66 6.27 -0.29
C ILE A 304 -1.45 5.00 0.02
N HIS A 305 -1.14 4.31 1.11
CA HIS A 305 -1.91 3.15 1.56
C HIS A 305 -3.13 3.59 2.37
N GLY A 306 -4.10 4.17 1.65
CA GLY A 306 -5.33 4.77 2.20
C GLY A 306 -6.59 4.28 1.49
N SER A 307 -7.66 5.08 1.56
CA SER A 307 -8.86 4.94 0.73
C SER A 307 -9.36 6.34 0.35
N LEU A 308 -8.70 6.94 -0.64
CA LEU A 308 -8.94 8.30 -1.12
C LEU A 308 -10.34 8.42 -1.73
N THR A 309 -11.11 9.41 -1.30
CA THR A 309 -12.51 9.61 -1.71
C THR A 309 -12.72 10.98 -2.36
N GLY A 310 -13.47 11.90 -1.75
CA GLY A 310 -13.80 13.19 -2.34
C GLY A 310 -12.56 14.08 -2.62
N VAL A 311 -12.67 14.89 -3.68
CA VAL A 311 -11.66 15.85 -4.14
C VAL A 311 -12.33 17.19 -4.44
N LEU A 312 -11.84 18.28 -3.86
CA LEU A 312 -12.40 19.62 -4.03
C LEU A 312 -11.31 20.68 -4.14
N TYR A 313 -11.48 21.65 -5.03
CA TYR A 313 -10.60 22.83 -5.09
C TYR A 313 -11.10 23.92 -4.13
N ALA A 314 -10.22 24.40 -3.25
CA ALA A 314 -10.48 25.40 -2.24
C ALA A 314 -9.90 26.75 -2.62
N ASP A 315 -10.80 27.69 -2.92
CA ASP A 315 -10.47 29.08 -3.25
C ASP A 315 -11.55 30.06 -2.72
N ALA A 316 -12.18 29.71 -1.59
CA ALA A 316 -13.21 30.54 -0.98
C ALA A 316 -12.62 31.90 -0.54
N PRO A 317 -13.23 33.04 -0.91
CA PRO A 317 -12.62 34.35 -0.70
C PRO A 317 -12.54 34.76 0.78
N ASN A 318 -13.37 34.19 1.65
CA ASN A 318 -13.33 34.40 3.10
C ASN A 318 -12.36 33.46 3.83
N TRP A 319 -11.60 32.62 3.10
CA TRP A 319 -10.52 31.82 3.67
C TRP A 319 -9.19 32.58 3.70
N PRO A 320 -8.29 32.29 4.66
CA PRO A 320 -6.95 32.86 4.67
C PRO A 320 -6.19 32.52 3.39
N ASP A 321 -5.40 33.46 2.86
CA ASP A 321 -4.66 33.32 1.60
C ASP A 321 -3.86 32.01 1.50
N LYS A 322 -3.25 31.57 2.60
CA LYS A 322 -2.45 30.33 2.66
C LYS A 322 -3.27 29.04 2.49
N PHE A 323 -4.60 29.09 2.51
CA PHE A 323 -5.51 27.97 2.28
C PHE A 323 -6.40 28.17 1.05
N ARG A 324 -6.10 29.19 0.23
CA ARG A 324 -6.72 29.38 -1.08
C ARG A 324 -5.82 28.83 -2.18
N GLY A 325 -6.42 28.48 -3.31
CA GLY A 325 -5.74 27.88 -4.45
C GLY A 325 -5.18 26.47 -4.19
N VAL A 326 -5.79 25.72 -3.26
CA VAL A 326 -5.33 24.37 -2.88
C VAL A 326 -6.40 23.32 -3.14
N TRP A 327 -6.01 22.07 -3.22
CA TRP A 327 -6.92 20.94 -3.30
C TRP A 327 -7.11 20.31 -1.93
N ILE A 328 -8.33 19.87 -1.64
CA ILE A 328 -8.71 19.16 -0.42
C ILE A 328 -9.11 17.74 -0.82
N ILE A 329 -8.48 16.74 -0.22
CA ILE A 329 -8.61 15.34 -0.61
C ILE A 329 -8.92 14.49 0.62
N ASN A 330 -10.03 13.77 0.61
CA ASN A 330 -10.44 12.89 1.71
C ASN A 330 -9.78 11.52 1.64
N ASP A 331 -9.56 10.90 2.80
CA ASP A 331 -9.14 9.51 2.98
C ASP A 331 -10.02 8.83 4.04
N TRP A 332 -10.85 7.93 3.56
CA TRP A 332 -11.80 7.18 4.37
C TRP A 332 -11.11 6.19 5.32
N LEU A 333 -10.03 5.53 4.88
CA LEU A 333 -9.36 4.47 5.63
C LEU A 333 -8.51 5.04 6.75
N LEU A 334 -7.72 6.07 6.45
CA LEU A 334 -6.86 6.74 7.41
C LEU A 334 -7.61 7.77 8.26
N LYS A 335 -8.90 8.02 7.98
CA LYS A 335 -9.73 9.02 8.66
C LYS A 335 -9.13 10.41 8.56
N LYS A 336 -8.61 10.76 7.39
CA LYS A 336 -7.86 12.00 7.17
C LYS A 336 -8.44 12.80 6.03
N THR A 337 -8.13 14.09 6.02
CA THR A 337 -8.25 14.95 4.85
C THR A 337 -6.92 15.65 4.64
N TYR A 338 -6.45 15.71 3.41
CA TYR A 338 -5.18 16.27 3.02
C TYR A 338 -5.36 17.61 2.30
N LEU A 339 -4.37 18.50 2.45
CA LEU A 339 -4.13 19.60 1.53
C LEU A 339 -3.16 19.15 0.44
N HIS A 340 -3.47 19.48 -0.79
CA HIS A 340 -2.58 19.36 -1.93
C HIS A 340 -2.38 20.75 -2.52
N ARG A 341 -1.18 21.29 -2.34
CA ARG A 341 -0.79 22.58 -2.90
C ARG A 341 -0.24 22.32 -4.30
N PRO A 342 -0.91 22.81 -5.36
CA PRO A 342 -0.51 22.48 -6.72
C PRO A 342 0.84 23.14 -7.05
N ASP A 343 1.76 22.33 -7.54
CA ASP A 343 3.02 22.72 -8.16
C ASP A 343 3.12 22.01 -9.53
N TRP A 344 3.79 22.63 -10.50
CA TRP A 344 3.84 22.12 -11.86
C TRP A 344 5.25 21.62 -12.20
N LYS A 345 5.38 20.29 -12.34
CA LYS A 345 6.59 19.66 -12.88
C LYS A 345 6.38 19.43 -14.38
N GLY A 346 6.82 20.40 -15.18
CA GLY A 346 6.48 20.41 -16.60
C GLY A 346 4.97 20.61 -16.78
N ALA A 347 4.31 19.71 -17.52
CA ALA A 347 2.85 19.74 -17.68
C ALA A 347 2.12 18.82 -16.69
N LEU A 348 2.79 18.24 -15.69
CA LEU A 348 2.17 17.42 -14.64
C LEU A 348 1.98 18.23 -13.36
N MET A 349 0.76 18.27 -12.84
CA MET A 349 0.49 18.79 -11.50
C MET A 349 0.97 17.81 -10.43
N GLN A 350 1.70 18.31 -9.43
CA GLN A 350 2.26 17.59 -8.30
C GLN A 350 2.06 18.37 -6.98
N PRO A 351 2.10 17.72 -5.80
CA PRO A 351 2.06 18.46 -4.55
C PRO A 351 3.38 19.23 -4.36
N GLN A 352 3.29 20.47 -3.90
CA GLN A 352 4.44 21.25 -3.49
C GLN A 352 5.29 20.47 -2.48
N GLY A 353 6.59 20.33 -2.75
CA GLY A 353 7.50 19.56 -1.90
C GLY A 353 7.32 18.04 -1.95
N GLY A 354 6.52 17.51 -2.88
CA GLY A 354 6.45 16.08 -3.19
C GLY A 354 5.85 15.20 -2.09
N ARG A 355 5.03 15.74 -1.18
CA ARG A 355 4.49 15.00 -0.02
C ARG A 355 3.03 15.36 0.26
N TRP A 356 2.35 14.47 0.99
CA TRP A 356 1.01 14.71 1.52
C TRP A 356 1.06 15.63 2.76
N GLU A 357 0.14 16.59 2.85
CA GLU A 357 0.00 17.51 3.98
C GLU A 357 -1.33 17.24 4.69
N ASP A 358 -1.29 16.88 5.98
CA ASP A 358 -2.50 16.65 6.78
C ASP A 358 -3.27 17.97 7.00
N PHE A 359 -4.59 17.97 6.76
CA PHE A 359 -5.50 19.08 7.06
C PHE A 359 -6.39 18.79 8.27
N ILE A 360 -7.03 17.62 8.24
CA ILE A 360 -7.98 17.15 9.26
C ILE A 360 -7.62 15.71 9.60
N ILE A 361 -7.57 15.39 10.90
CA ILE A 361 -7.28 14.07 11.44
C ILE A 361 -8.45 13.63 12.32
N GLY A 362 -9.12 12.56 11.94
CA GLY A 362 -10.33 12.10 12.62
C GLY A 362 -10.12 11.62 14.05
N SER A 363 -8.96 11.05 14.38
CA SER A 363 -8.64 10.51 15.71
C SER A 363 -9.79 9.65 16.29
N LYS A 364 -10.44 10.09 17.38
CA LYS A 364 -11.56 9.40 18.02
C LYS A 364 -12.94 9.79 17.46
N ALA A 365 -13.03 10.83 16.63
CA ALA A 365 -14.27 11.28 16.03
C ALA A 365 -14.84 10.25 15.04
N LEU A 366 -16.15 10.30 14.83
CA LEU A 366 -16.86 9.59 13.76
C LEU A 366 -16.60 10.27 12.40
N TYR A 367 -15.32 10.30 12.03
CA TYR A 367 -14.80 11.00 10.87
C TYR A 367 -14.17 9.99 9.90
N ARG A 368 -15.01 9.42 9.02
CA ARG A 368 -14.56 8.66 7.85
C ARG A 368 -15.01 9.40 6.60
N PRO A 369 -14.21 10.34 6.10
CA PRO A 369 -14.69 11.33 5.15
C PRO A 369 -14.91 10.70 3.77
N VAL A 370 -16.07 10.94 3.16
CA VAL A 370 -16.45 10.37 1.85
C VAL A 370 -16.63 11.42 0.77
N ASP A 371 -17.29 12.53 1.12
CA ASP A 371 -17.61 13.60 0.18
C ASP A 371 -17.54 14.96 0.89
N LEU A 372 -17.35 16.01 0.10
CA LEU A 372 -17.13 17.37 0.58
C LEU A 372 -17.61 18.42 -0.43
N ALA A 373 -18.16 19.55 0.05
CA ALA A 373 -18.43 20.71 -0.79
C ALA A 373 -18.39 22.03 0.02
N PHE A 374 -18.24 23.15 -0.69
CA PHE A 374 -18.47 24.46 -0.10
C PHE A 374 -19.96 24.77 0.01
N GLY A 375 -20.38 25.26 1.17
CA GLY A 375 -21.71 25.83 1.37
C GLY A 375 -21.79 27.30 0.96
N PRO A 376 -23.00 27.89 0.98
CA PRO A 376 -23.24 29.28 0.57
C PRO A 376 -22.51 30.31 1.44
N ASP A 377 -22.16 29.94 2.66
CA ASP A 377 -21.45 30.76 3.65
C ASP A 377 -19.92 30.73 3.48
N GLY A 378 -19.41 29.94 2.52
CA GLY A 378 -17.98 29.72 2.33
C GLY A 378 -17.35 28.73 3.31
N ALA A 379 -18.15 28.04 4.15
CA ALA A 379 -17.65 26.94 4.96
C ALA A 379 -17.50 25.67 4.12
N LEU A 380 -16.55 24.82 4.51
CA LEU A 380 -16.38 23.50 3.93
C LEU A 380 -17.24 22.49 4.72
N TYR A 381 -18.10 21.75 4.03
CA TYR A 381 -18.91 20.69 4.61
C TYR A 381 -18.36 19.34 4.21
N ILE A 382 -18.20 18.42 5.17
CA ILE A 382 -17.64 17.08 4.96
C ILE A 382 -18.56 16.03 5.57
N ILE A 383 -18.93 15.01 4.79
CA ILE A 383 -19.65 13.84 5.30
C ILE A 383 -18.66 12.85 5.90
N GLY A 384 -18.87 12.51 7.18
CA GLY A 384 -18.33 11.31 7.81
C GLY A 384 -19.32 10.15 7.69
N TRP A 385 -18.93 9.08 7.00
CA TRP A 385 -19.79 7.92 6.71
C TRP A 385 -20.37 7.31 7.99
N GLY A 386 -19.53 6.97 8.97
CA GLY A 386 -19.89 6.22 10.16
C GLY A 386 -18.77 5.31 10.67
N SER A 387 -19.08 4.44 11.63
CA SER A 387 -18.13 3.49 12.21
C SER A 387 -17.99 2.18 11.40
N GLY A 388 -19.10 1.70 10.82
CA GLY A 388 -19.20 0.46 10.04
C GLY A 388 -18.99 0.61 8.52
N TYR A 389 -18.93 -0.52 7.83
CA TYR A 389 -18.78 -0.61 6.36
C TYR A 389 -20.13 -0.96 5.72
N GLY A 390 -20.99 0.05 5.52
CA GLY A 390 -22.38 -0.11 5.10
C GLY A 390 -23.38 0.02 6.26
N VAL A 391 -24.63 -0.39 6.03
CA VAL A 391 -25.71 -0.30 7.04
C VAL A 391 -25.66 -1.37 8.10
N GLU A 392 -25.99 -0.96 9.33
CA GLU A 392 -26.26 -1.83 10.47
C GLU A 392 -27.72 -1.70 10.88
N TRP A 393 -28.35 -2.83 11.25
CA TRP A 393 -29.76 -2.92 11.62
C TRP A 393 -29.89 -3.47 13.05
N ASP A 394 -30.83 -2.94 13.84
CA ASP A 394 -31.25 -3.56 15.10
C ASP A 394 -32.22 -4.74 14.87
N LYS A 395 -32.66 -5.38 15.96
CA LYS A 395 -33.59 -6.52 15.91
C LYS A 395 -34.99 -6.12 15.45
N GLU A 396 -35.33 -4.85 15.64
CA GLU A 396 -36.59 -4.23 15.27
C GLU A 396 -36.60 -3.77 13.81
N GLY A 397 -35.47 -3.89 13.10
CA GLY A 397 -35.32 -3.53 11.70
C GLY A 397 -35.06 -2.03 11.46
N ASN A 398 -34.69 -1.28 12.50
CA ASN A 398 -34.26 0.11 12.36
C ASN A 398 -32.77 0.17 12.03
N MET A 399 -32.41 1.12 11.17
CA MET A 399 -31.01 1.41 10.90
C MET A 399 -30.37 2.02 12.15
N THR A 400 -29.25 1.45 12.60
CA THR A 400 -28.56 1.87 13.83
C THR A 400 -27.29 2.64 13.60
N ASN A 401 -26.61 2.43 12.47
CA ASN A 401 -25.31 3.05 12.20
C ASN A 401 -25.41 4.57 12.06
N GLU A 402 -24.31 5.21 12.47
CA GLU A 402 -24.16 6.66 12.60
C GLU A 402 -23.63 7.27 11.30
N GLY A 403 -23.96 8.54 11.01
CA GLY A 403 -23.38 9.42 10.00
C GLY A 403 -23.31 10.86 10.53
N ARG A 404 -22.27 11.61 10.14
CA ARG A 404 -22.04 12.98 10.61
C ARG A 404 -21.78 13.90 9.43
N ILE A 405 -22.27 15.13 9.49
CA ILE A 405 -21.82 16.19 8.60
C ILE A 405 -21.10 17.23 9.44
N PHE A 406 -19.84 17.50 9.10
CA PHE A 406 -19.01 18.48 9.77
C PHE A 406 -18.97 19.76 8.94
N ARG A 407 -19.10 20.91 9.59
CA ARG A 407 -18.91 22.24 9.02
C ARG A 407 -17.57 22.79 9.49
N ILE A 408 -16.72 23.17 8.54
CA ILE A 408 -15.35 23.64 8.76
C ILE A 408 -15.25 25.09 8.30
N MET A 409 -14.85 25.99 9.21
CA MET A 409 -14.77 27.43 8.95
C MET A 409 -13.46 28.02 9.51
N PRO A 410 -12.80 28.97 8.83
CA PRO A 410 -11.70 29.71 9.44
C PRO A 410 -12.16 30.47 10.69
N LYS A 411 -11.35 30.45 11.73
CA LYS A 411 -11.68 31.16 12.99
C LYS A 411 -11.77 32.66 12.75
N GLY A 412 -12.87 33.25 13.19
CA GLY A 412 -13.12 34.69 13.07
C GLY A 412 -13.48 35.17 11.66
N ALA A 413 -13.56 34.28 10.66
CA ALA A 413 -14.02 34.67 9.33
C ALA A 413 -15.54 34.94 9.32
N SER A 414 -15.93 36.02 8.66
CA SER A 414 -17.35 36.28 8.39
C SER A 414 -17.89 35.33 7.31
N PRO A 415 -19.11 34.80 7.47
CA PRO A 415 -19.81 34.09 6.40
C PRO A 415 -19.90 34.92 5.12
N LEU A 416 -19.83 34.26 3.97
CA LEU A 416 -20.18 34.91 2.70
C LEU A 416 -21.65 35.33 2.70
N PRO A 417 -22.01 36.41 1.98
CA PRO A 417 -23.40 36.81 1.81
C PRO A 417 -24.23 35.67 1.21
N PRO A 418 -25.51 35.53 1.62
CA PRO A 418 -26.37 34.50 1.05
C PRO A 418 -26.54 34.71 -0.46
N PRO A 419 -26.78 33.63 -1.23
CA PRO A 419 -27.08 33.71 -2.64
C PRO A 419 -28.20 34.72 -2.94
N GLY A 420 -27.99 35.62 -3.90
CA GLY A 420 -29.00 36.57 -4.34
C GLY A 420 -30.24 35.88 -4.93
N SER A 421 -31.42 36.48 -4.75
CA SER A 421 -32.72 35.93 -5.17
C SER A 421 -33.07 36.17 -6.64
N THR A 422 -32.40 37.12 -7.30
CA THR A 422 -32.60 37.41 -8.73
C THR A 422 -32.23 36.19 -9.55
N LYS A 423 -33.15 35.71 -10.39
CA LYS A 423 -32.88 34.59 -11.31
C LYS A 423 -31.97 35.07 -12.46
N PRO A 424 -31.12 34.20 -13.05
CA PRO A 424 -30.19 34.59 -14.11
C PRO A 424 -30.81 35.41 -15.27
N PRO A 425 -32.02 35.10 -15.78
CA PRO A 425 -32.64 35.92 -16.83
C PRO A 425 -32.84 37.40 -16.48
N GLY A 426 -32.98 37.72 -15.18
CA GLY A 426 -33.12 39.09 -14.68
C GLY A 426 -31.81 39.80 -14.35
N MET A 427 -30.66 39.11 -14.42
CA MET A 427 -29.34 39.69 -14.13
C MET A 427 -28.73 40.37 -15.36
N SER A 428 -27.94 41.41 -15.17
CA SER A 428 -27.07 42.01 -16.17
C SER A 428 -25.89 41.09 -16.54
N VAL A 429 -25.20 41.36 -17.66
CA VAL A 429 -24.00 40.58 -18.05
C VAL A 429 -22.90 40.68 -16.97
N THR A 430 -22.73 41.84 -16.36
CA THR A 430 -21.74 42.05 -15.29
C THR A 430 -22.07 41.22 -14.04
N GLU A 431 -23.35 41.17 -13.65
CA GLU A 431 -23.80 40.33 -12.52
C GLU A 431 -23.58 38.84 -12.83
N LEU A 432 -23.91 38.38 -14.04
CA LEU A 432 -23.67 36.99 -14.45
C LEU A 432 -22.17 36.64 -14.46
N ILE A 433 -21.30 37.53 -14.91
CA ILE A 433 -19.83 37.31 -14.83
C ILE A 433 -19.35 37.26 -13.38
N ALA A 434 -19.96 38.03 -12.47
CA ALA A 434 -19.60 37.99 -11.06
C ALA A 434 -19.85 36.61 -10.44
N GLU A 435 -20.92 35.92 -10.86
CA GLU A 435 -21.30 34.58 -10.42
C GLU A 435 -20.28 33.49 -10.75
N PHE A 436 -19.43 33.67 -11.78
CA PHE A 436 -18.33 32.74 -12.05
C PHE A 436 -17.31 32.63 -10.90
N GLY A 437 -17.31 33.57 -9.96
CA GLY A 437 -16.53 33.50 -8.73
C GLY A 437 -17.28 32.89 -7.53
N SER A 438 -18.53 32.45 -7.70
CA SER A 438 -19.29 31.81 -6.62
C SER A 438 -18.62 30.51 -6.18
N VAL A 439 -18.69 30.17 -4.90
CA VAL A 439 -18.24 28.86 -4.38
C VAL A 439 -19.21 27.73 -4.78
N LEU A 440 -20.49 28.06 -5.05
CA LEU A 440 -21.52 27.10 -5.46
C LEU A 440 -21.40 26.77 -6.96
N PRO A 441 -21.14 25.52 -7.36
CA PRO A 441 -21.00 25.14 -8.77
C PRO A 441 -22.21 25.51 -9.63
N VAL A 442 -23.43 25.24 -9.15
CA VAL A 442 -24.68 25.52 -9.86
C VAL A 442 -24.85 26.99 -10.23
N ARG A 443 -24.38 27.93 -9.39
CA ARG A 443 -24.47 29.35 -9.71
C ARG A 443 -23.58 29.76 -10.87
N ARG A 444 -22.38 29.16 -10.99
CA ARG A 444 -21.49 29.37 -12.13
C ARG A 444 -22.12 28.83 -13.42
N ILE A 445 -22.74 27.66 -13.34
CA ILE A 445 -23.41 26.97 -14.44
C ILE A 445 -24.62 27.77 -14.93
N ASP A 446 -25.53 28.13 -14.02
CA ASP A 446 -26.75 28.89 -14.33
C ASP A 446 -26.43 30.24 -14.98
N ALA A 447 -25.39 30.92 -14.49
CA ALA A 447 -24.93 32.17 -15.07
C ALA A 447 -24.34 31.98 -16.48
N GLN A 448 -23.56 30.91 -16.67
CA GLN A 448 -22.98 30.59 -17.98
C GLN A 448 -24.06 30.26 -19.00
N ASP A 449 -25.00 29.39 -18.64
CA ASP A 449 -26.08 28.96 -19.53
C ASP A 449 -26.96 30.13 -19.95
N GLU A 450 -27.24 31.06 -19.03
CA GLU A 450 -27.95 32.28 -19.37
C GLU A 450 -27.15 33.18 -20.33
N LEU A 451 -25.84 33.34 -20.12
CA LEU A 451 -24.99 34.11 -21.06
C LEU A 451 -24.89 33.44 -22.44
N VAL A 452 -24.80 32.11 -22.47
CA VAL A 452 -24.82 31.34 -23.72
C VAL A 452 -26.17 31.49 -24.43
N ARG A 453 -27.28 31.44 -23.71
CA ARG A 453 -28.64 31.67 -24.24
C ARG A 453 -28.79 33.08 -24.84
N ARG A 454 -28.17 34.10 -24.24
CA ARG A 454 -28.13 35.48 -24.80
C ARG A 454 -27.27 35.57 -26.05
N GLY A 455 -26.32 34.66 -26.25
CA GLY A 455 -25.51 34.56 -27.46
C GLY A 455 -24.75 35.85 -27.78
N ASN A 456 -24.80 36.26 -29.05
CA ASN A 456 -24.08 37.43 -29.54
C ASN A 456 -24.46 38.74 -28.83
N ALA A 457 -25.65 38.84 -28.22
CA ALA A 457 -26.06 40.02 -27.47
C ALA A 457 -25.20 40.23 -26.20
N ALA A 458 -24.67 39.16 -25.60
CA ALA A 458 -23.79 39.24 -24.43
C ALA A 458 -22.30 39.26 -24.79
N ALA A 459 -21.93 38.75 -25.97
CA ALA A 459 -20.53 38.53 -26.36
C ALA A 459 -19.66 39.81 -26.32
N GLY A 460 -20.22 40.96 -26.73
CA GLY A 460 -19.52 42.24 -26.69
C GLY A 460 -19.10 42.65 -25.27
N ASP A 461 -20.00 42.52 -24.31
CA ASP A 461 -19.75 42.91 -22.93
C ASP A 461 -18.85 41.91 -22.20
N ILE A 462 -18.93 40.61 -22.54
CA ILE A 462 -17.97 39.61 -22.04
C ILE A 462 -16.54 39.94 -22.50
N ARG A 463 -16.35 40.31 -23.78
CA ARG A 463 -15.03 40.74 -24.29
C ARG A 463 -14.53 42.00 -23.59
N LYS A 464 -15.41 42.98 -23.32
CA LYS A 464 -15.06 44.19 -22.56
C LYS A 464 -14.61 43.84 -21.15
N ALA A 465 -15.32 42.93 -20.46
CA ALA A 465 -14.93 42.47 -19.14
C ALA A 465 -13.56 41.78 -19.17
N LEU A 466 -13.32 40.90 -20.15
CA LEU A 466 -12.01 40.25 -20.34
C LEU A 466 -10.88 41.24 -20.67
N ALA A 467 -11.17 42.37 -21.31
CA ALA A 467 -10.16 43.41 -21.57
C ALA A 467 -9.74 44.17 -20.30
N GLN A 468 -10.55 44.13 -19.24
CA GLN A 468 -10.23 44.80 -17.98
C GLN A 468 -9.20 43.99 -17.16
N PRO A 469 -8.27 44.66 -16.46
CA PRO A 469 -7.39 44.01 -15.50
C PRO A 469 -8.16 43.60 -14.23
N GLY A 470 -7.65 42.59 -13.50
CA GLY A 470 -8.14 42.26 -12.15
C GLY A 470 -9.28 41.25 -12.07
N LEU A 471 -9.67 40.60 -13.16
CA LEU A 471 -10.54 39.41 -13.08
C LEU A 471 -9.81 38.28 -12.35
N SER A 472 -10.53 37.54 -11.51
CA SER A 472 -10.00 36.30 -10.93
C SER A 472 -9.89 35.22 -11.99
N THR A 473 -8.98 34.25 -11.78
CA THR A 473 -8.77 33.11 -12.69
C THR A 473 -10.08 32.41 -13.06
N ALA A 474 -10.96 32.17 -12.09
CA ALA A 474 -12.27 31.55 -12.35
C ALA A 474 -13.13 32.42 -13.29
N ARG A 475 -13.25 33.73 -13.03
CA ARG A 475 -14.04 34.63 -13.88
C ARG A 475 -13.48 34.72 -15.29
N GLU A 476 -12.16 34.74 -15.44
CA GLU A 476 -11.50 34.71 -16.75
C GLU A 476 -11.81 33.42 -17.50
N THR A 477 -11.57 32.28 -16.85
CA THR A 477 -11.78 30.94 -17.43
C THR A 477 -13.22 30.80 -17.89
N TRP A 478 -14.19 30.97 -16.99
CA TRP A 478 -15.61 30.80 -17.33
C TRP A 478 -16.09 31.81 -18.37
N SER A 479 -15.60 33.05 -18.37
CA SER A 479 -15.94 34.04 -19.41
C SER A 479 -15.41 33.66 -20.80
N LEU A 480 -14.17 33.18 -20.89
CA LEU A 480 -13.61 32.69 -22.15
C LEU A 480 -14.39 31.47 -22.66
N TRP A 481 -14.68 30.52 -21.79
CA TRP A 481 -15.46 29.34 -22.17
C TRP A 481 -16.92 29.67 -22.50
N THR A 482 -17.50 30.70 -21.89
CA THR A 482 -18.82 31.24 -22.31
C THR A 482 -18.77 31.73 -23.75
N LEU A 483 -17.75 32.51 -24.14
CA LEU A 483 -17.56 32.92 -25.53
C LEU A 483 -17.35 31.72 -26.47
N ALA A 484 -16.60 30.71 -26.05
CA ALA A 484 -16.41 29.49 -26.82
C ALA A 484 -17.73 28.73 -27.02
N ARG A 485 -18.57 28.63 -25.98
CA ARG A 485 -19.90 28.00 -26.06
C ARG A 485 -20.90 28.81 -26.91
N ILE A 486 -20.81 30.13 -26.92
CA ILE A 486 -21.56 30.99 -27.86
C ILE A 486 -21.12 30.70 -29.30
N GLY A 487 -19.82 30.51 -29.51
CA GLY A 487 -19.24 30.10 -30.79
C GLY A 487 -19.26 31.16 -31.89
N GLY A 488 -19.10 30.72 -33.13
CA GLY A 488 -19.04 31.56 -34.32
C GLY A 488 -17.68 32.23 -34.56
N ALA A 489 -17.51 32.82 -35.76
CA ALA A 489 -16.24 33.38 -36.22
C ALA A 489 -15.68 34.48 -35.31
N GLY A 490 -16.55 35.26 -34.66
CA GLY A 490 -16.13 36.29 -33.71
C GLY A 490 -15.59 35.74 -32.38
N ALA A 491 -16.03 34.56 -31.94
CA ALA A 491 -15.45 33.89 -30.78
C ALA A 491 -14.12 33.24 -31.15
N GLU A 492 -14.09 32.52 -32.27
CA GLU A 492 -12.88 31.87 -32.80
C GLU A 492 -11.76 32.88 -33.05
N GLY A 493 -12.06 33.99 -33.73
CA GLY A 493 -11.09 35.06 -34.00
C GLY A 493 -10.54 35.71 -32.72
N PHE A 494 -11.38 35.86 -31.68
CA PHE A 494 -10.95 36.38 -30.38
C PHE A 494 -10.01 35.41 -29.67
N MET A 495 -10.33 34.10 -29.64
CA MET A 495 -9.45 33.08 -29.08
C MET A 495 -8.14 32.96 -29.86
N LYS A 496 -8.20 33.01 -31.20
CA LYS A 496 -7.02 33.02 -32.07
C LYS A 496 -6.09 34.19 -31.71
N GLY A 497 -6.64 35.39 -31.56
CA GLY A 497 -5.88 36.59 -31.18
C GLY A 497 -5.15 36.42 -29.85
N ILE A 498 -5.84 35.94 -28.82
CA ILE A 498 -5.24 35.69 -27.49
C ILE A 498 -4.18 34.57 -27.55
N ALA A 499 -4.45 33.48 -28.27
CA ALA A 499 -3.51 32.35 -28.37
C ALA A 499 -2.20 32.75 -29.07
N ALA A 500 -2.30 33.60 -30.11
CA ALA A 500 -1.18 34.10 -30.89
C ALA A 500 -0.35 35.16 -30.17
N ASP A 501 -0.93 35.87 -29.20
CA ASP A 501 -0.25 36.95 -28.46
C ASP A 501 0.62 36.39 -27.32
N PRO A 502 1.97 36.48 -27.41
CA PRO A 502 2.85 36.02 -26.34
C PRO A 502 2.82 36.90 -25.08
N SER A 503 2.27 38.12 -25.16
CA SER A 503 2.14 39.04 -24.04
C SER A 503 0.84 38.86 -23.25
N ALA A 504 -0.11 38.09 -23.78
CA ALA A 504 -1.36 37.78 -23.09
C ALA A 504 -1.08 37.04 -21.77
N GLN A 505 -1.90 37.34 -20.75
CA GLN A 505 -1.83 36.64 -19.46
C GLN A 505 -1.91 35.13 -19.67
N PHE A 506 -1.06 34.39 -18.94
CA PHE A 506 -0.86 32.97 -19.17
C PHE A 506 -2.17 32.15 -19.13
N ASN A 507 -3.03 32.37 -18.12
CA ASN A 507 -4.31 31.67 -18.03
C ASN A 507 -5.20 31.92 -19.26
N ARG A 508 -5.34 33.18 -19.69
CA ARG A 508 -6.14 33.53 -20.87
C ARG A 508 -5.62 32.86 -22.13
N ARG A 509 -4.30 32.85 -22.32
CA ARG A 509 -3.64 32.18 -23.44
C ARG A 509 -3.85 30.67 -23.40
N LEU A 510 -3.71 30.05 -22.23
CA LEU A 510 -3.97 28.63 -22.02
C LEU A 510 -5.42 28.26 -22.34
N GLN A 511 -6.41 29.00 -21.80
CA GLN A 511 -7.82 28.75 -22.06
C GLN A 511 -8.20 29.02 -23.52
N ALA A 512 -7.64 30.05 -24.16
CA ALA A 512 -7.89 30.34 -25.57
C ALA A 512 -7.45 29.18 -26.47
N VAL A 513 -6.30 28.56 -26.21
CA VAL A 513 -5.84 27.37 -26.94
C VAL A 513 -6.79 26.19 -26.73
N ARG A 514 -7.21 25.93 -25.49
CA ARG A 514 -8.18 24.85 -25.19
C ARG A 514 -9.53 25.10 -25.87
N ALA A 515 -10.01 26.35 -25.85
CA ALA A 515 -11.24 26.76 -26.50
C ALA A 515 -11.19 26.58 -28.03
N LEU A 516 -10.06 26.85 -28.68
CA LEU A 516 -9.87 26.57 -30.11
C LEU A 516 -9.98 25.08 -30.44
N GLY A 517 -9.49 24.21 -29.55
CA GLY A 517 -9.70 22.77 -29.64
C GLY A 517 -11.18 22.38 -29.55
N PHE A 518 -11.89 22.92 -28.57
CA PHE A 518 -13.35 22.74 -28.39
C PHE A 518 -14.15 23.22 -29.62
N LEU A 519 -13.81 24.38 -30.16
CA LEU A 519 -14.41 24.96 -31.36
C LEU A 519 -14.05 24.21 -32.65
N LYS A 520 -13.09 23.27 -32.60
CA LYS A 520 -12.52 22.58 -33.77
C LYS A 520 -11.99 23.56 -34.82
N SER A 521 -11.29 24.59 -34.35
CA SER A 521 -10.86 25.73 -35.16
C SER A 521 -9.91 25.31 -36.29
N ALA A 522 -10.16 25.87 -37.49
CA ALA A 522 -9.28 25.70 -38.64
C ALA A 522 -7.95 26.47 -38.51
N ALA A 523 -7.81 27.34 -37.51
CA ALA A 523 -6.59 28.09 -37.23
C ALA A 523 -5.52 27.27 -36.47
N LEU A 524 -5.86 26.10 -35.94
CA LEU A 524 -4.93 25.28 -35.16
C LEU A 524 -3.62 24.97 -35.90
N PRO A 525 -3.60 24.54 -37.18
CA PRO A 525 -2.36 24.25 -37.89
C PRO A 525 -1.42 25.46 -38.03
N GLU A 526 -1.98 26.67 -38.14
CA GLU A 526 -1.22 27.92 -38.21
C GLU A 526 -0.58 28.27 -36.87
N LEU A 527 -1.30 28.07 -35.76
CA LEU A 527 -0.88 28.46 -34.42
C LEU A 527 0.09 27.47 -33.76
N LEU A 528 -0.10 26.17 -34.04
CA LEU A 528 0.59 25.09 -33.35
C LEU A 528 2.12 25.23 -33.35
N PRO A 529 2.81 25.56 -34.46
CA PRO A 529 4.27 25.65 -34.46
C PRO A 529 4.82 26.63 -33.41
N ALA A 530 4.19 27.81 -33.28
CA ALA A 530 4.59 28.81 -32.29
C ALA A 530 4.25 28.38 -30.86
N LEU A 531 3.09 27.74 -30.65
CA LEU A 531 2.68 27.24 -29.34
C LEU A 531 3.58 26.08 -28.86
N LEU A 532 3.94 25.17 -29.76
CA LEU A 532 4.81 24.03 -29.48
C LEU A 532 6.29 24.42 -29.30
N ALA A 533 6.69 25.61 -29.76
CA ALA A 533 8.01 26.18 -29.50
C ALA A 533 8.10 26.92 -28.14
N SER A 534 6.98 27.08 -27.43
CA SER A 534 6.95 27.74 -26.12
C SER A 534 7.85 27.02 -25.11
N SER A 535 8.58 27.77 -24.28
CA SER A 535 9.32 27.20 -23.14
C SER A 535 8.40 26.61 -22.07
N GLU A 536 7.17 27.12 -21.96
CA GLU A 536 6.16 26.70 -20.98
C GLU A 536 5.48 25.38 -21.41
N PRO A 537 5.73 24.25 -20.74
CA PRO A 537 5.21 22.94 -21.15
C PRO A 537 3.69 22.84 -21.08
N ARG A 538 3.03 23.53 -20.14
CA ARG A 538 1.57 23.51 -20.05
C ARG A 538 0.90 24.08 -21.30
N LEU A 539 1.52 25.06 -21.94
CA LEU A 539 1.01 25.64 -23.19
C LEU A 539 1.23 24.69 -24.38
N ARG A 540 2.39 24.02 -24.46
CA ARG A 540 2.64 22.98 -25.46
C ARG A 540 1.64 21.84 -25.32
N PHE A 541 1.46 21.35 -24.11
CA PHE A 541 0.48 20.33 -23.76
C PHE A 541 -0.95 20.73 -24.18
N ALA A 542 -1.39 21.95 -23.86
CA ALA A 542 -2.70 22.43 -24.28
C ALA A 542 -2.85 22.51 -25.82
N ALA A 543 -1.81 22.88 -26.55
CA ALA A 543 -1.83 22.92 -28.01
C ALA A 543 -1.96 21.51 -28.63
N ILE A 544 -1.25 20.53 -28.07
CA ILE A 544 -1.37 19.11 -28.47
C ILE A 544 -2.80 18.61 -28.20
N GLN A 545 -3.33 18.86 -27.00
CA GLN A 545 -4.69 18.49 -26.63
C GLN A 545 -5.75 19.17 -27.49
N ALA A 546 -5.54 20.44 -27.87
CA ALA A 546 -6.45 21.16 -28.76
C ALA A 546 -6.50 20.54 -30.16
N ALA A 547 -5.35 20.18 -30.75
CA ALA A 547 -5.31 19.49 -32.03
C ALA A 547 -5.96 18.09 -31.97
N HIS A 548 -5.73 17.37 -30.87
CA HIS A 548 -6.31 16.04 -30.63
C HIS A 548 -7.84 16.10 -30.49
N GLN A 549 -8.36 16.98 -29.65
CA GLN A 549 -9.81 17.15 -29.43
C GLN A 549 -10.54 17.72 -30.66
N ALA A 550 -9.87 18.57 -31.44
CA ALA A 550 -10.39 19.07 -32.70
C ALA A 550 -10.46 18.00 -33.80
N ASN A 551 -9.82 16.84 -33.59
CA ASN A 551 -9.60 15.81 -34.61
C ASN A 551 -8.93 16.38 -35.88
N SER A 552 -7.94 17.28 -35.69
CA SER A 552 -7.31 18.02 -36.80
C SER A 552 -6.17 17.23 -37.44
N THR A 553 -6.47 16.52 -38.53
CA THR A 553 -5.46 15.75 -39.30
C THR A 553 -4.42 16.65 -39.97
N ALA A 554 -4.73 17.93 -40.22
CA ALA A 554 -3.78 18.91 -40.73
C ALA A 554 -2.61 19.17 -39.76
N CYS A 555 -2.78 18.88 -38.47
CA CYS A 555 -1.74 19.02 -37.46
C CYS A 555 -0.76 17.83 -37.40
N VAL A 556 -1.03 16.72 -38.11
CA VAL A 556 -0.25 15.48 -37.99
C VAL A 556 1.23 15.70 -38.28
N ALA A 557 1.56 16.32 -39.43
CA ALA A 557 2.95 16.59 -39.79
C ALA A 557 3.68 17.47 -38.74
N ILE A 558 2.95 18.43 -38.16
CA ILE A 558 3.47 19.32 -37.12
C ILE A 558 3.76 18.52 -35.84
N LEU A 559 2.81 17.66 -35.41
CA LEU A 559 2.96 16.80 -34.23
C LEU A 559 4.05 15.74 -34.42
N THR A 560 4.19 15.16 -35.61
CA THR A 560 5.28 14.23 -35.95
C THR A 560 6.64 14.92 -35.81
N ASN A 561 6.77 16.16 -36.30
CA ASN A 561 8.00 16.92 -36.12
C ASN A 561 8.25 17.31 -34.67
N HIS A 562 7.21 17.67 -33.92
CA HIS A 562 7.33 17.98 -32.50
C HIS A 562 7.78 16.77 -31.67
N ALA A 563 7.26 15.57 -31.97
CA ALA A 563 7.66 14.33 -31.31
C ALA A 563 9.19 14.07 -31.39
N ALA A 564 9.86 14.54 -32.44
CA ALA A 564 11.30 14.40 -32.60
C ALA A 564 12.13 15.17 -31.57
N THR A 565 11.55 16.21 -30.96
CA THR A 565 12.27 17.17 -30.11
C THR A 565 11.69 17.30 -28.70
N GLU A 566 10.47 16.81 -28.46
CA GLU A 566 9.82 16.94 -27.16
C GLU A 566 10.40 15.95 -26.15
N SER A 567 10.96 16.49 -25.07
CA SER A 567 11.55 15.72 -23.97
C SER A 567 10.68 15.73 -22.70
N GLU A 568 9.71 16.64 -22.59
CA GLU A 568 8.79 16.68 -21.46
C GLU A 568 7.80 15.51 -21.53
N ARG A 569 7.71 14.78 -20.42
CA ARG A 569 7.12 13.45 -20.35
C ARG A 569 5.62 13.43 -20.66
N ILE A 570 4.87 14.45 -20.23
CA ILE A 570 3.43 14.55 -20.47
C ILE A 570 3.15 15.04 -21.90
N CYS A 571 3.89 16.03 -22.38
CA CYS A 571 3.78 16.54 -23.75
C CYS A 571 4.10 15.44 -24.78
N TYR A 572 5.17 14.67 -24.56
CA TYR A 572 5.52 13.54 -25.43
C TYR A 572 4.42 12.47 -25.42
N PHE A 573 3.87 12.15 -24.24
CA PHE A 573 2.74 11.22 -24.12
C PHE A 573 1.52 11.70 -24.93
N ALA A 574 1.09 12.93 -24.68
CA ALA A 574 -0.03 13.54 -25.39
C ALA A 574 0.20 13.54 -26.90
N THR A 575 1.43 13.78 -27.35
CA THR A 575 1.79 13.82 -28.77
C THR A 575 1.60 12.46 -29.44
N TRP A 576 2.16 11.38 -28.88
CA TRP A 576 2.02 10.06 -29.52
C TRP A 576 0.57 9.54 -29.43
N ARG A 577 -0.18 9.88 -28.37
CA ARG A 577 -1.62 9.58 -28.28
C ARG A 577 -2.42 10.32 -29.35
N ALA A 578 -2.15 11.60 -29.55
CA ALA A 578 -2.80 12.39 -30.59
C ALA A 578 -2.50 11.82 -31.98
N LEU A 579 -1.22 11.50 -32.27
CA LEU A 579 -0.85 10.85 -33.54
C LEU A 579 -1.61 9.54 -33.73
N ARG A 580 -1.68 8.67 -32.71
CA ARG A 580 -2.44 7.41 -32.78
C ARG A 580 -3.89 7.64 -33.21
N ASP A 581 -4.59 8.54 -32.55
CA ASP A 581 -6.03 8.75 -32.79
C ASP A 581 -6.31 9.50 -34.10
N LEU A 582 -5.40 10.39 -34.54
CA LEU A 582 -5.60 11.18 -35.76
C LEU A 582 -5.37 10.41 -37.06
N VAL A 583 -4.47 9.41 -37.09
CA VAL A 583 -4.12 8.72 -38.36
C VAL A 583 -4.25 7.19 -38.36
N GLY A 584 -4.33 6.54 -37.19
CA GLY A 584 -4.45 5.09 -37.09
C GLY A 584 -3.22 4.31 -37.58
N ALA A 585 -3.33 2.98 -37.65
CA ALA A 585 -2.17 2.10 -37.84
C ALA A 585 -1.48 2.27 -39.21
N ALA A 586 -2.23 2.44 -40.29
CA ALA A 586 -1.71 2.50 -41.66
C ALA A 586 -0.74 3.67 -41.88
N ALA A 587 -0.96 4.81 -41.23
CA ALA A 587 -0.08 5.97 -41.36
C ALA A 587 1.04 6.01 -40.30
N LEU A 588 0.93 5.23 -39.22
CA LEU A 588 2.01 5.09 -38.23
C LEU A 588 3.09 4.09 -38.66
N GLU A 589 2.73 3.01 -39.37
CA GLU A 589 3.68 1.97 -39.78
C GLU A 589 4.88 2.51 -40.58
N PRO A 590 4.71 3.42 -41.57
CA PRO A 590 5.84 4.02 -42.29
C PRO A 590 6.78 4.84 -41.40
N LEU A 591 6.29 5.41 -40.29
CA LEU A 591 7.10 6.22 -39.38
C LEU A 591 8.12 5.40 -38.59
N LEU A 592 7.99 4.06 -38.55
CA LEU A 592 9.00 3.18 -37.97
C LEU A 592 10.33 3.19 -38.76
N ALA A 593 10.35 3.72 -39.97
CA ALA A 593 11.56 3.92 -40.78
C ALA A 593 12.10 5.37 -40.73
N ASP A 594 11.49 6.27 -39.95
CA ASP A 594 11.98 7.65 -39.79
C ASP A 594 13.42 7.64 -39.23
N THR A 595 14.26 8.59 -39.64
CA THR A 595 15.65 8.66 -39.16
C THR A 595 15.74 9.10 -37.70
N ARG A 596 14.70 9.75 -37.16
CA ARG A 596 14.64 10.30 -35.80
C ARG A 596 14.03 9.28 -34.84
N GLY A 597 14.80 8.89 -33.82
CA GLY A 597 14.40 7.87 -32.84
C GLY A 597 13.11 8.16 -32.08
N PRO A 598 12.88 9.37 -31.53
CA PRO A 598 11.63 9.69 -30.85
C PRO A 598 10.38 9.58 -31.74
N VAL A 599 10.49 9.85 -33.05
CA VAL A 599 9.36 9.65 -33.99
C VAL A 599 9.04 8.17 -34.14
N ARG A 600 10.07 7.32 -34.32
CA ARG A 600 9.90 5.86 -34.36
C ARG A 600 9.29 5.34 -33.06
N CYS A 601 9.70 5.87 -31.91
CA CYS A 601 9.19 5.49 -30.60
C CYS A 601 7.71 5.85 -30.44
N ALA A 602 7.30 7.07 -30.80
CA ALA A 602 5.91 7.50 -30.81
C ALA A 602 5.04 6.61 -31.73
N ALA A 603 5.54 6.29 -32.93
CA ALA A 603 4.85 5.41 -33.87
C ALA A 603 4.67 3.99 -33.31
N LEU A 604 5.72 3.42 -32.69
CA LEU A 604 5.67 2.11 -32.07
C LEU A 604 4.67 2.06 -30.90
N LEU A 605 4.67 3.07 -30.03
CA LEU A 605 3.70 3.20 -28.95
C LEU A 605 2.26 3.24 -29.50
N GLY A 606 2.02 4.07 -30.51
CA GLY A 606 0.71 4.20 -31.15
C GLY A 606 0.22 2.90 -31.81
N LEU A 607 1.07 2.23 -32.57
CA LEU A 607 0.75 0.94 -33.21
C LEU A 607 0.44 -0.14 -32.18
N ARG A 608 1.24 -0.20 -31.11
CA ARG A 608 1.08 -1.22 -30.08
C ARG A 608 -0.19 -1.02 -29.26
N ASP A 609 -0.61 0.22 -29.07
CA ASP A 609 -1.87 0.57 -28.40
C ASP A 609 -3.10 0.31 -29.28
N LEU A 610 -2.97 0.39 -30.61
CA LEU A 610 -4.01 -0.02 -31.56
C LEU A 610 -4.13 -1.54 -31.70
N GLY A 611 -3.04 -2.30 -31.51
CA GLY A 611 -3.07 -3.75 -31.66
C GLY A 611 -1.71 -4.46 -31.62
N PRO A 612 -1.68 -5.76 -31.99
CA PRO A 612 -0.42 -6.49 -32.13
C PRO A 612 0.45 -5.94 -33.27
N VAL A 613 1.75 -5.80 -32.99
CA VAL A 613 2.78 -5.50 -33.98
C VAL A 613 3.50 -6.81 -34.32
N LYS A 614 3.90 -6.98 -35.59
CA LYS A 614 4.57 -8.19 -36.09
C LYS A 614 5.83 -8.51 -35.26
N PRO A 615 6.02 -9.74 -34.76
CA PRO A 615 7.17 -10.10 -33.93
C PRO A 615 8.53 -9.85 -34.60
N GLU A 616 8.62 -10.02 -35.93
CA GLU A 616 9.85 -9.81 -36.70
C GLU A 616 10.25 -8.33 -36.68
N LEU A 617 9.27 -7.44 -36.81
CA LEU A 617 9.47 -6.00 -36.74
C LEU A 617 9.90 -5.57 -35.34
N LEU A 618 9.27 -6.13 -34.30
CA LEU A 618 9.67 -5.88 -32.91
C LEU A 618 11.10 -6.36 -32.63
N ALA A 619 11.51 -7.51 -33.17
CA ALA A 619 12.88 -8.02 -33.01
C ALA A 619 13.94 -7.11 -33.65
N VAL A 620 13.60 -6.45 -34.78
CA VAL A 620 14.45 -5.42 -35.40
C VAL A 620 14.51 -4.18 -34.51
N LEU A 621 13.36 -3.65 -34.08
CA LEU A 621 13.29 -2.44 -33.26
C LEU A 621 13.88 -2.62 -31.85
N ALA A 622 13.91 -3.84 -31.31
CA ALA A 622 14.59 -4.15 -30.05
C ALA A 622 16.11 -3.96 -30.10
N ARG A 623 16.67 -3.76 -31.30
CA ARG A 623 18.09 -3.49 -31.58
C ARG A 623 18.30 -2.10 -32.18
N ASP A 624 17.28 -1.24 -32.17
CA ASP A 624 17.36 0.14 -32.67
C ASP A 624 18.51 0.93 -31.98
N MET A 625 19.06 1.94 -32.66
CA MET A 625 20.11 2.77 -32.07
C MET A 625 19.56 3.72 -31.01
N ASP A 626 18.28 4.07 -31.06
CA ASP A 626 17.59 4.89 -30.07
C ASP A 626 17.12 4.04 -28.89
N GLU A 627 17.53 4.44 -27.69
CA GLU A 627 17.24 3.71 -26.46
C GLU A 627 15.74 3.59 -26.17
N SER A 628 14.96 4.64 -26.47
CA SER A 628 13.53 4.67 -26.20
C SER A 628 12.78 3.68 -27.10
N VAL A 629 13.16 3.61 -28.39
CA VAL A 629 12.61 2.64 -29.34
C VAL A 629 12.93 1.22 -28.90
N ARG A 630 14.20 0.94 -28.56
CA ARG A 630 14.60 -0.38 -28.05
C ARG A 630 13.82 -0.77 -26.82
N THR A 631 13.69 0.14 -25.86
CA THR A 631 13.03 -0.12 -24.58
C THR A 631 11.56 -0.47 -24.79
N VAL A 632 10.85 0.33 -25.60
CA VAL A 632 9.45 0.07 -25.94
C VAL A 632 9.29 -1.21 -26.74
N ALA A 633 10.18 -1.50 -27.69
CA ALA A 633 10.14 -2.74 -28.47
C ALA A 633 10.36 -3.98 -27.61
N GLN A 634 11.37 -3.95 -26.73
CA GLN A 634 11.65 -5.02 -25.77
C GLN A 634 10.49 -5.23 -24.81
N LEU A 635 9.90 -4.13 -24.32
CA LEU A 635 8.69 -4.17 -23.50
C LEU A 635 7.50 -4.78 -24.26
N ALA A 636 7.32 -4.46 -25.54
CA ALA A 636 6.26 -4.99 -26.38
C ALA A 636 6.45 -6.47 -26.77
N MET A 637 7.70 -6.95 -26.81
CA MET A 637 8.07 -8.36 -27.00
C MET A 637 7.96 -9.19 -25.71
N GLY A 638 8.03 -8.55 -24.55
CA GLY A 638 7.80 -9.19 -23.27
C GLY A 638 6.45 -9.90 -23.25
N ARG A 639 6.34 -10.98 -22.46
CA ARG A 639 5.03 -11.59 -22.21
C ARG A 639 4.11 -10.47 -21.70
N PRO A 640 2.87 -10.35 -22.22
CA PRO A 640 1.95 -9.32 -21.74
C PRO A 640 1.92 -9.37 -20.22
N ALA A 641 2.06 -8.20 -19.58
CA ALA A 641 1.92 -8.08 -18.14
C ALA A 641 0.70 -8.92 -17.71
N LYS A 642 0.87 -9.81 -16.72
CA LYS A 642 -0.28 -10.55 -16.16
C LYS A 642 -1.36 -9.50 -15.90
N ARG A 643 -2.57 -9.73 -16.41
CA ARG A 643 -3.74 -8.88 -16.11
C ARG A 643 -3.71 -8.61 -14.59
N PRO A 644 -3.97 -7.38 -14.12
CA PRO A 644 -4.42 -7.21 -12.75
C PRO A 644 -5.69 -8.07 -12.65
N GLU A 645 -5.57 -9.26 -12.05
CA GLU A 645 -6.71 -10.12 -11.85
C GLU A 645 -7.69 -9.35 -10.97
N ILE A 646 -8.89 -9.14 -11.48
CA ILE A 646 -9.98 -8.71 -10.63
C ILE A 646 -10.40 -9.95 -9.87
N GLN A 647 -9.79 -10.13 -8.70
CA GLN A 647 -10.23 -11.13 -7.74
C GLN A 647 -11.55 -10.63 -7.16
N SER A 648 -12.66 -11.32 -7.45
CA SER A 648 -13.75 -11.41 -6.47
C SER A 648 -13.12 -11.76 -5.12
N PRO A 649 -13.49 -11.08 -4.02
CA PRO A 649 -12.63 -10.82 -2.87
C PRO A 649 -11.87 -12.07 -2.41
N ALA A 650 -10.62 -12.16 -2.88
CA ALA A 650 -9.61 -13.13 -2.50
C ALA A 650 -8.37 -12.36 -2.04
N LYS A 651 -7.66 -12.96 -1.07
CA LYS A 651 -6.51 -12.36 -0.39
C LYS A 651 -5.30 -12.27 -1.32
N ALA A 652 -4.67 -11.09 -1.34
CA ALA A 652 -3.51 -10.72 -2.13
C ALA A 652 -2.35 -11.75 -2.12
N PRO A 653 -1.73 -12.05 -3.30
CA PRO A 653 -0.43 -12.70 -3.40
C PRO A 653 0.72 -11.67 -3.45
N ALA A 654 1.87 -12.02 -2.85
CA ALA A 654 3.10 -11.21 -2.82
C ALA A 654 3.86 -11.19 -4.17
N PRO A 655 4.54 -10.09 -4.54
CA PRO A 655 5.36 -10.04 -5.74
C PRO A 655 6.80 -10.53 -5.51
N GLY A 656 7.27 -11.35 -6.43
CA GLY A 656 8.70 -11.51 -6.72
C GLY A 656 8.91 -11.59 -8.23
N LYS A 657 9.78 -10.74 -8.79
CA LYS A 657 11.11 -11.12 -9.36
C LYS A 657 11.74 -9.98 -10.18
N SER A 658 12.92 -9.61 -9.71
CA SER A 658 14.09 -8.93 -10.31
C SER A 658 14.14 -8.65 -11.83
N GLY A 659 14.31 -7.36 -12.14
CA GLY A 659 15.15 -6.85 -13.24
C GLY A 659 16.53 -6.40 -12.71
N PRO A 660 17.49 -6.02 -13.57
CA PRO A 660 18.92 -5.97 -13.24
C PRO A 660 19.22 -4.87 -12.21
N GLU A 661 19.79 -5.25 -11.07
CA GLU A 661 20.32 -4.30 -10.09
C GLU A 661 21.43 -3.46 -10.73
N SER A 662 21.23 -2.14 -10.75
CA SER A 662 22.30 -1.18 -10.89
C SER A 662 23.34 -1.43 -9.80
N GLY A 663 24.57 -1.77 -10.20
CA GLY A 663 25.64 -2.22 -9.33
C GLY A 663 25.87 -1.31 -8.12
N ARG A 664 25.64 -1.86 -6.93
CA ARG A 664 26.01 -1.26 -5.65
C ARG A 664 27.53 -1.29 -5.53
N ILE A 665 28.19 -0.14 -5.42
CA ILE A 665 29.62 -0.05 -5.09
C ILE A 665 29.75 -0.45 -3.62
N SER A 666 30.41 -1.57 -3.34
CA SER A 666 30.79 -1.92 -1.97
C SER A 666 31.83 -0.93 -1.41
N PRO A 667 31.75 -0.54 -0.12
CA PRO A 667 32.82 0.20 0.54
C PRO A 667 34.04 -0.67 0.91
N ILE A 668 33.93 -2.01 0.91
CA ILE A 668 35.03 -2.92 1.25
C ILE A 668 35.82 -3.31 0.00
N THR A 669 35.15 -3.59 -1.12
CA THR A 669 35.82 -3.91 -2.40
C THR A 669 35.54 -2.93 -3.52
N SER A 670 36.50 -2.78 -4.44
CA SER A 670 36.37 -1.93 -5.63
C SER A 670 37.24 -2.44 -6.77
N ASN A 671 37.18 -1.78 -7.94
CA ASN A 671 38.03 -2.10 -9.09
C ASN A 671 37.98 -3.58 -9.51
N LEU A 672 36.81 -4.21 -9.32
CA LEU A 672 36.55 -5.60 -9.66
C LEU A 672 36.68 -5.82 -11.17
N ARG A 673 37.62 -6.67 -11.59
CA ARG A 673 37.86 -7.04 -12.99
C ARG A 673 38.13 -8.53 -13.11
N ALA A 674 37.43 -9.19 -14.02
CA ALA A 674 37.70 -10.56 -14.43
C ALA A 674 38.23 -10.58 -15.87
N GLU A 675 39.13 -11.50 -16.21
CA GLU A 675 39.56 -11.79 -17.59
C GLU A 675 38.51 -12.65 -18.32
N SER A 676 37.24 -12.24 -18.24
CA SER A 676 36.10 -12.88 -18.90
C SER A 676 35.13 -11.82 -19.46
N ALA A 677 34.44 -12.19 -20.54
CA ALA A 677 33.33 -11.39 -21.06
C ALA A 677 32.04 -11.52 -20.22
N LEU A 678 32.02 -12.46 -19.27
CA LEU A 678 30.90 -12.70 -18.36
C LEU A 678 30.95 -11.77 -17.14
N SER A 679 29.78 -11.44 -16.61
CA SER A 679 29.66 -10.45 -15.54
C SER A 679 29.99 -11.02 -14.16
N TYR A 680 30.77 -10.27 -13.38
CA TYR A 680 31.02 -10.50 -11.96
C TYR A 680 30.42 -9.33 -11.18
N THR A 681 29.78 -9.61 -10.05
CA THR A 681 29.10 -8.57 -9.26
C THR A 681 29.36 -8.73 -7.78
N GLN A 682 29.47 -7.62 -7.05
CA GLN A 682 29.49 -7.64 -5.59
C GLN A 682 28.12 -8.05 -5.04
N GLY A 683 28.12 -8.68 -3.87
CA GLY A 683 26.94 -9.23 -3.24
C GLY A 683 27.11 -9.46 -1.75
N THR A 684 26.07 -10.00 -1.13
CA THR A 684 26.08 -10.39 0.27
C THR A 684 25.86 -11.89 0.38
N LEU A 685 26.69 -12.56 1.18
CA LEU A 685 26.60 -13.98 1.45
C LEU A 685 25.53 -14.23 2.50
N LYS A 686 24.36 -14.73 2.09
CA LYS A 686 23.29 -15.19 2.98
C LYS A 686 22.59 -16.41 2.39
N ASN A 687 21.94 -17.19 3.25
CA ASN A 687 21.06 -18.26 2.76
C ASN A 687 19.91 -17.65 1.93
N GLY A 688 19.60 -18.28 0.79
CA GLY A 688 18.60 -17.81 -0.18
C GLY A 688 19.14 -16.82 -1.22
N GLU A 689 20.35 -16.28 -1.04
CA GLU A 689 20.97 -15.37 -2.01
C GLU A 689 21.51 -16.12 -3.22
N ARG A 690 21.45 -15.46 -4.38
CA ARG A 690 21.94 -16.01 -5.65
C ARG A 690 23.46 -16.21 -5.62
N ALA A 691 23.90 -17.41 -5.97
CA ALA A 691 25.29 -17.82 -5.90
C ALA A 691 26.13 -17.32 -7.10
N TYR A 692 25.59 -17.40 -8.31
CA TYR A 692 26.26 -16.99 -9.55
C TYR A 692 25.49 -15.91 -10.31
N THR A 693 26.19 -15.14 -11.13
CA THR A 693 25.56 -14.09 -11.97
C THR A 693 24.79 -14.66 -13.17
N ASP A 694 25.12 -15.87 -13.60
CA ASP A 694 24.61 -16.52 -14.82
C ASP A 694 23.87 -17.85 -14.54
N ARG A 695 23.65 -18.20 -13.27
CA ARG A 695 22.82 -19.35 -12.83
C ARG A 695 21.85 -18.97 -11.73
N SER A 696 20.73 -19.66 -11.63
CA SER A 696 19.71 -19.40 -10.62
C SER A 696 19.97 -20.09 -9.28
N TYR A 697 21.15 -20.71 -9.11
CA TYR A 697 21.53 -21.38 -7.87
C TYR A 697 21.58 -20.39 -6.72
N VAL A 698 21.19 -20.84 -5.54
CA VAL A 698 21.15 -20.03 -4.32
C VAL A 698 21.96 -20.70 -3.22
N PHE A 699 22.55 -19.91 -2.32
CA PHE A 699 23.21 -20.46 -1.14
C PHE A 699 22.17 -21.11 -0.22
N THR A 700 22.38 -22.37 0.14
CA THR A 700 21.55 -23.14 1.06
C THR A 700 22.21 -23.32 2.42
N LYS A 701 23.53 -23.12 2.48
CA LYS A 701 24.31 -23.17 3.71
C LYS A 701 25.44 -22.16 3.66
N VAL A 702 25.34 -21.14 4.49
CA VAL A 702 26.39 -20.16 4.78
C VAL A 702 26.88 -20.39 6.22
N PRO A 703 28.21 -20.43 6.47
CA PRO A 703 28.73 -20.48 7.84
C PRO A 703 28.27 -19.27 8.65
N GLU A 704 27.82 -19.48 9.89
CA GLU A 704 27.34 -18.40 10.77
C GLU A 704 28.38 -17.29 10.93
N SER A 705 29.67 -17.64 11.00
CA SER A 705 30.77 -16.70 11.08
C SER A 705 30.95 -15.83 9.82
N LEU A 706 30.32 -16.17 8.71
CA LEU A 706 30.36 -15.45 7.43
C LEU A 706 28.96 -15.00 6.96
N ASP A 707 27.91 -15.18 7.77
CA ASP A 707 26.57 -14.74 7.40
C ASP A 707 26.52 -13.21 7.32
N GLY A 708 26.00 -12.71 6.19
CA GLY A 708 26.03 -11.28 5.87
C GLY A 708 27.38 -10.74 5.42
N ALA A 709 28.42 -11.57 5.28
CA ALA A 709 29.71 -11.15 4.74
C ALA A 709 29.59 -10.71 3.27
N GLU A 710 30.51 -9.87 2.82
CA GLU A 710 30.56 -9.50 1.42
C GLU A 710 31.04 -10.67 0.56
N MET A 711 30.50 -10.78 -0.65
CA MET A 711 30.98 -11.73 -1.64
C MET A 711 31.13 -11.10 -3.02
N ILE A 712 31.99 -11.68 -3.84
CA ILE A 712 32.00 -11.47 -5.29
C ILE A 712 31.29 -12.67 -5.91
N ARG A 713 30.12 -12.42 -6.50
CA ARG A 713 29.37 -13.40 -7.30
C ARG A 713 30.09 -13.59 -8.62
N THR A 714 30.56 -14.81 -8.84
CA THR A 714 31.26 -15.23 -10.05
C THR A 714 30.26 -15.72 -11.11
N ALA A 715 30.71 -15.86 -12.36
CA ALA A 715 29.91 -16.50 -13.40
C ALA A 715 30.24 -17.99 -13.42
N ASN A 716 29.24 -18.86 -13.28
CA ASN A 716 29.42 -20.31 -13.27
C ASN A 716 30.04 -20.82 -14.57
N ASN A 717 29.74 -20.19 -15.72
CA ASN A 717 30.27 -20.57 -17.03
C ASN A 717 31.78 -20.34 -17.21
N ASP A 718 32.46 -19.63 -16.30
CA ASP A 718 33.92 -19.48 -16.30
C ASP A 718 34.64 -20.70 -15.68
N ASP A 719 34.10 -21.89 -15.94
CA ASP A 719 34.46 -23.13 -15.23
C ASP A 719 35.73 -23.84 -15.74
N ASP A 720 36.34 -23.32 -16.81
CA ASP A 720 37.57 -23.83 -17.43
C ASP A 720 38.67 -22.76 -17.61
N THR A 721 38.53 -21.63 -16.92
CA THR A 721 39.45 -20.48 -16.97
C THR A 721 40.83 -20.79 -16.36
N ARG A 722 41.87 -20.07 -16.85
CA ARG A 722 43.29 -20.34 -16.55
C ARG A 722 44.04 -19.07 -16.15
N GLY A 723 45.28 -19.23 -15.71
CA GLY A 723 46.18 -18.11 -15.34
C GLY A 723 46.14 -17.78 -13.85
N ASN A 724 47.08 -16.93 -13.40
CA ASN A 724 47.25 -16.56 -11.98
C ASN A 724 46.64 -15.18 -11.63
N SER A 725 46.08 -14.47 -12.60
CA SER A 725 45.53 -13.11 -12.45
C SER A 725 44.19 -12.93 -13.15
N PHE A 726 43.35 -13.96 -13.12
CA PHE A 726 42.04 -13.97 -13.75
C PHE A 726 41.05 -13.00 -13.09
N LEU A 727 41.03 -12.90 -11.75
CA LEU A 727 40.12 -12.02 -11.01
C LEU A 727 40.92 -11.05 -10.12
N THR A 728 40.69 -9.75 -10.27
CA THR A 728 41.36 -8.70 -9.49
C THR A 728 40.35 -7.74 -8.87
N PHE A 729 40.64 -7.26 -7.66
CA PHE A 729 39.86 -6.24 -6.96
C PHE A 729 40.72 -5.59 -5.86
N ASP A 730 40.33 -4.42 -5.38
CA ASP A 730 41.04 -3.71 -4.30
C ASP A 730 40.24 -3.76 -3.00
N LEU A 731 40.92 -4.03 -1.88
CA LEU A 731 40.38 -3.97 -0.51
C LEU A 731 40.59 -2.61 0.14
N ALA A 732 39.57 -2.06 0.78
CA ALA A 732 39.64 -0.79 1.52
C ALA A 732 40.30 -0.92 2.90
N MET A 733 40.36 -2.14 3.45
CA MET A 733 40.97 -2.42 4.75
C MET A 733 41.48 -3.86 4.80
N GLU A 734 42.35 -4.13 5.76
CA GLU A 734 42.83 -5.48 6.04
C GLU A 734 41.64 -6.43 6.25
N SER A 735 41.59 -7.48 5.44
CA SER A 735 40.45 -8.40 5.37
C SER A 735 40.94 -9.83 5.19
N THR A 736 40.19 -10.77 5.74
CA THR A 736 40.34 -12.18 5.42
C THR A 736 39.51 -12.46 4.16
N VAL A 737 40.17 -12.95 3.11
CA VAL A 737 39.52 -13.39 1.86
C VAL A 737 39.39 -14.91 1.90
N PHE A 738 38.17 -15.40 1.72
CA PHE A 738 37.86 -16.82 1.62
C PHE A 738 37.56 -17.19 0.18
N ILE A 739 38.15 -18.29 -0.29
CA ILE A 739 37.85 -18.92 -1.57
C ILE A 739 37.07 -20.20 -1.30
N ALA A 740 35.84 -20.23 -1.78
CA ALA A 740 35.01 -21.42 -1.73
C ALA A 740 35.23 -22.26 -2.99
N HIS A 741 35.97 -23.36 -2.86
CA HIS A 741 36.33 -24.24 -3.97
C HIS A 741 35.46 -25.50 -4.01
N ASP A 742 35.07 -25.90 -5.23
CA ASP A 742 34.17 -27.03 -5.49
C ASP A 742 34.71 -28.34 -4.90
N ARG A 743 33.94 -28.96 -3.99
CA ARG A 743 34.35 -30.20 -3.32
C ARG A 743 34.38 -31.43 -4.22
N ARG A 744 33.75 -31.39 -5.40
CA ARG A 744 33.72 -32.52 -6.34
C ARG A 744 35.06 -32.73 -7.04
N ILE A 745 35.99 -31.80 -6.91
CA ILE A 745 37.22 -31.74 -7.69
C ILE A 745 38.40 -32.10 -6.81
N ALA A 746 39.09 -33.16 -7.20
CA ALA A 746 40.31 -33.60 -6.54
C ALA A 746 41.47 -32.64 -6.87
N GLY A 747 41.99 -31.96 -5.85
CA GLY A 747 43.08 -30.99 -5.98
C GLY A 747 42.59 -29.53 -6.05
N ARG A 748 43.54 -28.59 -5.91
CA ARG A 748 43.30 -27.13 -5.94
C ARG A 748 44.24 -26.47 -6.97
N PRO A 749 43.83 -25.37 -7.63
CA PRO A 749 44.70 -24.63 -8.51
C PRO A 749 45.99 -24.18 -7.80
N GLU A 750 47.10 -24.10 -8.52
CA GLU A 750 48.42 -23.74 -7.95
C GLU A 750 48.42 -22.41 -7.20
N TRP A 751 47.68 -21.41 -7.71
CA TRP A 751 47.56 -20.09 -7.08
C TRP A 751 46.84 -20.12 -5.73
N MET A 752 46.06 -21.17 -5.43
CA MET A 752 45.35 -21.34 -4.15
C MET A 752 46.21 -21.97 -3.05
N LYS A 753 47.41 -22.48 -3.36
CA LYS A 753 48.29 -23.11 -2.37
C LYS A 753 48.60 -22.22 -1.14
N PRO A 754 48.76 -20.89 -1.27
CA PRO A 754 48.98 -20.00 -0.12
C PRO A 754 47.76 -19.83 0.81
N PHE A 755 46.55 -20.19 0.35
CA PHE A 755 45.36 -20.12 1.20
C PHE A 755 45.35 -21.29 2.20
N ALA A 756 45.19 -20.94 3.48
CA ALA A 756 45.11 -21.88 4.59
C ALA A 756 43.78 -22.61 4.62
N ASP A 757 43.82 -23.87 5.04
CA ASP A 757 42.63 -24.71 5.20
C ASP A 757 41.74 -24.17 6.32
N THR A 758 40.42 -24.33 6.17
CA THR A 758 39.46 -23.98 7.21
C THR A 758 38.44 -25.08 7.36
N ASP A 759 37.91 -25.27 8.57
CA ASP A 759 36.80 -26.22 8.79
C ASP A 759 35.46 -25.72 8.22
N LEU A 760 35.46 -24.59 7.50
CA LEU A 760 34.27 -23.97 6.95
C LEU A 760 33.91 -24.58 5.58
N ALA A 761 32.61 -24.72 5.37
CA ALA A 761 32.04 -25.16 4.11
C ALA A 761 30.80 -24.33 3.82
N LEU A 762 30.59 -24.01 2.54
CA LEU A 762 29.36 -23.41 2.06
C LEU A 762 28.67 -24.35 1.08
N ALA A 763 27.37 -24.20 0.94
CA ALA A 763 26.60 -24.96 -0.04
C ALA A 763 25.65 -24.06 -0.80
N THR A 764 25.46 -24.40 -2.05
CA THR A 764 24.35 -23.96 -2.88
C THR A 764 23.31 -25.07 -2.97
N ASP A 765 22.15 -24.78 -3.51
CA ASP A 765 21.13 -25.77 -3.89
C ASP A 765 21.61 -26.76 -4.97
N HIS A 766 22.78 -26.51 -5.57
CA HIS A 766 23.37 -27.35 -6.59
C HIS A 766 24.63 -28.10 -6.13
N ASN A 767 25.50 -27.44 -5.34
CA ASN A 767 26.82 -27.98 -5.02
C ASN A 767 27.41 -27.49 -3.69
N GLN A 768 28.37 -28.24 -3.14
CA GLN A 768 29.10 -27.91 -1.91
C GLN A 768 30.53 -27.46 -2.19
N PHE A 769 30.99 -26.52 -1.36
CA PHE A 769 32.28 -25.88 -1.50
C PHE A 769 33.00 -25.86 -0.16
N HIS A 770 34.31 -26.04 -0.21
CA HIS A 770 35.19 -25.92 0.95
C HIS A 770 35.86 -24.56 0.94
N LEU A 771 35.91 -23.89 2.09
CA LEU A 771 36.50 -22.56 2.17
C LEU A 771 37.96 -22.64 2.57
N TRP A 772 38.78 -21.90 1.84
CA TRP A 772 40.19 -21.67 2.13
C TRP A 772 40.39 -20.19 2.37
N SER A 773 41.21 -19.80 3.32
CA SER A 773 41.33 -18.40 3.73
C SER A 773 42.76 -17.88 3.64
N GLN A 774 42.89 -16.59 3.33
CA GLN A 774 44.14 -15.87 3.41
C GLN A 774 43.87 -14.43 3.82
N ASP A 775 44.73 -13.89 4.67
CA ASP A 775 44.68 -12.49 5.05
C ASP A 775 45.38 -11.62 4.01
N PHE A 776 44.72 -10.52 3.63
CA PHE A 776 45.26 -9.53 2.73
C PHE A 776 45.29 -8.16 3.41
N PRO A 777 46.39 -7.39 3.28
CA PRO A 777 46.38 -5.99 3.65
C PRO A 777 45.41 -5.21 2.74
N ALA A 778 45.07 -3.98 3.14
CA ALA A 778 44.38 -3.06 2.24
C ALA A 778 45.18 -2.88 0.94
N GLY A 779 44.50 -2.82 -0.20
CA GLY A 779 45.11 -2.73 -1.53
C GLY A 779 44.69 -3.85 -2.49
N LYS A 780 45.45 -4.01 -3.57
CA LYS A 780 45.09 -4.88 -4.70
C LYS A 780 45.23 -6.37 -4.36
N VAL A 781 44.19 -7.14 -4.68
CA VAL A 781 44.14 -8.61 -4.64
C VAL A 781 44.07 -9.16 -6.07
N SER A 782 44.81 -10.24 -6.34
CA SER A 782 44.81 -10.95 -7.64
C SER A 782 44.65 -12.45 -7.40
N LEU A 783 43.64 -13.05 -8.03
CA LEU A 783 43.29 -14.46 -7.93
C LEU A 783 43.34 -15.10 -9.33
N GLY A 784 43.65 -16.40 -9.41
CA GLY A 784 43.77 -17.12 -10.68
C GLY A 784 42.47 -17.76 -11.18
N GLY A 785 42.55 -18.43 -12.33
CA GLY A 785 41.42 -19.13 -12.96
C GLY A 785 41.05 -20.44 -12.26
N SER A 786 39.93 -21.04 -12.67
CA SER A 786 39.31 -22.17 -11.95
C SER A 786 39.96 -23.55 -12.19
N LEU A 787 40.82 -23.72 -13.20
CA LEU A 787 41.36 -25.03 -13.59
C LEU A 787 42.47 -25.56 -12.66
N VAL A 788 42.37 -26.83 -12.25
CA VAL A 788 43.21 -27.46 -11.21
C VAL A 788 44.54 -28.08 -11.74
N SER A 789 44.70 -28.34 -13.04
CA SER A 789 45.99 -28.69 -13.68
C SER A 789 45.89 -28.67 -15.21
N ALA A 790 47.02 -28.72 -15.92
CA ALA A 790 47.07 -28.72 -17.40
C ALA A 790 46.54 -30.02 -18.06
N SER A 791 46.16 -31.04 -17.28
CA SER A 791 45.55 -32.28 -17.76
C SER A 791 44.03 -32.14 -17.91
N ALA A 792 43.55 -32.35 -19.14
CA ALA A 792 42.19 -32.04 -19.60
C ALA A 792 41.08 -32.76 -18.82
N GLY A 793 40.06 -32.00 -18.39
CA GLY A 793 38.70 -32.55 -18.25
C GLY A 793 37.86 -32.04 -17.09
N THR A 794 38.43 -31.53 -16.00
CA THR A 794 37.64 -31.21 -14.79
C THR A 794 37.30 -29.73 -14.70
N LYS A 795 36.05 -29.38 -15.04
CA LYS A 795 35.49 -28.03 -14.92
C LYS A 795 35.15 -27.70 -13.45
N SER A 796 35.53 -26.53 -12.95
CA SER A 796 35.35 -26.05 -11.58
C SER A 796 34.92 -24.59 -11.55
N ASN A 797 34.25 -24.13 -10.49
CA ASN A 797 34.13 -22.69 -10.22
C ASN A 797 34.38 -22.40 -8.74
N TYR A 798 34.69 -21.15 -8.38
CA TYR A 798 34.89 -20.72 -7.00
C TYR A 798 34.12 -19.44 -6.68
N PHE A 799 33.82 -19.23 -5.39
CA PHE A 799 33.31 -17.95 -4.89
C PHE A 799 34.36 -17.24 -4.05
N VAL A 800 34.31 -15.91 -4.02
CA VAL A 800 35.16 -15.08 -3.16
C VAL A 800 34.29 -14.44 -2.10
N ILE A 801 34.64 -14.63 -0.83
CA ILE A 801 33.95 -14.06 0.34
C ILE A 801 34.96 -13.22 1.11
N ILE A 802 34.54 -12.06 1.58
CA ILE A 802 35.44 -11.04 2.12
C ILE A 802 34.91 -10.59 3.47
N LYS A 803 35.75 -10.71 4.50
CA LYS A 803 35.42 -10.32 5.86
C LYS A 803 36.50 -9.39 6.43
N PRO A 804 36.17 -8.13 6.75
CA PRO A 804 37.10 -7.23 7.43
C PRO A 804 37.63 -7.80 8.74
N LYS A 805 38.90 -7.52 9.06
CA LYS A 805 39.45 -7.85 10.37
C LYS A 805 38.82 -6.99 11.47
N PRO A 806 38.64 -7.53 12.69
CA PRO A 806 38.23 -6.72 13.85
C PRO A 806 39.21 -5.56 14.11
N LEU A 807 38.71 -4.47 14.68
CA LEU A 807 39.55 -3.35 15.10
C LEU A 807 40.56 -3.78 16.17
N VAL A 808 41.80 -3.28 16.04
CA VAL A 808 42.83 -3.39 17.06
C VAL A 808 42.82 -2.12 17.90
N PRO A 809 42.49 -2.17 19.21
CA PRO A 809 42.47 -0.99 20.06
C PRO A 809 43.81 -0.25 20.08
N PRO A 810 43.82 1.09 20.18
CA PRO A 810 45.05 1.86 20.31
C PRO A 810 45.72 1.61 21.68
N PRO A 811 47.06 1.73 21.78
CA PRO A 811 47.81 1.54 23.04
C PRO A 811 47.55 2.65 24.08
N ALA A 812 46.97 3.78 23.66
CA ALA A 812 46.51 4.88 24.51
C ALA A 812 45.21 5.46 23.92
N LEU A 813 44.42 6.17 24.73
CA LEU A 813 43.18 6.79 24.26
C LEU A 813 43.46 7.77 23.10
N THR A 814 42.72 7.60 22.02
CA THR A 814 42.80 8.48 20.84
C THR A 814 42.36 9.88 21.19
N THR A 815 43.19 10.87 20.88
CA THR A 815 42.89 12.29 21.12
C THR A 815 42.35 12.99 19.88
N ALA A 816 41.60 14.08 20.08
CA ALA A 816 41.09 14.89 18.98
C ALA A 816 42.22 15.51 18.15
N GLU A 817 43.32 15.94 18.79
CA GLU A 817 44.49 16.50 18.11
C GLU A 817 45.14 15.49 17.15
N GLN A 818 45.36 14.25 17.63
CA GLN A 818 45.91 13.18 16.80
C GLN A 818 44.99 12.83 15.62
N SER A 819 43.68 12.78 15.86
CA SER A 819 42.69 12.44 14.83
C SER A 819 42.55 13.53 13.77
N LEU A 820 42.58 14.80 14.18
CA LEU A 820 42.56 15.95 13.27
C LEU A 820 43.84 16.02 12.42
N ALA A 821 45.01 15.74 12.99
CA ALA A 821 46.26 15.66 12.25
C ALA A 821 46.24 14.51 11.21
N ALA A 822 45.57 13.40 11.52
CA ALA A 822 45.43 12.25 10.63
C ALA A 822 44.47 12.48 9.44
N LEU A 823 43.62 13.52 9.47
CA LEU A 823 42.70 13.84 8.36
C LEU A 823 43.40 14.06 7.01
N ALA A 824 44.63 14.57 7.03
CA ALA A 824 45.41 14.78 5.80
C ALA A 824 45.73 13.47 5.04
N LYS A 825 45.64 12.32 5.72
CA LYS A 825 45.86 10.98 5.14
C LYS A 825 44.59 10.14 5.12
N ALA A 826 43.43 10.75 5.37
CA ALA A 826 42.19 10.01 5.55
C ALA A 826 41.65 9.40 4.25
N ASP A 827 41.16 8.17 4.35
CA ASP A 827 40.49 7.44 3.27
C ASP A 827 38.99 7.36 3.56
N ALA A 828 38.19 8.12 2.81
CA ALA A 828 36.73 8.16 2.96
C ALA A 828 36.06 6.81 2.67
N ARG A 829 36.61 5.99 1.76
CA ARG A 829 36.05 4.66 1.48
C ARG A 829 36.31 3.72 2.65
N ARG A 830 37.52 3.78 3.24
CA ARG A 830 37.83 3.07 4.48
C ARG A 830 36.93 3.55 5.63
N GLY A 831 36.64 4.85 5.69
CA GLY A 831 35.71 5.45 6.64
C GLY A 831 34.30 4.89 6.56
N GLU A 832 33.75 4.75 5.35
CA GLU A 832 32.45 4.11 5.13
C GLU A 832 32.45 2.65 5.58
N ALA A 833 33.49 1.90 5.21
CA ALA A 833 33.63 0.50 5.58
C ALA A 833 33.71 0.34 7.11
N LEU A 834 34.46 1.21 7.79
CA LEU A 834 34.52 1.23 9.25
C LEU A 834 33.15 1.50 9.87
N PHE A 835 32.44 2.54 9.41
CA PHE A 835 31.16 2.98 9.97
C PHE A 835 30.09 1.88 9.95
N PHE A 836 29.96 1.15 8.83
CA PHE A 836 28.91 0.15 8.65
C PHE A 836 29.27 -1.26 9.08
N ASN A 837 30.56 -1.62 9.17
CA ASN A 837 30.97 -3.01 9.34
C ASN A 837 31.72 -3.30 10.64
N VAL A 838 32.55 -2.35 11.13
CA VAL A 838 33.48 -2.66 12.23
C VAL A 838 33.32 -1.75 13.44
N ALA A 839 33.05 -0.46 13.22
CA ALA A 839 32.77 0.51 14.28
C ALA A 839 31.29 0.50 14.74
N VAL A 840 30.42 -0.21 14.01
CA VAL A 840 29.02 -0.50 14.40
C VAL A 840 28.19 0.78 14.62
N CYS A 841 28.64 1.92 14.09
CA CYS A 841 27.97 3.21 14.23
C CYS A 841 26.56 3.19 13.65
N SER A 842 26.34 2.39 12.60
CA SER A 842 25.04 2.21 11.93
C SER A 842 23.97 1.51 12.78
N THR A 843 24.34 0.91 13.91
CA THR A 843 23.39 0.29 14.86
C THR A 843 22.49 1.32 15.53
N CYS A 844 22.97 2.56 15.64
CA CYS A 844 22.19 3.67 16.18
C CYS A 844 21.97 4.80 15.16
N HIS A 845 22.88 5.01 14.22
CA HIS A 845 22.85 6.16 13.31
C HIS A 845 22.49 5.78 11.88
N ARG A 846 21.72 6.66 11.23
CA ARG A 846 21.34 6.57 9.82
C ARG A 846 22.19 7.52 8.98
N VAL A 847 22.59 7.08 7.79
CA VAL A 847 23.14 7.91 6.71
C VAL A 847 22.45 7.51 5.41
N GLY A 848 21.72 8.44 4.79
CA GLY A 848 20.83 8.17 3.68
C GLY A 848 19.71 7.21 4.10
N ASN A 849 19.62 6.07 3.41
CA ASN A 849 18.68 4.99 3.73
C ASN A 849 19.33 3.82 4.52
N ARG A 850 20.56 3.98 5.02
CA ARG A 850 21.34 2.91 5.69
C ARG A 850 21.54 3.20 7.17
N GLY A 851 21.39 2.18 8.01
CA GLY A 851 21.48 2.29 9.48
C GLY A 851 20.14 2.50 10.16
N THR A 852 20.13 2.61 11.49
CA THR A 852 18.91 2.84 12.30
C THR A 852 18.77 4.31 12.67
N ASN A 853 17.59 4.73 13.14
CA ASN A 853 17.33 6.13 13.50
C ASN A 853 17.14 6.29 15.02
N PHE A 854 18.01 5.67 15.83
CA PHE A 854 17.99 5.80 17.29
C PHE A 854 18.77 7.03 17.76
N GLY A 855 19.96 7.23 17.19
CA GLY A 855 20.76 8.45 17.31
C GLY A 855 20.43 9.45 16.20
N PRO A 856 21.03 10.66 16.21
CA PRO A 856 20.84 11.64 15.16
C PRO A 856 21.08 11.06 13.77
N ASP A 857 20.19 11.36 12.85
CA ASP A 857 20.40 11.10 11.43
C ASP A 857 21.64 11.90 10.97
N LEU A 858 22.66 11.21 10.47
CA LEU A 858 23.93 11.77 10.04
C LEU A 858 23.96 12.04 8.52
N THR A 859 22.83 11.92 7.82
CA THR A 859 22.70 12.30 6.41
C THR A 859 23.11 13.76 6.22
N ASN A 860 24.01 14.00 5.28
CA ASN A 860 24.52 15.34 4.95
C ASN A 860 25.20 16.07 6.14
N LEU A 861 25.82 15.33 7.07
CA LEU A 861 26.45 15.90 8.26
C LEU A 861 27.58 16.89 7.93
N GLY A 862 28.40 16.59 6.91
CA GLY A 862 29.49 17.45 6.46
C GLY A 862 29.06 18.82 5.91
N ALA A 863 27.78 19.02 5.57
CA ALA A 863 27.26 20.31 5.13
C ALA A 863 26.88 21.25 6.29
N ARG A 864 26.77 20.72 7.51
CA ARG A 864 26.29 21.45 8.69
C ARG A 864 27.25 21.48 9.86
N MET A 865 28.23 20.57 9.91
CA MET A 865 29.22 20.48 10.98
C MET A 865 30.64 20.42 10.43
N GLU A 866 31.57 21.03 11.17
CA GLU A 866 33.01 20.94 10.89
C GLU A 866 33.60 19.60 11.32
N ALA A 867 34.69 19.16 10.67
CA ALA A 867 35.37 17.91 10.99
C ALA A 867 35.76 17.80 12.48
N LYS A 868 36.15 18.92 13.10
CA LYS A 868 36.44 19.02 14.55
C LYS A 868 35.26 18.62 15.42
N TYR A 869 34.04 18.97 15.03
CA TYR A 869 32.83 18.60 15.77
C TYR A 869 32.55 17.10 15.68
N ILE A 870 32.75 16.50 14.50
CA ILE A 870 32.56 15.06 14.28
C ILE A 870 33.59 14.27 15.11
N VAL A 871 34.86 14.65 15.05
CA VAL A 871 35.93 14.05 15.86
C VAL A 871 35.61 14.15 17.35
N GLN A 872 35.17 15.32 17.83
CA GLN A 872 34.80 15.50 19.23
C GLN A 872 33.59 14.63 19.62
N SER A 873 32.57 14.53 18.75
CA SER A 873 31.37 13.73 19.01
C SER A 873 31.66 12.22 19.05
N LEU A 874 32.63 11.74 18.28
CA LEU A 874 33.09 10.34 18.31
C LEU A 874 33.90 10.03 19.58
N LEU A 875 34.80 10.93 19.98
CA LEU A 875 35.74 10.70 21.09
C LEU A 875 35.16 11.05 22.46
N ASP A 876 34.31 12.07 22.54
CA ASP A 876 33.62 12.54 23.74
C ASP A 876 32.16 12.90 23.45
N PRO A 877 31.28 11.89 23.28
CA PRO A 877 29.86 12.10 22.99
C PRO A 877 29.08 12.82 24.11
N ASN A 878 29.67 12.92 25.31
CA ASN A 878 29.07 13.63 26.44
C ASN A 878 29.38 15.13 26.43
N ALA A 879 30.40 15.58 25.68
CA ALA A 879 30.71 17.00 25.53
C ALA A 879 29.51 17.79 24.98
N VAL A 880 28.79 17.20 24.00
CA VAL A 880 27.66 17.84 23.31
C VAL A 880 26.55 16.82 22.90
N ILE A 881 25.70 16.35 23.83
CA ILE A 881 24.40 15.61 23.61
C ILE A 881 23.24 16.36 22.86
N THR A 882 23.00 16.14 21.58
CA THR A 882 21.88 16.80 20.83
C THR A 882 20.51 16.70 21.53
N GLU A 883 19.68 17.75 21.45
CA GLU A 883 18.33 17.78 22.04
C GLU A 883 17.49 16.60 21.56
N GLY A 884 16.77 15.94 22.47
CA GLY A 884 16.03 14.70 22.19
C GLY A 884 16.87 13.41 22.24
N PHE A 885 18.19 13.50 22.41
CA PHE A 885 19.09 12.33 22.45
C PHE A 885 19.81 12.11 23.79
N ALA A 886 19.29 12.69 24.87
CA ALA A 886 19.76 12.40 26.22
C ALA A 886 19.46 10.95 26.63
N GLY A 887 20.33 10.35 27.43
CA GLY A 887 20.11 8.99 27.92
C GLY A 887 19.00 8.97 28.96
N HIS A 888 18.09 8.01 28.84
CA HIS A 888 17.05 7.77 29.84
C HIS A 888 17.41 6.51 30.64
N SER A 889 17.34 6.63 31.97
CA SER A 889 17.36 5.51 32.91
C SER A 889 15.94 5.22 33.35
N VAL A 890 15.47 4.00 33.11
CA VAL A 890 14.11 3.56 33.44
C VAL A 890 14.20 2.33 34.33
N GLU A 891 13.75 2.44 35.58
CA GLU A 891 13.50 1.29 36.44
C GLU A 891 12.05 0.85 36.30
N ALA A 892 11.84 -0.35 35.79
CA ALA A 892 10.51 -0.92 35.61
C ALA A 892 10.52 -2.43 35.81
N GLY A 893 9.51 -2.95 36.51
CA GLY A 893 9.38 -4.40 36.75
C GLY A 893 10.59 -5.04 37.47
N GLY A 894 11.33 -4.27 38.28
CA GLY A 894 12.54 -4.75 38.98
C GLY A 894 13.81 -4.80 38.13
N LYS A 895 13.80 -4.24 36.92
CA LYS A 895 14.97 -4.10 36.03
C LYS A 895 15.24 -2.64 35.71
N SER A 896 16.51 -2.30 35.48
CA SER A 896 16.94 -0.97 35.06
C SER A 896 17.36 -1.00 33.59
N TYR A 897 16.82 -0.08 32.79
CA TYR A 897 17.11 0.07 31.37
C TYR A 897 17.80 1.41 31.14
N PHE A 898 18.84 1.43 30.28
CA PHE A 898 19.52 2.65 29.86
C PHE A 898 19.57 2.73 28.33
N GLY A 899 19.07 3.83 27.77
CA GLY A 899 18.96 3.99 26.32
C GLY A 899 18.34 5.32 25.93
N ILE A 900 17.87 5.42 24.70
CA ILE A 900 17.30 6.64 24.13
C ILE A 900 15.79 6.54 24.03
N LEU A 901 15.06 7.59 24.42
CA LEU A 901 13.60 7.57 24.34
C LEU A 901 13.16 7.71 22.89
N LEU A 902 12.47 6.68 22.37
CA LEU A 902 11.97 6.67 21.00
C LEU A 902 10.51 7.14 20.94
N SER A 903 9.71 6.82 21.97
CA SER A 903 8.36 7.34 22.15
C SER A 903 7.86 7.11 23.58
N ALA A 904 6.97 7.98 24.07
CA ALA A 904 6.26 7.81 25.34
C ALA A 904 4.74 7.82 25.13
N GLY A 905 4.02 7.02 25.93
CA GLY A 905 2.57 6.77 25.88
C GLY A 905 2.21 5.69 26.91
N PRO A 906 1.14 4.89 26.74
CA PRO A 906 0.81 3.78 27.66
C PRO A 906 1.94 2.75 27.84
N THR A 907 2.92 2.78 26.93
CA THR A 907 4.17 2.03 26.97
C THR A 907 5.30 2.95 26.51
N LEU A 908 6.36 3.03 27.31
CA LEU A 908 7.58 3.76 27.03
C LEU A 908 8.50 2.91 26.14
N ARG A 909 8.87 3.41 24.98
CA ARG A 909 9.77 2.71 24.04
C ARG A 909 11.18 3.29 24.13
N LEU A 910 12.15 2.44 24.48
CA LEU A 910 13.54 2.82 24.70
C LEU A 910 14.45 2.07 23.72
N GLY A 911 15.23 2.80 22.91
CA GLY A 911 16.29 2.23 22.08
C GLY A 911 17.56 2.02 22.90
N LEU A 912 17.99 0.78 23.04
CA LEU A 912 19.19 0.41 23.80
C LEU A 912 20.45 0.54 22.94
N VAL A 913 21.60 0.69 23.60
CA VAL A 913 22.93 0.73 22.96
C VAL A 913 23.29 -0.56 22.19
N THR A 914 22.54 -1.63 22.44
CA THR A 914 22.64 -2.92 21.73
C THR A 914 21.96 -2.91 20.36
N GLY A 915 21.27 -1.82 19.99
CA GLY A 915 20.44 -1.76 18.78
C GLY A 915 19.04 -2.38 18.95
N GLN A 916 18.67 -2.76 20.17
CA GLN A 916 17.34 -3.31 20.48
C GLN A 916 16.39 -2.20 20.95
N VAL A 917 15.10 -2.34 20.62
CA VAL A 917 14.05 -1.50 21.22
C VAL A 917 13.39 -2.31 22.33
N VAL A 918 13.32 -1.74 23.52
CA VAL A 918 12.54 -2.29 24.64
C VAL A 918 11.28 -1.46 24.84
N GLU A 919 10.17 -2.14 25.07
CA GLU A 919 8.86 -1.53 25.33
C GLU A 919 8.50 -1.79 26.79
N ILE A 920 8.34 -0.72 27.56
CA ILE A 920 8.19 -0.74 29.02
C ILE A 920 6.80 -0.17 29.35
N PRO A 921 5.84 -0.98 29.80
CA PRO A 921 4.51 -0.49 30.16
C PRO A 921 4.59 0.57 31.26
N GLU A 922 3.90 1.71 31.08
CA GLU A 922 4.04 2.87 31.96
C GLU A 922 3.70 2.55 33.43
N ASN A 923 2.69 1.71 33.64
CA ASN A 923 2.26 1.24 34.95
C ASN A 923 3.27 0.35 35.68
N THR A 924 4.34 -0.09 35.01
CA THR A 924 5.43 -0.87 35.63
C THR A 924 6.64 -0.03 36.00
N ILE A 925 6.66 1.25 35.57
CA ILE A 925 7.77 2.17 35.79
C ILE A 925 7.73 2.64 37.24
N LYS A 926 8.79 2.32 37.99
CA LYS A 926 9.01 2.80 39.35
C LYS A 926 9.76 4.13 39.36
N ARG A 927 10.70 4.30 38.43
CA ARG A 927 11.52 5.51 38.32
C ARG A 927 11.93 5.72 36.87
N HIS A 928 11.82 6.94 36.38
CA HIS A 928 12.28 7.34 35.05
C HIS A 928 13.04 8.65 35.17
N GLU A 929 14.30 8.62 34.78
CA GLU A 929 15.19 9.78 34.85
C GLU A 929 15.84 10.05 33.51
N ILE A 930 15.90 11.33 33.14
CA ILE A 930 16.71 11.80 32.03
C ILE A 930 18.10 12.07 32.59
N LEU A 931 19.07 11.29 32.15
CA LEU A 931 20.46 11.44 32.55
C LEU A 931 21.18 12.38 31.59
N PRO A 932 22.08 13.23 32.10
CA PRO A 932 22.81 14.16 31.26
C PRO A 932 24.08 13.49 30.68
N VAL A 933 23.92 12.28 30.18
CA VAL A 933 24.94 11.48 29.50
C VAL A 933 24.36 10.92 28.19
N SER A 934 25.19 10.78 27.17
CA SER A 934 24.82 10.21 25.88
C SER A 934 24.76 8.68 25.97
N PRO A 935 23.77 8.02 25.35
CA PRO A 935 23.81 6.57 25.11
C PRO A 935 24.92 6.15 24.12
N MET A 936 25.48 7.08 23.34
CA MET A 936 26.61 6.79 22.45
C MET A 936 27.90 6.57 23.25
N PRO A 937 28.56 5.40 23.12
CA PRO A 937 29.81 5.15 23.84
C PRO A 937 30.98 5.96 23.26
N PRO A 938 31.90 6.48 24.10
CA PRO A 938 33.13 7.12 23.63
C PRO A 938 33.98 6.15 22.80
N GLN A 939 34.39 6.55 21.60
CA GLN A 939 35.14 5.69 20.68
C GLN A 939 36.66 5.78 20.86
N SER A 940 37.14 6.62 21.79
CA SER A 940 38.57 6.89 22.01
C SER A 940 39.40 5.68 22.44
N ALA A 941 38.76 4.65 23.01
CA ALA A 941 39.40 3.39 23.39
C ALA A 941 39.33 2.31 22.31
N LEU A 942 38.53 2.51 21.25
CA LEU A 942 38.27 1.50 20.21
C LEU A 942 38.89 1.86 18.86
N LEU A 943 38.83 3.14 18.47
CA LEU A 943 39.28 3.64 17.19
C LEU A 943 40.64 4.32 17.32
N LYS A 944 41.61 3.98 16.45
CA LYS A 944 42.88 4.69 16.34
C LYS A 944 42.66 6.09 15.73
N PRO A 945 43.62 7.04 15.87
CA PRO A 945 43.47 8.36 15.26
C PRO A 945 43.12 8.33 13.77
N GLN A 946 43.70 7.39 13.00
CA GLN A 946 43.41 7.23 11.58
C GLN A 946 41.99 6.70 11.31
N ASP A 947 41.46 5.80 12.16
CA ASP A 947 40.10 5.27 12.00
C ASP A 947 39.05 6.37 12.21
N VAL A 948 39.28 7.23 13.21
CA VAL A 948 38.44 8.41 13.47
C VAL A 948 38.53 9.42 12.32
N ALA A 949 39.74 9.63 11.78
CA ALA A 949 39.96 10.50 10.63
C ALA A 949 39.25 9.99 9.37
N ASP A 950 39.31 8.69 9.09
CA ASP A 950 38.66 8.07 7.93
C ASP A 950 37.14 8.15 8.01
N ILE A 951 36.53 7.79 9.15
CA ILE A 951 35.09 7.93 9.39
C ILE A 951 34.67 9.40 9.26
N THR A 952 35.47 10.31 9.81
CA THR A 952 35.21 11.75 9.71
C THR A 952 35.27 12.23 8.26
N ALA A 953 36.31 11.86 7.50
CA ALA A 953 36.44 12.23 6.10
C ALA A 953 35.28 11.71 5.25
N TRP A 954 34.81 10.47 5.53
CA TRP A 954 33.61 9.95 4.92
C TRP A 954 32.38 10.77 5.29
N LEU A 955 32.07 11.00 6.57
CA LEU A 955 30.91 11.78 6.99
C LEU A 955 30.94 13.24 6.50
N MET A 956 32.12 13.81 6.31
CA MET A 956 32.33 15.14 5.73
C MET A 956 32.01 15.18 4.23
N THR A 957 32.18 14.06 3.53
CA THR A 957 31.89 13.92 2.09
C THR A 957 30.57 13.21 1.81
N ALA A 958 29.93 12.65 2.84
CA ALA A 958 28.63 11.98 2.82
C ALA A 958 27.52 13.00 2.53
N LYS A 959 27.49 13.49 1.31
CA LYS A 959 26.41 14.26 0.73
C LYS A 959 25.26 13.30 0.44
N GLN A 960 24.04 13.80 0.51
CA GLN A 960 22.96 13.18 -0.25
C GLN A 960 23.44 13.12 -1.71
N GLU A 961 23.46 11.94 -2.35
CA GLU A 961 23.45 11.92 -3.81
C GLU A 961 22.30 12.84 -4.23
N ALA A 962 22.62 13.85 -5.03
CA ALA A 962 21.79 15.04 -5.19
C ALA A 962 20.34 14.68 -5.58
N SER A 963 19.46 14.69 -4.58
CA SER A 963 18.13 15.25 -4.67
C SER A 963 18.21 16.57 -3.90
N ALA A 964 18.10 17.67 -4.63
CA ALA A 964 18.52 18.99 -4.14
C ALA A 964 17.65 19.51 -2.97
N THR A 965 18.31 19.77 -1.83
CA THR A 965 18.08 20.83 -0.80
C THR A 965 16.74 20.85 -0.02
N THR A 966 16.69 21.07 1.30
CA THR A 966 17.43 22.04 2.14
C THR A 966 17.27 21.69 3.64
N GLN A 967 18.27 21.99 4.48
CA GLN A 967 18.24 21.85 5.95
C GLN A 967 17.86 23.16 6.69
N PRO A 968 17.32 23.09 7.93
CA PRO A 968 17.27 24.18 8.91
C PRO A 968 18.24 24.01 10.11
N THR A 969 18.60 25.15 10.72
CA THR A 969 19.57 25.37 11.82
C THR A 969 18.98 25.30 13.24
N ALA A 970 19.88 25.13 14.23
CA ALA A 970 19.70 24.69 15.63
C ALA A 970 19.63 25.81 16.71
N LEU A 971 19.46 25.42 17.99
CA LEU A 971 20.16 25.83 19.26
C LEU A 971 19.37 25.34 20.53
N PRO A 972 19.86 25.38 21.81
CA PRO A 972 20.91 24.58 22.48
C PRO A 972 20.51 24.01 23.91
N LYS A 973 21.42 23.23 24.56
CA LYS A 973 21.26 22.42 25.81
C LYS A 973 21.48 23.12 27.19
N PRO A 974 21.26 22.38 28.31
CA PRO A 974 22.13 22.40 29.52
C PRO A 974 22.72 21.03 29.99
N ALA A 975 23.61 21.09 30.99
CA ALA A 975 24.77 20.23 31.33
C ALA A 975 24.59 19.27 32.57
N PRO A 976 25.62 18.46 32.99
CA PRO A 976 25.43 17.14 33.61
C PRO A 976 25.87 16.88 35.07
N ALA A 977 25.52 15.70 35.63
CA ALA A 977 26.16 15.08 36.80
C ALA A 977 26.16 13.51 36.77
N LYS A 978 27.28 12.93 37.22
CA LYS A 978 27.79 11.53 37.27
C LYS A 978 27.72 10.97 38.73
N PRO A 979 28.29 9.79 39.10
CA PRO A 979 28.14 8.39 38.65
C PRO A 979 28.18 7.39 39.86
N SER A 980 28.41 6.07 39.62
CA SER A 980 29.12 5.07 40.49
C SER A 980 28.34 3.75 40.62
N SER A 981 28.90 2.53 40.65
CA SER A 981 30.19 1.92 40.26
C SER A 981 30.08 0.40 40.47
N ALA A 982 31.10 -0.32 39.99
CA ALA A 982 31.58 -1.62 40.43
C ALA A 982 31.12 -2.87 39.65
N ALA A 983 32.16 -3.65 39.31
CA ALA A 983 32.22 -4.77 38.40
C ALA A 983 32.68 -6.05 39.17
N PRO A 984 33.26 -7.09 38.54
CA PRO A 984 32.77 -8.48 38.50
C PRO A 984 33.70 -9.43 39.30
N PRO A 985 33.71 -10.78 39.19
CA PRO A 985 34.37 -11.47 38.04
C PRO A 985 33.96 -12.95 37.75
N SER A 986 34.49 -13.44 36.60
CA SER A 986 35.04 -14.78 36.23
C SER A 986 34.29 -16.09 36.58
N THR A 987 34.30 -17.18 35.80
CA THR A 987 35.42 -17.93 35.17
C THR A 987 34.90 -18.89 34.08
N ALA A 988 35.66 -19.09 32.99
CA ALA A 988 35.55 -20.24 32.06
C ALA A 988 36.35 -21.46 32.64
N PRO A 989 36.16 -22.74 32.21
CA PRO A 989 36.72 -23.20 30.92
C PRO A 989 36.08 -24.46 30.21
N SER A 990 36.44 -24.62 28.92
CA SER A 990 36.89 -25.85 28.22
C SER A 990 35.98 -27.06 27.87
N SER A 991 36.01 -27.34 26.56
CA SER A 991 36.21 -28.63 25.84
C SER A 991 35.06 -29.57 25.42
N ALA A 992 35.22 -30.01 24.17
CA ALA A 992 34.83 -31.25 23.51
C ALA A 992 33.52 -31.28 22.68
N ALA A 993 33.69 -31.39 21.36
CA ALA A 993 32.67 -31.88 20.43
C ALA A 993 32.86 -33.38 20.18
N PRO A 994 31.76 -34.15 20.05
CA PRO A 994 31.74 -35.32 19.21
C PRO A 994 30.60 -35.29 18.17
N SER A 995 30.83 -36.02 17.07
CA SER A 995 29.95 -36.22 15.92
C SER A 995 28.54 -36.73 16.26
N ALA A 996 27.56 -36.53 15.38
CA ALA A 996 26.31 -37.29 15.41
C ALA A 996 25.82 -37.70 14.00
N THR A 997 26.07 -38.98 13.68
CA THR A 997 25.05 -39.86 13.08
C THR A 997 23.72 -39.71 13.82
N ALA A 998 22.57 -39.93 13.15
CA ALA A 998 21.25 -39.93 13.78
C ALA A 998 21.29 -40.72 15.10
N LYS A 999 21.17 -40.01 16.22
CA LYS A 999 21.13 -40.60 17.56
C LYS A 999 19.84 -41.43 17.71
N PRO A 1000 19.87 -42.52 18.49
CA PRO A 1000 18.64 -43.23 18.87
C PRO A 1000 17.71 -42.27 19.64
N ALA A 1001 16.41 -42.60 19.63
CA ALA A 1001 15.36 -41.87 20.34
C ALA A 1001 15.83 -41.42 21.73
N ASP A 1002 15.92 -40.11 21.94
CA ASP A 1002 16.26 -39.57 23.25
C ASP A 1002 15.08 -39.82 24.19
N SER A 1003 15.21 -40.83 25.05
CA SER A 1003 14.24 -41.19 26.08
C SER A 1003 14.47 -40.43 27.38
N SER A 1004 15.36 -39.42 27.38
CA SER A 1004 15.67 -38.64 28.57
C SER A 1004 14.43 -37.86 29.05
N PRO A 1005 14.27 -37.68 30.37
CA PRO A 1005 13.18 -36.89 30.93
C PRO A 1005 13.07 -35.50 30.30
N LEU A 1006 11.84 -35.10 29.96
CA LEU A 1006 11.55 -33.72 29.60
C LEU A 1006 11.38 -32.88 30.87
N THR A 1007 11.91 -31.67 30.83
CA THR A 1007 11.71 -30.66 31.87
C THR A 1007 10.95 -29.47 31.30
N ALA A 1008 10.31 -28.68 32.16
CA ALA A 1008 9.68 -27.44 31.77
C ALA A 1008 10.17 -26.29 32.65
N VAL A 1009 10.56 -25.19 32.02
CA VAL A 1009 10.95 -23.96 32.70
C VAL A 1009 9.81 -22.95 32.58
N GLU A 1010 9.19 -22.60 33.71
CA GLU A 1010 8.13 -21.61 33.74
C GLU A 1010 8.68 -20.20 33.55
N LYS A 1011 8.00 -19.43 32.70
CA LYS A 1011 8.16 -18.01 32.46
C LYS A 1011 6.81 -17.33 32.72
N PRO A 1012 6.77 -15.99 32.88
CA PRO A 1012 5.52 -15.29 33.20
C PRO A 1012 4.35 -15.54 32.22
N ASP A 1013 4.65 -15.92 30.99
CA ASP A 1013 3.68 -16.03 29.89
C ASP A 1013 3.69 -17.39 29.17
N ARG A 1014 4.62 -18.29 29.52
CA ARG A 1014 4.83 -19.59 28.84
C ARG A 1014 5.59 -20.62 29.68
N LEU A 1015 5.51 -21.88 29.27
CA LEU A 1015 6.45 -22.94 29.67
C LEU A 1015 7.42 -23.25 28.53
N VAL A 1016 8.72 -23.22 28.80
CA VAL A 1016 9.75 -23.68 27.85
C VAL A 1016 10.06 -25.14 28.12
N ILE A 1017 9.74 -26.03 27.19
CA ILE A 1017 9.88 -27.48 27.33
C ILE A 1017 11.24 -27.89 26.77
N MET A 1018 12.03 -28.57 27.59
CA MET A 1018 13.42 -28.93 27.31
C MET A 1018 13.61 -30.45 27.39
N GLN A 1019 14.53 -30.97 26.59
CA GLN A 1019 15.02 -32.33 26.67
C GLN A 1019 16.53 -32.34 26.44
N SER A 1020 17.30 -32.94 27.36
CA SER A 1020 18.77 -33.05 27.27
C SER A 1020 19.49 -31.71 27.01
N GLY A 1021 18.96 -30.61 27.55
CA GLY A 1021 19.50 -29.25 27.37
C GLY A 1021 19.09 -28.54 26.07
N GLY A 1022 18.37 -29.21 25.17
CA GLY A 1022 17.78 -28.62 23.96
C GLY A 1022 16.30 -28.28 24.13
N MET A 1023 15.82 -27.21 23.51
CA MET A 1023 14.41 -26.85 23.51
C MET A 1023 13.62 -27.75 22.57
N ILE A 1024 12.51 -28.31 23.04
CA ILE A 1024 11.56 -29.11 22.27
C ILE A 1024 10.39 -28.26 21.79
N GLY A 1025 10.01 -27.24 22.56
CA GLY A 1025 9.02 -26.24 22.17
C GLY A 1025 8.52 -25.45 23.38
N GLU A 1026 7.53 -24.61 23.14
CA GLU A 1026 6.98 -23.72 24.17
C GLU A 1026 5.47 -23.93 24.27
N PHE A 1027 4.93 -23.94 25.49
CA PHE A 1027 3.50 -23.80 25.73
C PHE A 1027 3.22 -22.37 26.19
N VAL A 1028 2.71 -21.54 25.29
CA VAL A 1028 2.40 -20.12 25.54
C VAL A 1028 0.97 -20.02 26.04
N PHE A 1029 0.79 -19.50 27.25
CA PHE A 1029 -0.53 -19.37 27.89
C PHE A 1029 -0.98 -17.91 28.05
N SER A 1030 -0.10 -16.95 27.80
CA SER A 1030 -0.43 -15.52 27.71
C SER A 1030 0.33 -14.90 26.55
N ASP A 1031 -0.37 -14.32 25.58
CA ASP A 1031 0.22 -13.61 24.46
C ASP A 1031 -0.60 -12.34 24.17
N PRO A 1032 0.04 -11.19 23.88
CA PRO A 1032 -0.68 -9.93 23.67
C PRO A 1032 -1.55 -9.93 22.41
N LYS A 1033 -1.27 -10.80 21.44
CA LYS A 1033 -1.97 -10.85 20.14
C LYS A 1033 -2.83 -12.09 20.01
N ILE A 1034 -2.33 -13.26 20.43
CA ILE A 1034 -3.07 -14.51 20.39
C ILE A 1034 -3.77 -14.73 21.72
N ARG A 1035 -5.09 -14.52 21.72
CA ARG A 1035 -5.92 -14.47 22.93
C ARG A 1035 -6.35 -15.87 23.42
N ARG A 1036 -5.49 -16.87 23.27
CA ARG A 1036 -5.72 -18.26 23.67
C ARG A 1036 -4.40 -19.01 23.90
N PRO A 1037 -4.35 -20.08 24.73
CA PRO A 1037 -3.14 -20.88 24.90
C PRO A 1037 -2.81 -21.74 23.66
N PHE A 1038 -1.53 -21.95 23.39
CA PHE A 1038 -1.03 -22.75 22.26
C PHE A 1038 0.38 -23.29 22.50
N PHE A 1039 0.78 -24.29 21.69
CA PHE A 1039 2.19 -24.68 21.57
C PHE A 1039 2.85 -24.00 20.38
N ALA A 1040 4.06 -23.50 20.59
CA ALA A 1040 4.89 -22.83 19.60
C ALA A 1040 6.25 -23.52 19.46
N ASN A 1041 6.89 -23.31 18.31
CA ASN A 1041 8.28 -23.69 18.07
C ASN A 1041 8.58 -25.18 18.34
N LEU A 1042 7.59 -26.05 18.11
CA LEU A 1042 7.70 -27.49 18.33
C LEU A 1042 8.73 -28.12 17.39
N ARG A 1043 9.53 -29.02 17.95
CA ARG A 1043 10.56 -29.80 17.26
C ARG A 1043 10.30 -31.29 17.44
N ALA A 1044 10.48 -32.06 16.37
CA ALA A 1044 10.54 -33.51 16.42
C ALA A 1044 11.85 -33.97 17.10
N PRO A 1045 11.94 -35.24 17.52
CA PRO A 1045 13.18 -35.82 18.03
C PRO A 1045 14.37 -35.57 17.09
N GLY A 1046 15.53 -35.25 17.65
CA GLY A 1046 16.68 -34.74 16.89
C GLY A 1046 16.67 -33.22 16.67
N GLY A 1047 15.68 -32.50 17.21
CA GLY A 1047 15.65 -31.04 17.24
C GLY A 1047 15.16 -30.39 15.94
N ILE A 1048 14.53 -31.16 15.05
CA ILE A 1048 14.08 -30.69 13.74
C ILE A 1048 12.77 -29.90 13.90
N PRO A 1049 12.67 -28.63 13.48
CA PRO A 1049 11.43 -27.86 13.54
C PRO A 1049 10.31 -28.50 12.71
N VAL A 1050 9.13 -28.67 13.31
CA VAL A 1050 7.96 -29.24 12.63
C VAL A 1050 6.76 -28.31 12.56
N THR A 1051 6.71 -27.30 13.42
CA THR A 1051 5.71 -26.21 13.36
C THR A 1051 6.35 -24.91 12.86
N ARG A 1052 5.55 -24.03 12.28
CA ARG A 1052 5.98 -22.69 11.85
C ARG A 1052 6.54 -21.93 13.06
N THR A 1053 7.59 -21.14 12.85
CA THR A 1053 8.17 -20.36 13.96
C THR A 1053 7.16 -19.34 14.48
N TRP A 1054 7.16 -19.14 15.80
CA TRP A 1054 6.37 -18.14 16.50
C TRP A 1054 7.28 -17.18 17.28
N PRO A 1055 7.23 -15.86 17.01
CA PRO A 1055 6.52 -15.23 15.88
C PRO A 1055 7.12 -15.66 14.52
N PRO A 1056 6.33 -15.66 13.42
CA PRO A 1056 6.84 -16.03 12.10
C PRO A 1056 8.00 -15.13 11.67
N VAL A 1057 9.07 -15.71 11.14
CA VAL A 1057 10.28 -14.98 10.72
C VAL A 1057 10.13 -14.55 9.26
N PRO A 1058 10.08 -13.23 8.94
CA PRO A 1058 9.96 -12.77 7.56
C PRO A 1058 11.09 -13.31 6.67
N GLY A 1059 10.72 -13.90 5.53
CA GLY A 1059 11.67 -14.52 4.59
C GLY A 1059 11.99 -16.00 4.87
N VAL A 1060 11.58 -16.54 6.03
CA VAL A 1060 11.70 -17.98 6.37
C VAL A 1060 10.32 -18.61 6.51
N ASP A 1061 9.44 -17.95 7.26
CA ASP A 1061 8.04 -18.33 7.42
C ASP A 1061 7.13 -17.43 6.61
N ALA A 1062 6.01 -17.99 6.16
CA ALA A 1062 4.91 -17.16 5.70
C ALA A 1062 4.37 -16.36 6.90
N VAL A 1063 4.37 -15.03 6.79
CA VAL A 1063 3.85 -14.11 7.82
C VAL A 1063 2.32 -13.96 7.78
N ASP A 1064 1.64 -14.78 6.97
CA ASP A 1064 0.19 -14.80 6.86
C ASP A 1064 -0.44 -15.26 8.17
N HIS A 1065 -1.48 -14.56 8.61
CA HIS A 1065 -2.25 -14.95 9.79
C HIS A 1065 -1.34 -15.20 11.00
N ALA A 1066 -0.27 -14.41 11.16
CA ALA A 1066 0.71 -14.57 12.23
C ALA A 1066 0.00 -14.64 13.58
N ASP A 1067 -0.88 -13.68 13.84
CA ASP A 1067 -1.62 -13.57 15.09
C ASP A 1067 -2.78 -14.58 15.22
N MET A 1068 -2.88 -15.60 14.37
CA MET A 1068 -3.95 -16.63 14.43
C MET A 1068 -3.45 -18.06 14.34
N HIS A 1069 -2.28 -18.34 13.75
CA HIS A 1069 -1.78 -19.71 13.55
C HIS A 1069 -0.36 -19.90 14.15
N PRO A 1070 -0.22 -20.10 15.47
CA PRO A 1070 1.07 -20.03 16.17
C PRO A 1070 1.90 -21.31 16.25
N GLY A 1071 1.39 -22.42 15.75
CA GLY A 1071 2.00 -23.74 15.95
C GLY A 1071 0.89 -24.78 16.13
N VAL A 1072 0.61 -25.22 17.35
CA VAL A 1072 -0.52 -26.11 17.67
C VAL A 1072 -1.49 -25.41 18.60
N TRP A 1073 -2.77 -25.35 18.25
CA TRP A 1073 -3.80 -24.70 19.06
C TRP A 1073 -5.13 -25.47 19.02
N LEU A 1074 -5.97 -25.23 20.02
CA LEU A 1074 -7.37 -25.63 20.04
C LEU A 1074 -8.22 -24.36 19.99
N ALA A 1075 -9.08 -24.19 18.98
CA ALA A 1075 -9.95 -23.02 18.88
C ALA A 1075 -11.26 -23.26 18.14
N PHE A 1076 -12.20 -22.33 18.29
CA PHE A 1076 -13.57 -22.48 17.82
C PHE A 1076 -14.04 -21.18 17.16
N GLY A 1077 -14.27 -21.19 15.85
CA GLY A 1077 -14.81 -20.06 15.08
C GLY A 1077 -16.26 -19.69 15.45
N ASN A 1078 -16.98 -20.59 16.12
CA ASN A 1078 -18.33 -20.33 16.65
C ASN A 1078 -18.60 -21.14 17.93
N LEU A 1079 -18.38 -20.50 19.08
CA LEU A 1079 -18.79 -20.99 20.39
C LEU A 1079 -19.85 -20.04 20.97
N ALA A 1080 -21.10 -20.50 21.03
CA ALA A 1080 -22.25 -19.68 21.39
C ALA A 1080 -22.37 -18.37 20.59
N GLY A 1081 -21.97 -18.36 19.31
CA GLY A 1081 -22.00 -17.17 18.45
C GLY A 1081 -20.72 -16.32 18.49
N HIS A 1082 -19.71 -16.71 19.27
CA HIS A 1082 -18.45 -15.98 19.40
C HIS A 1082 -17.28 -16.73 18.74
N ASP A 1083 -16.38 -15.98 18.10
CA ASP A 1083 -15.23 -16.52 17.37
C ASP A 1083 -13.95 -16.44 18.21
N PHE A 1084 -13.47 -17.59 18.69
CA PHE A 1084 -12.20 -17.72 19.41
C PHE A 1084 -11.02 -18.11 18.49
N TRP A 1085 -11.30 -18.47 17.24
CA TRP A 1085 -10.27 -18.78 16.23
C TRP A 1085 -9.57 -17.52 15.73
N ARG A 1086 -10.33 -16.46 15.48
CA ARG A 1086 -9.86 -15.14 15.02
C ARG A 1086 -9.55 -14.17 16.17
N ASN A 1087 -9.49 -14.68 17.41
CA ASN A 1087 -9.23 -13.93 18.65
C ASN A 1087 -10.28 -12.86 19.00
N ASN A 1088 -11.52 -12.99 18.54
CA ASN A 1088 -12.60 -12.08 18.97
C ASN A 1088 -13.04 -12.41 20.40
N GLY A 1089 -13.16 -13.70 20.72
CA GLY A 1089 -13.24 -14.22 22.09
C GLY A 1089 -11.86 -14.52 22.66
N THR A 1090 -11.76 -14.52 23.99
CA THR A 1090 -10.50 -14.74 24.73
C THR A 1090 -10.58 -16.04 25.52
N MET A 1091 -9.68 -16.99 25.29
CA MET A 1091 -9.43 -18.10 26.22
C MET A 1091 -8.34 -17.66 27.18
N LYS A 1092 -8.73 -17.02 28.27
CA LYS A 1092 -7.79 -16.43 29.22
C LYS A 1092 -7.27 -17.53 30.15
N HIS A 1093 -5.96 -17.80 30.15
CA HIS A 1093 -5.35 -18.64 31.17
C HIS A 1093 -5.53 -18.01 32.55
N GLU A 1094 -6.07 -18.77 33.50
CA GLU A 1094 -6.28 -18.32 34.87
C GLU A 1094 -5.21 -18.89 35.80
N SER A 1095 -4.89 -20.19 35.65
CA SER A 1095 -3.91 -20.86 36.51
C SER A 1095 -3.49 -22.24 35.98
N PHE A 1096 -2.41 -22.78 36.55
CA PHE A 1096 -2.09 -24.19 36.49
C PHE A 1096 -2.89 -24.97 37.54
N ALA A 1097 -3.74 -25.90 37.09
CA ALA A 1097 -4.37 -26.88 37.98
C ALA A 1097 -3.37 -27.93 38.47
N ALA A 1098 -2.35 -28.22 37.67
CA ALA A 1098 -1.20 -29.01 38.05
C ALA A 1098 0.04 -28.44 37.33
N PRO A 1099 1.13 -28.11 38.04
CA PRO A 1099 2.34 -27.59 37.43
C PRO A 1099 3.06 -28.69 36.61
N PRO A 1100 3.95 -28.31 35.68
CA PRO A 1100 4.74 -29.26 34.90
C PRO A 1100 5.61 -30.15 35.79
N ALA A 1101 5.34 -31.45 35.72
CA ALA A 1101 6.10 -32.47 36.44
C ALA A 1101 6.35 -33.70 35.57
N TRP A 1102 7.58 -34.20 35.60
CA TRP A 1102 7.91 -35.50 35.03
C TRP A 1102 7.32 -36.61 35.90
N LYS A 1103 6.44 -37.45 35.34
CA LYS A 1103 5.78 -38.55 36.04
C LYS A 1103 5.91 -39.83 35.23
N GLY A 1104 6.59 -40.82 35.80
CA GLY A 1104 6.89 -42.07 35.10
C GLY A 1104 7.76 -41.82 33.87
N ASP A 1105 7.14 -41.89 32.69
CA ASP A 1105 7.76 -41.80 31.37
C ASP A 1105 7.33 -40.57 30.56
N ARG A 1106 6.66 -39.58 31.19
CA ARG A 1106 6.09 -38.42 30.49
C ARG A 1106 6.09 -37.14 31.33
N LEU A 1107 6.09 -36.00 30.66
CA LEU A 1107 5.86 -34.69 31.27
C LEU A 1107 4.35 -34.42 31.30
N GLU A 1108 3.80 -34.09 32.46
CA GLU A 1108 2.38 -33.76 32.62
C GLU A 1108 2.17 -32.38 33.25
N PHE A 1109 1.17 -31.65 32.77
CA PHE A 1109 0.66 -30.42 33.41
C PHE A 1109 -0.79 -30.17 33.02
N SER A 1110 -1.49 -29.36 33.83
CA SER A 1110 -2.89 -29.01 33.60
C SER A 1110 -3.11 -27.52 33.77
N THR A 1111 -3.95 -26.94 32.91
CA THR A 1111 -4.31 -25.51 32.96
C THR A 1111 -5.80 -25.31 33.08
N ILE A 1112 -6.19 -24.20 33.69
CA ILE A 1112 -7.57 -23.69 33.72
C ILE A 1112 -7.61 -22.40 32.91
N SER A 1113 -8.57 -22.28 32.02
CA SER A 1113 -8.82 -21.07 31.24
C SER A 1113 -10.30 -20.65 31.30
N SER A 1114 -10.57 -19.35 31.36
CA SER A 1114 -11.92 -18.80 31.16
C SER A 1114 -12.14 -18.51 29.68
N LEU A 1115 -13.27 -18.94 29.13
CA LEU A 1115 -13.71 -18.59 27.78
C LEU A 1115 -14.59 -17.36 27.84
N LEU A 1116 -14.03 -16.22 27.44
CA LEU A 1116 -14.66 -14.91 27.51
C LEU A 1116 -15.16 -14.47 26.12
N THR A 1117 -16.37 -13.92 26.06
CA THR A 1117 -16.86 -13.23 24.86
C THR A 1117 -16.03 -11.98 24.57
N SER A 1118 -16.25 -11.33 23.43
CA SER A 1118 -15.64 -10.03 23.11
C SER A 1118 -16.03 -8.89 24.06
N LYS A 1119 -17.03 -9.10 24.93
CA LYS A 1119 -17.46 -8.19 26.00
C LYS A 1119 -17.01 -8.67 27.38
N ASP A 1120 -16.01 -9.53 27.44
CA ASP A 1120 -15.45 -10.12 28.67
C ASP A 1120 -16.45 -10.91 29.54
N THR A 1121 -17.55 -11.39 28.95
CA THR A 1121 -18.52 -12.25 29.65
C THR A 1121 -18.03 -13.70 29.66
N LYS A 1122 -18.00 -14.35 30.83
CA LYS A 1122 -17.61 -15.76 30.98
C LYS A 1122 -18.68 -16.70 30.41
N LEU A 1123 -18.34 -17.47 29.37
CA LEU A 1123 -19.19 -18.51 28.80
C LEU A 1123 -18.98 -19.86 29.49
N ALA A 1124 -17.72 -20.26 29.65
CA ALA A 1124 -17.33 -21.56 30.18
C ALA A 1124 -15.93 -21.50 30.80
N ALA A 1125 -15.65 -22.41 31.72
CA ALA A 1125 -14.30 -22.77 32.11
C ALA A 1125 -13.82 -23.94 31.24
N MET A 1126 -12.55 -23.90 30.85
CA MET A 1126 -11.86 -25.00 30.16
C MET A 1126 -10.68 -25.49 31.00
N ARG A 1127 -10.70 -26.76 31.36
CA ARG A 1127 -9.52 -27.47 31.85
C ARG A 1127 -8.83 -28.15 30.69
N SER A 1128 -7.54 -27.89 30.50
CA SER A 1128 -6.69 -28.63 29.56
C SER A 1128 -5.64 -29.43 30.30
N ASP A 1129 -5.64 -30.76 30.12
CA ASP A 1129 -4.64 -31.69 30.62
C ASP A 1129 -3.69 -32.09 29.48
N PHE A 1130 -2.40 -31.85 29.69
CA PHE A 1130 -1.34 -32.09 28.72
C PHE A 1130 -0.41 -33.20 29.18
N SER A 1131 0.01 -34.03 28.23
CA SER A 1131 0.98 -35.09 28.47
C SER A 1131 1.94 -35.22 27.29
N ILE A 1132 3.26 -35.20 27.55
CA ILE A 1132 4.30 -35.28 26.53
C ILE A 1132 5.22 -36.45 26.83
N ALA A 1133 5.21 -37.46 25.97
CA ALA A 1133 5.97 -38.69 26.14
C ALA A 1133 6.87 -38.96 24.93
N PRO A 1134 8.18 -39.18 25.11
CA PRO A 1134 9.03 -39.72 24.06
C PRO A 1134 8.72 -41.22 23.88
N LYS A 1135 8.37 -41.65 22.66
CA LYS A 1135 8.03 -43.05 22.35
C LYS A 1135 8.65 -43.48 21.03
N GLY A 1136 9.56 -44.45 21.07
CA GLY A 1136 10.05 -45.13 19.86
C GLY A 1136 10.67 -44.23 18.78
N GLY A 1137 11.22 -43.07 19.14
CA GLY A 1137 11.77 -42.10 18.18
C GLY A 1137 10.79 -40.99 17.78
N GLU A 1138 9.61 -40.95 18.39
CA GLU A 1138 8.59 -39.91 18.24
C GLU A 1138 8.35 -39.16 19.55
N LEU A 1139 7.74 -37.98 19.45
CA LEU A 1139 7.21 -37.25 20.61
C LEU A 1139 5.68 -37.23 20.55
N HIS A 1140 5.04 -37.81 21.57
CA HIS A 1140 3.58 -37.89 21.67
C HIS A 1140 3.08 -36.82 22.63
N LEU A 1141 2.46 -35.76 22.09
CA LEU A 1141 1.77 -34.72 22.84
C LEU A 1141 0.27 -35.03 22.86
N THR A 1142 -0.28 -35.33 24.04
CA THR A 1142 -1.73 -35.48 24.25
C THR A 1142 -2.30 -34.19 24.82
N TRP A 1143 -3.41 -33.70 24.24
CA TRP A 1143 -4.20 -32.58 24.75
C TRP A 1143 -5.62 -33.06 25.00
N ALA A 1144 -6.02 -33.18 26.27
CA ALA A 1144 -7.40 -33.41 26.67
C ALA A 1144 -8.01 -32.11 27.21
N ALA A 1145 -9.14 -31.68 26.64
CA ALA A 1145 -9.86 -30.48 27.03
C ALA A 1145 -11.25 -30.82 27.57
N ALA A 1146 -11.61 -30.25 28.71
CA ALA A 1146 -12.92 -30.37 29.34
C ALA A 1146 -13.54 -28.99 29.52
N PHE A 1147 -14.75 -28.79 29.01
CA PHE A 1147 -15.47 -27.52 29.01
C PHE A 1147 -16.68 -27.61 29.92
N THR A 1148 -16.80 -26.69 30.86
CA THR A 1148 -17.89 -26.62 31.84
C THR A 1148 -18.56 -25.25 31.74
N PRO A 1149 -19.88 -25.17 31.46
CA PRO A 1149 -20.58 -23.88 31.40
C PRO A 1149 -20.55 -23.14 32.75
N GLU A 1150 -20.38 -21.82 32.69
CA GLU A 1150 -20.50 -20.93 33.87
C GLU A 1150 -21.94 -20.36 34.01
N GLY A 1151 -22.74 -20.42 32.93
CA GLY A 1151 -24.14 -19.96 32.87
C GLY A 1151 -25.14 -21.08 32.55
N ASP A 1152 -26.18 -20.78 31.77
CA ASP A 1152 -27.27 -21.72 31.44
C ASP A 1152 -26.91 -22.78 30.38
N GLY A 1153 -25.67 -22.74 29.88
CA GLY A 1153 -25.15 -23.63 28.84
C GLY A 1153 -24.52 -22.83 27.69
N PHE A 1154 -23.91 -23.54 26.74
CA PHE A 1154 -23.39 -22.97 25.49
C PHE A 1154 -23.51 -24.01 24.36
N TYR A 1155 -23.15 -23.65 23.14
CA TYR A 1155 -23.09 -24.61 22.02
C TYR A 1155 -21.84 -24.41 21.16
N PHE A 1156 -21.35 -25.48 20.55
CA PHE A 1156 -20.43 -25.43 19.42
C PHE A 1156 -21.23 -25.33 18.11
N GLY A 1157 -20.92 -24.34 17.28
CA GLY A 1157 -21.66 -24.05 16.04
C GLY A 1157 -21.12 -24.73 14.78
N ASP A 1158 -21.73 -24.40 13.64
CA ASP A 1158 -21.42 -24.99 12.34
C ASP A 1158 -20.39 -24.14 11.56
N GLN A 1159 -19.09 -24.44 11.68
CA GLN A 1159 -18.01 -23.71 10.99
C GLN A 1159 -16.83 -24.64 10.61
N GLU A 1160 -16.07 -24.29 9.57
CA GLU A 1160 -14.88 -25.05 9.14
C GLU A 1160 -13.69 -24.88 10.11
N GLU A 1161 -13.60 -23.72 10.79
CA GLU A 1161 -12.51 -23.41 11.72
C GLU A 1161 -12.84 -23.78 13.17
N MET A 1162 -13.00 -25.07 13.44
CA MET A 1162 -13.39 -25.59 14.75
C MET A 1162 -12.50 -26.78 15.12
N GLY A 1163 -11.84 -26.79 16.27
CA GLY A 1163 -11.06 -27.93 16.75
C GLY A 1163 -9.54 -27.68 16.82
N LEU A 1164 -8.76 -28.77 16.76
CA LEU A 1164 -7.32 -28.75 16.98
C LEU A 1164 -6.60 -28.49 15.65
N GLY A 1165 -5.94 -27.34 15.55
CA GLY A 1165 -5.20 -26.91 14.37
C GLY A 1165 -3.68 -26.97 14.56
N VAL A 1166 -2.98 -27.27 13.47
CA VAL A 1166 -1.52 -27.18 13.41
C VAL A 1166 -1.11 -26.33 12.20
N ARG A 1167 -0.11 -25.46 12.41
CA ARG A 1167 0.62 -24.75 11.36
C ARG A 1167 2.00 -25.33 11.21
N MET A 1168 2.21 -26.03 10.10
CA MET A 1168 3.44 -26.71 9.75
C MET A 1168 4.58 -25.73 9.44
N ALA A 1169 5.81 -26.14 9.72
CA ALA A 1169 7.01 -25.44 9.26
C ALA A 1169 7.04 -25.37 7.72
N THR A 1170 7.46 -24.23 7.16
CA THR A 1170 7.43 -23.98 5.69
C THR A 1170 7.98 -25.14 4.84
N PRO A 1171 9.11 -25.79 5.17
CA PRO A 1171 9.63 -26.88 4.34
C PRO A 1171 8.74 -28.14 4.28
N LEU A 1172 7.79 -28.29 5.21
CA LEU A 1172 6.94 -29.48 5.34
C LEU A 1172 5.58 -29.34 4.67
N ILE A 1173 5.26 -28.15 4.12
CA ILE A 1173 3.96 -27.88 3.49
C ILE A 1173 3.92 -28.41 2.06
N GLU A 1174 2.74 -28.70 1.55
CA GLU A 1174 2.50 -29.26 0.21
C GLU A 1174 3.02 -28.33 -0.90
N LYS A 1175 2.86 -27.01 -0.73
CA LYS A 1175 3.46 -26.01 -1.65
C LYS A 1175 4.99 -26.07 -1.72
N SER A 1176 5.65 -26.68 -0.72
CA SER A 1176 7.09 -26.86 -0.64
C SER A 1176 7.52 -28.33 -0.87
N GLY A 1177 6.62 -29.17 -1.39
CA GLY A 1177 6.89 -30.58 -1.67
C GLY A 1177 6.57 -31.54 -0.52
N GLY A 1178 6.01 -31.03 0.58
CA GLY A 1178 5.42 -31.85 1.63
C GLY A 1178 4.16 -32.59 1.17
N ARG A 1179 3.65 -33.47 2.01
CA ARG A 1179 2.52 -34.33 1.69
C ARG A 1179 1.62 -34.51 2.89
N ILE A 1180 0.32 -34.34 2.66
CA ILE A 1180 -0.71 -34.80 3.59
C ILE A 1180 -1.10 -36.22 3.22
N THR A 1181 -1.18 -37.10 4.23
CA THR A 1181 -1.66 -38.48 4.11
C THR A 1181 -2.71 -38.73 5.18
N ALA A 1182 -3.92 -39.08 4.76
CA ALA A 1182 -5.00 -39.49 5.66
C ALA A 1182 -5.02 -41.02 5.86
N SER A 1183 -5.62 -41.48 6.95
CA SER A 1183 -5.82 -42.92 7.21
C SER A 1183 -6.63 -43.65 6.13
N THR A 1184 -7.38 -42.91 5.32
CA THR A 1184 -8.15 -43.42 4.17
C THR A 1184 -7.30 -43.63 2.91
N GLY A 1185 -6.00 -43.34 2.95
CA GLY A 1185 -5.09 -43.37 1.81
C GLY A 1185 -5.16 -42.15 0.88
N LYS A 1186 -6.11 -41.22 1.12
CA LYS A 1186 -6.18 -39.96 0.39
C LYS A 1186 -4.95 -39.11 0.71
N THR A 1187 -4.38 -38.52 -0.34
CA THR A 1187 -3.19 -37.67 -0.22
C THR A 1187 -3.44 -36.33 -0.89
N THR A 1188 -2.82 -35.27 -0.38
CA THR A 1188 -3.06 -33.83 -0.66
C THR A 1188 -4.11 -33.14 0.21
N ALA A 1189 -3.95 -31.83 0.39
CA ALA A 1189 -4.90 -30.97 1.09
C ALA A 1189 -6.29 -31.01 0.44
N ASN A 1190 -6.36 -30.92 -0.89
CA ASN A 1190 -7.63 -30.94 -1.62
C ASN A 1190 -8.39 -32.27 -1.44
N ALA A 1191 -7.69 -33.40 -1.57
CA ALA A 1191 -8.34 -34.72 -1.46
C ALA A 1191 -8.80 -35.05 -0.04
N THR A 1192 -8.15 -34.47 0.97
CA THR A 1192 -8.46 -34.73 2.38
C THR A 1192 -9.42 -33.70 2.98
N TRP A 1193 -9.57 -32.51 2.37
CA TRP A 1193 -10.45 -31.46 2.88
C TRP A 1193 -11.91 -31.93 2.99
N GLY A 1194 -12.51 -31.66 4.15
CA GLY A 1194 -13.90 -32.02 4.46
C GLY A 1194 -14.10 -33.51 4.71
N GLN A 1195 -13.12 -34.38 4.46
CA GLN A 1195 -13.29 -35.83 4.56
C GLN A 1195 -13.09 -36.30 6.00
N PRO A 1196 -13.82 -37.33 6.48
CA PRO A 1196 -13.49 -38.00 7.72
C PRO A 1196 -12.25 -38.89 7.55
N ALA A 1197 -11.36 -38.88 8.54
CA ALA A 1197 -10.29 -39.87 8.66
C ALA A 1197 -9.85 -40.00 10.13
N GLU A 1198 -9.41 -41.18 10.54
CA GLU A 1198 -8.99 -41.49 11.91
C GLU A 1198 -7.73 -40.71 12.31
N TRP A 1199 -6.88 -40.39 11.33
CA TRP A 1199 -5.70 -39.55 11.49
C TRP A 1199 -5.34 -38.91 10.16
N CYS A 1200 -4.65 -37.76 10.23
CA CYS A 1200 -3.92 -37.18 9.12
C CYS A 1200 -2.49 -36.87 9.55
N ASP A 1201 -1.56 -37.23 8.69
CA ASP A 1201 -0.14 -36.87 8.79
C ASP A 1201 0.20 -35.81 7.75
N TYR A 1202 0.84 -34.72 8.18
CA TYR A 1202 1.44 -33.74 7.30
C TYR A 1202 2.95 -33.81 7.47
N SER A 1203 3.64 -34.34 6.47
CA SER A 1203 5.07 -34.60 6.54
C SER A 1203 5.80 -34.22 5.26
N GLY A 1204 7.09 -33.98 5.39
CA GLY A 1204 7.99 -33.67 4.30
C GLY A 1204 9.38 -34.16 4.62
N THR A 1205 10.37 -33.68 3.88
CA THR A 1205 11.76 -34.07 4.08
C THR A 1205 12.59 -32.85 4.43
N ILE A 1206 13.29 -32.89 5.57
CA ILE A 1206 14.31 -31.90 5.95
C ILE A 1206 15.64 -32.63 6.08
N ASN A 1207 16.66 -32.16 5.35
CA ASN A 1207 18.00 -32.76 5.34
C ASN A 1207 18.02 -34.28 5.04
N GLY A 1208 17.13 -34.74 4.14
CA GLY A 1208 17.01 -36.16 3.79
C GLY A 1208 16.28 -37.03 4.82
N ILE A 1209 15.81 -36.45 5.92
CA ILE A 1209 15.04 -37.13 6.97
C ILE A 1209 13.56 -36.81 6.76
N GLN A 1210 12.73 -37.86 6.66
CA GLN A 1210 11.28 -37.70 6.67
C GLN A 1210 10.85 -37.20 8.05
N VAL A 1211 10.10 -36.12 8.11
CA VAL A 1211 9.70 -35.50 9.38
C VAL A 1211 8.31 -34.89 9.22
N GLY A 1212 7.50 -34.90 10.28
CA GLY A 1212 6.15 -34.36 10.20
C GLY A 1212 5.39 -34.30 11.51
N VAL A 1213 4.13 -33.91 11.38
CA VAL A 1213 3.15 -33.87 12.46
C VAL A 1213 1.94 -34.70 12.07
N LYS A 1214 1.59 -35.67 12.90
CA LYS A 1214 0.38 -36.48 12.78
C LYS A 1214 -0.61 -36.13 13.88
N ILE A 1215 -1.86 -35.88 13.53
CA ILE A 1215 -2.94 -35.65 14.49
C ILE A 1215 -3.85 -36.88 14.52
N ILE A 1216 -4.14 -37.38 15.71
CA ILE A 1216 -5.02 -38.51 15.98
C ILE A 1216 -6.10 -38.05 16.98
N PRO A 1217 -7.32 -37.74 16.53
CA PRO A 1217 -8.45 -37.51 17.42
C PRO A 1217 -8.78 -38.79 18.21
N ASP A 1218 -9.07 -38.65 19.50
CA ASP A 1218 -9.46 -39.80 20.31
C ASP A 1218 -10.81 -40.37 19.80
N PRO A 1219 -10.93 -41.69 19.57
CA PRO A 1219 -12.18 -42.30 19.14
C PRO A 1219 -13.35 -42.09 20.11
N ALA A 1220 -13.07 -41.78 21.38
CA ALA A 1220 -14.07 -41.44 22.38
C ALA A 1220 -14.58 -39.99 22.29
N ASN A 1221 -14.03 -39.16 21.40
CA ASN A 1221 -14.63 -37.87 21.07
C ASN A 1221 -16.05 -38.10 20.54
N PHE A 1222 -16.97 -37.17 20.84
CA PHE A 1222 -18.39 -37.32 20.51
C PHE A 1222 -18.68 -37.57 19.02
N ARG A 1223 -17.73 -37.25 18.13
CA ARG A 1223 -17.79 -37.50 16.70
C ARG A 1223 -16.39 -37.69 16.09
N PRO A 1224 -16.25 -38.51 15.03
CA PRO A 1224 -15.07 -38.48 14.16
C PRO A 1224 -14.79 -37.07 13.62
N SER A 1225 -13.51 -36.72 13.50
CA SER A 1225 -13.13 -35.44 12.90
C SER A 1225 -13.15 -35.51 11.37
N TRP A 1226 -13.63 -34.44 10.75
CA TRP A 1226 -13.37 -34.10 9.37
C TRP A 1226 -12.18 -33.14 9.29
N TRP A 1227 -11.48 -33.15 8.17
CA TRP A 1227 -10.19 -32.47 8.05
C TRP A 1227 -10.29 -31.13 7.32
N HIS A 1228 -9.92 -30.03 7.98
CA HIS A 1228 -9.77 -28.72 7.33
C HIS A 1228 -8.30 -28.52 6.94
N ASN A 1229 -7.92 -29.15 5.83
CA ASN A 1229 -6.55 -29.20 5.35
C ASN A 1229 -6.29 -28.17 4.24
N ARG A 1230 -5.12 -27.53 4.28
CA ARG A 1230 -4.68 -26.51 3.32
C ARG A 1230 -3.25 -26.78 2.87
N ASP A 1231 -3.00 -26.55 1.58
CA ASP A 1231 -1.71 -26.78 0.91
C ASP A 1231 -0.59 -25.85 1.43
N TYR A 1232 -0.94 -24.74 2.07
CA TYR A 1232 -0.02 -23.78 2.68
C TYR A 1232 0.36 -24.08 4.14
N GLY A 1233 0.01 -25.27 4.66
CA GLY A 1233 0.53 -25.76 5.94
C GLY A 1233 -0.39 -25.68 7.14
N VAL A 1234 -1.68 -25.35 6.95
CA VAL A 1234 -2.70 -25.48 8.00
C VAL A 1234 -3.40 -26.83 7.83
N PHE A 1235 -3.53 -27.60 8.90
CA PHE A 1235 -4.39 -28.78 8.91
C PHE A 1235 -5.02 -28.96 10.29
N VAL A 1236 -6.32 -29.23 10.31
CA VAL A 1236 -7.17 -29.12 11.51
C VAL A 1236 -8.05 -30.35 11.62
N ALA A 1237 -8.07 -30.96 12.80
CA ALA A 1237 -9.02 -32.00 13.17
C ALA A 1237 -10.29 -31.36 13.74
N ASN A 1238 -11.35 -31.31 12.93
CA ASN A 1238 -12.61 -30.66 13.26
C ASN A 1238 -13.72 -31.68 13.52
N PRO A 1239 -14.22 -31.86 14.75
CA PRO A 1239 -15.38 -32.73 15.02
C PRO A 1239 -16.74 -32.01 14.90
N PHE A 1240 -16.76 -30.72 14.59
CA PHE A 1240 -17.94 -29.85 14.45
C PHE A 1240 -18.18 -29.46 12.98
N GLY A 1241 -19.12 -28.54 12.71
CA GLY A 1241 -19.28 -27.97 11.37
C GLY A 1241 -19.80 -28.95 10.34
N ARG A 1242 -20.86 -29.73 10.63
CA ARG A 1242 -21.35 -30.73 9.68
C ARG A 1242 -21.77 -30.13 8.34
N GLY A 1243 -22.41 -28.96 8.33
CA GLY A 1243 -22.76 -28.23 7.12
C GLY A 1243 -21.52 -27.65 6.44
N ALA A 1244 -20.73 -26.90 7.19
CA ALA A 1244 -19.49 -26.25 6.74
C ALA A 1244 -18.47 -27.23 6.12
N MET A 1245 -18.34 -28.44 6.69
CA MET A 1245 -17.44 -29.49 6.23
C MET A 1245 -18.04 -30.36 5.12
N LYS A 1246 -19.25 -30.04 4.63
CA LYS A 1246 -20.01 -30.74 3.57
C LYS A 1246 -20.40 -32.18 3.92
N GLN A 1247 -20.81 -32.40 5.16
CA GLN A 1247 -21.07 -33.73 5.71
C GLN A 1247 -22.52 -33.92 6.20
N GLY A 1248 -23.40 -33.03 5.72
CA GLY A 1248 -24.83 -33.08 5.96
C GLY A 1248 -25.40 -31.68 6.21
N LYS A 1249 -26.56 -31.64 6.86
CA LYS A 1249 -27.19 -30.38 7.27
C LYS A 1249 -26.36 -29.74 8.41
N PRO A 1250 -26.35 -28.39 8.49
CA PRO A 1250 -25.72 -27.68 9.60
C PRO A 1250 -26.21 -28.18 10.96
N ASP A 1251 -25.31 -28.26 11.93
CA ASP A 1251 -25.65 -28.71 13.28
C ASP A 1251 -25.07 -27.83 14.40
N ARG A 1252 -25.59 -28.01 15.60
CA ARG A 1252 -25.10 -27.35 16.82
C ARG A 1252 -24.97 -28.41 17.92
N THR A 1253 -23.84 -28.44 18.59
CA THR A 1253 -23.59 -29.34 19.72
C THR A 1253 -23.78 -28.57 21.01
N GLU A 1254 -24.88 -28.80 21.72
CA GLU A 1254 -25.20 -28.12 22.98
C GLU A 1254 -24.46 -28.75 24.17
N VAL A 1255 -24.09 -27.90 25.13
CA VAL A 1255 -23.54 -28.27 26.44
C VAL A 1255 -24.37 -27.55 27.49
N LYS A 1256 -25.18 -28.30 28.24
CA LYS A 1256 -26.12 -27.73 29.22
C LYS A 1256 -25.41 -27.44 30.53
N LYS A 1257 -25.98 -26.53 31.31
CA LYS A 1257 -25.53 -26.24 32.69
C LYS A 1257 -25.37 -27.53 33.51
N GLY A 1258 -24.22 -27.70 34.15
CA GLY A 1258 -23.89 -28.90 34.93
C GLY A 1258 -23.28 -30.05 34.11
N GLU A 1259 -23.31 -29.99 32.79
CA GLU A 1259 -22.60 -30.95 31.93
C GLU A 1259 -21.13 -30.55 31.75
N THR A 1260 -20.28 -31.54 31.46
CA THR A 1260 -18.88 -31.31 31.06
C THR A 1260 -18.65 -31.95 29.70
N PHE A 1261 -18.35 -31.14 28.71
CA PHE A 1261 -18.03 -31.60 27.36
C PHE A 1261 -16.54 -31.89 27.24
N ARG A 1262 -16.16 -33.03 26.65
CA ARG A 1262 -14.76 -33.48 26.60
C ARG A 1262 -14.30 -33.74 25.17
N MET A 1263 -13.07 -33.33 24.88
CA MET A 1263 -12.35 -33.67 23.65
C MET A 1263 -10.92 -34.04 23.97
N LYS A 1264 -10.35 -34.96 23.20
CA LYS A 1264 -8.96 -35.37 23.32
C LYS A 1264 -8.33 -35.60 21.97
N PHE A 1265 -7.08 -35.17 21.84
CA PHE A 1265 -6.27 -35.34 20.64
C PHE A 1265 -4.86 -35.77 21.03
N THR A 1266 -4.24 -36.59 20.19
CA THR A 1266 -2.83 -36.93 20.24
C THR A 1266 -2.13 -36.35 19.02
N ILE A 1267 -1.06 -35.59 19.25
CA ILE A 1267 -0.18 -35.02 18.24
C ILE A 1267 1.14 -35.77 18.32
N ILE A 1268 1.56 -36.38 17.21
CA ILE A 1268 2.82 -37.11 17.11
C ILE A 1268 3.79 -36.28 16.27
N LEU A 1269 4.92 -35.91 16.86
CA LEU A 1269 6.05 -35.30 16.17
C LEU A 1269 7.05 -36.41 15.83
N HIS A 1270 7.26 -36.69 14.55
CA HIS A 1270 8.09 -37.81 14.11
C HIS A 1270 9.22 -37.34 13.19
N ALA A 1271 10.36 -38.04 13.27
CA ALA A 1271 11.54 -37.86 12.42
C ALA A 1271 12.17 -39.24 12.11
N GLY A 1272 12.25 -39.61 10.84
CA GLY A 1272 12.63 -40.95 10.37
C GLY A 1272 11.54 -41.56 9.48
N LYS A 1273 11.78 -42.75 8.90
CA LYS A 1273 10.69 -43.49 8.24
C LYS A 1273 9.69 -43.91 9.34
N PRO A 1274 8.42 -43.47 9.28
CA PRO A 1274 7.41 -43.82 10.27
C PRO A 1274 7.04 -45.31 10.24
#